data_AF-A0AA40LN06-F1
#
_entry.id   AF-A0AA40LN06-F1
#
_cell.length_a   1.000
_cell.length_b   1.000
_cell.length_c   1.000
_cell.angle_alpha   90.00
_cell.angle_beta   90.00
_cell.angle_gamma   90.00
#
_symmetry.space_group_name_H-M   'P 1'
#
loop_
_entity.id
_entity.type
_entity.pdbx_description
1 polymer ?
#
loop_
_entity_poly.entity_id
_entity_poly.type
_entity_poly.pdbx_seq_one_letter_code
_entity_poly.pdbx_strand_id
1 'polypeptide(L)'
;MAQTLSSCPHRPNRPPQPPRVPPPPPCLLANCGHSEGRIERKPLPCAEYSLYYTSDDITQNVVSFFRAIETMEDIYVANTIFAINFFKHLANTSTTQNLFFSPWGISSTMVMVYLGAKGNTADQMAKVLQFNTIGVHEVTPMTPENDTSCELMQQMQVTYPDAILKVQAENTIHSGFHALISAINETKGGYILESANKLFGEKTAQFKEEYIRLSEKYYSTEPQEVDFLECAEGARKKINFWVETQTKGKISNLLPKGSVDSNTRMVLVNAVYFKGKWKTPFEKKLSGLYPFRVNSTQSKSVQMMYLHEKLNIGYIEDLKVQILELPYAGDVSMFILLPDGIANVSTGLELLERELTYDNLNNWISKDTMAEDDVEVYIPQFKLEEHYELKPILRSMGMNDAFVKGQANFLGMSEGDELFLSEVFHQATVDVNEEGTEATAGTGAIMSGRTGHGGPQFVADHPFLFFIMHKTTKTILFFGRFIFPMDSLTKSINQFALEFSKKLAESAEGKNIFFSPWGISTSLAMVYLGTRCTTASQIAQVLQFNRDQDIKSYPEGEKKRKTDFNLGKTEEIYSDFQTLISEINNPSNAYILKTANGIYAEKTYPFLNKYLEDMKAYFGAEPQPVNFLGASDQIRKEINSWVESQTEGKILNLLPDDAVDSATRMVLVNALYFKGTWEHQFLVQDTTEKPFRINKTTSKPVQMMSMKKKLPVFHIEKPQATGLQLYYESRALSLFILLPEDISGLDQLEKAATYEKLSEWTSADMMEMYNVKLHLPKFKLEESYDLKSALSSMGMSDAFSQSKADFSGMSPEKNLFLSNVFHKSFVEINEEGTEAAAGSGSEAPRSPRMSPIAGWQSLPSSSHYLQILDILQNETHWARSILVSSINRPSLGINTPSLMDDFGEANGTFAINLLKMLGEEDNSQNVFLSPLSISSALAMVFMGAKGDTAAQMSQALCLNKAGDVHQGFQALLSDVNRSDTQYLLRTANRLFGEKTCDFLPAFKESCQKFYQAELEELSFAKDTEECRKHINDWVAEKTEGKISEILGVGTVDPLTKLVLVNAIYFKGRWKEQFDRKHTRGMPFKVNQEKKTVQMMFKHDKFKMGCVEEVKSQVLELPYVGEELSMVILLPDEDIELAVVEKALTYEKFRAWTDPENMSEIKVQVFLPRLKLEESYDLESFLRSLGMTDAFEETKADFSGMSTKKNVPVSKVVHKCFVEVNEEGTEAAAATAVIRNSRCSRIEPRFCADHPFLFFIRHHKTNSILFCGRFSSP
;
A
#
# COMPACT_ATOMS: atom_id res chain seq x y z
N MET A 1 40.66 -56.27 0.82
CA MET A 1 41.11 -57.55 1.43
C MET A 1 39.92 -58.08 2.22
N ALA A 2 39.32 -59.21 1.85
CA ALA A 2 39.70 -60.58 2.26
C ALA A 2 39.43 -60.80 3.77
N GLN A 3 38.70 -61.82 4.25
CA GLN A 3 38.34 -63.10 3.61
C GLN A 3 37.21 -63.87 4.37
N THR A 4 36.48 -64.75 3.64
CA THR A 4 35.99 -66.12 4.01
C THR A 4 34.87 -66.34 5.07
N LEU A 5 33.99 -67.38 4.98
CA LEU A 5 33.75 -68.46 3.98
C LEU A 5 32.32 -69.07 4.07
N SER A 6 31.88 -69.71 2.96
CA SER A 6 30.84 -70.77 2.74
C SER A 6 29.97 -71.30 3.91
N SER A 7 28.69 -71.68 3.75
CA SER A 7 28.11 -72.50 2.65
C SER A 7 26.55 -72.47 2.55
N CYS A 8 26.00 -72.98 1.43
CA CYS A 8 24.57 -73.23 1.08
C CYS A 8 23.70 -73.90 2.19
N PRO A 9 22.33 -73.86 2.14
CA PRO A 9 21.50 -74.01 0.91
C PRO A 9 20.10 -73.32 0.81
N HIS A 10 19.45 -73.61 -0.34
CA HIS A 10 18.00 -73.61 -0.67
C HIS A 10 17.23 -72.35 -1.18
N ARG A 11 16.66 -72.56 -2.39
CA ARG A 11 15.63 -71.83 -3.18
C ARG A 11 14.21 -72.01 -2.58
N PRO A 12 13.08 -71.54 -3.21
CA PRO A 12 12.90 -70.63 -4.37
C PRO A 12 11.86 -69.48 -4.18
N ASN A 13 11.86 -68.48 -5.07
CA ASN A 13 10.70 -68.12 -5.93
C ASN A 13 10.95 -66.91 -6.86
N ARG A 14 10.65 -67.09 -8.15
CA ARG A 14 10.57 -66.13 -9.28
C ARG A 14 9.61 -66.78 -10.29
N PRO A 15 8.65 -66.06 -10.90
CA PRO A 15 8.91 -65.20 -12.08
C PRO A 15 7.99 -63.94 -12.12
N PRO A 16 7.91 -63.14 -13.21
CA PRO A 16 8.70 -63.13 -14.45
C PRO A 16 9.54 -61.86 -14.69
N GLN A 17 10.39 -61.92 -15.72
CA GLN A 17 11.22 -60.82 -16.20
C GLN A 17 10.58 -60.15 -17.45
N PRO A 18 10.85 -58.86 -17.69
CA PRO A 18 10.71 -58.25 -19.01
C PRO A 18 11.92 -58.57 -19.92
N PRO A 19 11.76 -58.73 -21.25
CA PRO A 19 12.88 -58.85 -22.18
C PRO A 19 13.48 -57.48 -22.58
N ARG A 20 14.78 -57.53 -22.90
CA ARG A 20 15.74 -56.42 -22.98
C ARG A 20 15.71 -55.59 -24.28
N VAL A 21 16.27 -54.39 -24.14
CA VAL A 21 16.79 -53.46 -25.17
C VAL A 21 17.82 -54.13 -26.11
N PRO A 22 17.91 -53.66 -27.38
CA PRO A 22 19.21 -53.20 -27.90
C PRO A 22 19.19 -51.78 -28.54
N PRO A 23 20.36 -51.12 -28.74
CA PRO A 23 20.49 -49.67 -28.98
C PRO A 23 20.60 -49.24 -30.48
N PRO A 24 20.72 -47.92 -30.80
CA PRO A 24 20.71 -47.38 -32.18
C PRO A 24 22.09 -47.43 -32.89
N PRO A 25 22.11 -47.22 -34.22
CA PRO A 25 22.91 -46.11 -34.80
C PRO A 25 22.20 -45.39 -35.99
N PRO A 26 22.82 -44.40 -36.69
CA PRO A 26 22.09 -43.28 -37.31
C PRO A 26 22.29 -43.06 -38.84
N CYS A 27 21.79 -41.92 -39.33
CA CYS A 27 22.14 -41.18 -40.56
C CYS A 27 21.74 -41.76 -41.95
N LEU A 28 21.02 -40.96 -42.75
CA LEU A 28 21.59 -40.28 -43.94
C LEU A 28 20.65 -39.23 -44.58
N LEU A 29 21.26 -38.20 -45.18
CA LEU A 29 20.63 -37.12 -45.97
C LEU A 29 20.68 -37.45 -47.47
N ALA A 30 19.61 -37.13 -48.21
CA ALA A 30 19.60 -36.64 -49.62
C ALA A 30 18.12 -36.52 -50.08
N ASN A 31 17.55 -35.32 -50.28
CA ASN A 31 17.67 -34.40 -51.43
C ASN A 31 16.76 -34.73 -52.64
N CYS A 32 16.09 -33.67 -53.14
CA CYS A 32 15.23 -33.60 -54.33
C CYS A 32 13.89 -34.37 -54.25
N GLY A 33 12.76 -33.87 -54.75
CA GLY A 33 12.47 -32.54 -55.32
C GLY A 33 11.05 -32.49 -55.91
N HIS A 34 10.52 -31.27 -56.05
CA HIS A 34 9.47 -30.84 -56.99
C HIS A 34 8.36 -31.81 -57.47
N SER A 35 7.14 -31.57 -56.94
CA SER A 35 5.91 -31.19 -57.67
C SER A 35 5.22 -32.09 -58.73
N GLU A 36 3.89 -31.94 -58.77
CA GLU A 36 2.92 -32.36 -59.81
C GLU A 36 2.57 -33.86 -59.93
N GLY A 37 1.30 -34.15 -60.28
CA GLY A 37 0.85 -35.54 -60.56
C GLY A 37 -0.58 -35.91 -60.14
N ARG A 38 -1.59 -35.17 -60.60
CA ARG A 38 -3.03 -35.50 -60.48
C ARG A 38 -3.35 -36.81 -61.23
N ILE A 39 -4.25 -37.69 -60.73
CA ILE A 39 -5.36 -38.40 -61.47
C ILE A 39 -5.95 -39.63 -60.72
N GLU A 40 -7.26 -39.53 -60.45
CA GLU A 40 -8.39 -40.51 -60.52
C GLU A 40 -8.35 -41.97 -59.97
N ARG A 41 -9.24 -42.22 -58.97
CA ARG A 41 -10.41 -43.15 -58.99
C ARG A 41 -10.33 -44.37 -59.94
N LYS A 42 -10.41 -45.66 -59.52
CA LYS A 42 -11.51 -46.45 -58.86
C LYS A 42 -11.12 -47.97 -58.98
N PRO A 43 -11.87 -49.00 -58.50
CA PRO A 43 -12.57 -49.22 -57.22
C PRO A 43 -12.41 -50.65 -56.59
N LEU A 44 -12.86 -50.83 -55.33
CA LEU A 44 -13.37 -52.09 -54.70
C LEU A 44 -12.37 -53.27 -54.44
N PRO A 45 -12.67 -54.25 -53.55
CA PRO A 45 -13.95 -54.53 -52.88
C PRO A 45 -13.97 -54.47 -51.34
N CYS A 46 -15.18 -54.35 -50.80
CA CYS A 46 -15.48 -54.56 -49.37
C CYS A 46 -15.56 -56.06 -49.01
N ALA A 47 -15.24 -56.39 -47.77
CA ALA A 47 -15.74 -57.57 -47.06
C ALA A 47 -16.14 -57.13 -45.64
N GLU A 48 -17.22 -57.71 -45.12
CA GLU A 48 -18.02 -57.11 -44.04
C GLU A 48 -17.52 -57.45 -42.64
N TYR A 49 -17.71 -56.52 -41.70
CA TYR A 49 -18.12 -56.85 -40.33
C TYR A 49 -19.14 -55.82 -39.87
N SER A 50 -20.41 -56.24 -39.79
CA SER A 50 -21.50 -55.39 -39.30
C SER A 50 -21.45 -55.26 -37.78
N LEU A 51 -21.35 -54.02 -37.30
CA LEU A 51 -21.92 -53.61 -36.02
C LEU A 51 -22.99 -52.56 -36.33
N TYR A 52 -24.21 -52.82 -35.85
CA TYR A 52 -25.37 -51.98 -36.12
C TYR A 52 -25.26 -50.67 -35.35
N TYR A 53 -24.98 -49.58 -36.06
CA TYR A 53 -25.47 -48.24 -35.70
C TYR A 53 -26.55 -47.87 -36.71
N THR A 54 -27.70 -47.42 -36.23
CA THR A 54 -28.78 -46.93 -37.10
C THR A 54 -28.44 -45.53 -37.60
N SER A 55 -29.04 -45.15 -38.74
CA SER A 55 -28.94 -43.79 -39.30
C SER A 55 -29.32 -42.70 -38.28
N ASP A 56 -30.21 -43.02 -37.35
CA ASP A 56 -30.71 -42.10 -36.33
C ASP A 56 -29.65 -41.75 -35.27
N ASP A 57 -28.76 -42.68 -34.88
CA ASP A 57 -27.72 -42.41 -33.87
C ASP A 57 -26.68 -41.39 -34.38
N ILE A 58 -26.26 -41.50 -35.64
CA ILE A 58 -25.33 -40.53 -36.24
C ILE A 58 -26.01 -39.16 -36.34
N THR A 59 -27.30 -39.15 -36.72
CA THR A 59 -28.07 -37.90 -36.86
C THR A 59 -28.33 -37.25 -35.50
N GLN A 60 -28.65 -37.99 -34.44
CA GLN A 60 -28.81 -37.46 -33.09
C GLN A 60 -27.50 -36.97 -32.48
N ASN A 61 -26.37 -37.66 -32.69
CA ASN A 61 -25.07 -37.20 -32.20
C ASN A 61 -24.61 -35.92 -32.92
N VAL A 62 -24.89 -35.76 -34.22
CA VAL A 62 -24.61 -34.52 -34.95
C VAL A 62 -25.54 -33.39 -34.51
N VAL A 63 -26.85 -33.64 -34.38
CA VAL A 63 -27.83 -32.62 -33.92
C VAL A 63 -27.58 -32.19 -32.47
N SER A 64 -27.19 -33.10 -31.58
CA SER A 64 -26.82 -32.74 -30.20
C SER A 64 -25.49 -31.98 -30.12
N PHE A 65 -24.52 -32.28 -30.98
CA PHE A 65 -23.29 -31.51 -31.10
C PHE A 65 -23.54 -30.07 -31.60
N PHE A 66 -24.34 -29.89 -32.65
CA PHE A 66 -24.73 -28.55 -33.13
C PHE A 66 -25.55 -27.77 -32.09
N ARG A 67 -26.52 -28.41 -31.43
CA ARG A 67 -27.26 -27.77 -30.32
C ARG A 67 -26.36 -27.41 -29.14
N ALA A 68 -25.34 -28.20 -28.82
CA ALA A 68 -24.38 -27.87 -27.77
C ALA A 68 -23.56 -26.62 -28.11
N ILE A 69 -23.24 -26.39 -29.39
CA ILE A 69 -22.59 -25.17 -29.86
C ILE A 69 -23.55 -23.98 -29.78
N GLU A 70 -24.76 -24.08 -30.36
CA GLU A 70 -25.78 -23.01 -30.32
C GLU A 70 -26.10 -22.57 -28.89
N THR A 71 -26.27 -23.52 -27.97
CA THR A 71 -26.61 -23.23 -26.57
C THR A 71 -25.42 -22.71 -25.75
N MET A 72 -24.19 -23.02 -26.15
CA MET A 72 -22.99 -22.38 -25.61
C MET A 72 -22.87 -20.92 -26.11
N GLU A 73 -23.30 -20.64 -27.35
CA GLU A 73 -23.34 -19.27 -27.85
C GLU A 73 -24.34 -18.41 -27.07
N ASP A 74 -25.59 -18.86 -26.95
CA ASP A 74 -26.65 -18.17 -26.19
C ASP A 74 -26.22 -17.81 -24.74
N ILE A 75 -25.42 -18.66 -24.09
CA ILE A 75 -24.96 -18.45 -22.71
C ILE A 75 -23.89 -17.35 -22.60
N TYR A 76 -22.93 -17.24 -23.53
CA TYR A 76 -21.98 -16.12 -23.47
C TYR A 76 -22.68 -14.80 -23.81
N VAL A 77 -23.69 -14.82 -24.68
CA VAL A 77 -24.53 -13.65 -24.98
C VAL A 77 -25.29 -13.21 -23.73
N ALA A 78 -26.01 -14.11 -23.07
CA ALA A 78 -26.72 -13.84 -21.82
C ALA A 78 -25.78 -13.28 -20.74
N ASN A 79 -24.59 -13.89 -20.55
CA ASN A 79 -23.58 -13.43 -19.60
C ASN A 79 -23.04 -12.03 -19.96
N THR A 80 -22.90 -11.70 -21.25
CA THR A 80 -22.41 -10.39 -21.70
C THR A 80 -23.48 -9.30 -21.52
N ILE A 81 -24.74 -9.59 -21.80
CA ILE A 81 -25.86 -8.67 -21.53
C ILE A 81 -25.99 -8.45 -20.01
N PHE A 82 -25.88 -9.51 -19.20
CA PHE A 82 -25.82 -9.39 -17.75
C PHE A 82 -24.65 -8.52 -17.28
N ALA A 83 -23.43 -8.75 -17.80
CA ALA A 83 -22.24 -7.96 -17.49
C ALA A 83 -22.46 -6.46 -17.71
N ILE A 84 -23.00 -6.08 -18.88
CA ILE A 84 -23.28 -4.69 -19.25
C ILE A 84 -24.38 -4.09 -18.35
N ASN A 85 -25.46 -4.83 -18.10
CA ASN A 85 -26.55 -4.36 -17.23
C ASN A 85 -26.08 -4.17 -15.78
N PHE A 86 -25.24 -5.08 -15.26
CA PHE A 86 -24.66 -4.99 -13.93
C PHE A 86 -23.66 -3.83 -13.83
N PHE A 87 -22.77 -3.67 -14.82
CA PHE A 87 -21.87 -2.52 -14.92
C PHE A 87 -22.65 -1.20 -14.94
N LYS A 88 -23.70 -1.07 -15.77
CA LYS A 88 -24.55 0.13 -15.79
C LYS A 88 -25.23 0.38 -14.44
N HIS A 89 -25.57 -0.66 -13.67
CA HIS A 89 -26.09 -0.45 -12.32
C HIS A 89 -25.04 0.16 -11.39
N LEU A 90 -23.82 -0.39 -11.38
CA LEU A 90 -22.70 0.13 -10.60
C LEU A 90 -22.33 1.57 -11.00
N ALA A 91 -22.15 1.83 -12.30
CA ALA A 91 -21.77 3.15 -12.82
C ALA A 91 -22.81 4.24 -12.51
N ASN A 92 -24.11 3.90 -12.48
CA ASN A 92 -25.16 4.83 -12.05
C ASN A 92 -25.15 5.13 -10.54
N THR A 93 -24.60 4.24 -9.71
CA THR A 93 -24.51 4.46 -8.24
C THR A 93 -23.27 5.27 -7.84
N SER A 94 -22.22 5.26 -8.66
CA SER A 94 -20.97 5.98 -8.43
C SER A 94 -20.31 6.33 -9.76
N THR A 95 -20.10 7.62 -10.03
CA THR A 95 -19.44 8.12 -11.24
C THR A 95 -17.96 8.45 -11.04
N THR A 96 -17.47 8.43 -9.78
CA THR A 96 -16.14 8.92 -9.39
C THR A 96 -15.22 7.85 -8.79
N GLN A 97 -15.68 6.60 -8.67
CA GLN A 97 -14.86 5.47 -8.21
C GLN A 97 -14.44 4.53 -9.36
N ASN A 98 -13.31 3.83 -9.17
CA ASN A 98 -12.98 2.66 -9.97
C ASN A 98 -14.08 1.59 -9.86
N LEU A 99 -14.19 0.77 -10.90
CA LEU A 99 -15.07 -0.41 -10.89
C LEU A 99 -14.27 -1.58 -11.45
N PHE A 100 -14.34 -2.75 -10.81
CA PHE A 100 -13.70 -3.95 -11.33
C PHE A 100 -14.37 -5.22 -10.80
N PHE A 101 -15.00 -6.00 -11.68
CA PHE A 101 -15.70 -7.23 -11.27
C PHE A 101 -15.56 -8.34 -12.31
N SER A 102 -15.93 -9.57 -11.93
CA SER A 102 -15.97 -10.73 -12.83
C SER A 102 -17.42 -11.09 -13.14
N PRO A 103 -17.99 -10.69 -14.30
CA PRO A 103 -19.33 -11.10 -14.67
C PRO A 103 -19.46 -12.63 -14.75
N TRP A 104 -18.41 -13.28 -15.26
CA TRP A 104 -18.27 -14.74 -15.28
C TRP A 104 -18.39 -15.37 -13.89
N GLY A 105 -17.64 -14.87 -12.91
CA GLY A 105 -17.69 -15.37 -11.53
C GLY A 105 -19.08 -15.22 -10.90
N ILE A 106 -19.71 -14.05 -11.08
CA ILE A 106 -21.04 -13.77 -10.56
C ILE A 106 -22.09 -14.67 -11.23
N SER A 107 -22.11 -14.77 -12.56
CA SER A 107 -23.05 -15.63 -13.27
C SER A 107 -22.87 -17.10 -12.90
N SER A 108 -21.64 -17.62 -12.96
CA SER A 108 -21.36 -19.05 -12.67
C SER A 108 -21.74 -19.44 -11.24
N THR A 109 -21.60 -18.54 -10.26
CA THR A 109 -22.07 -18.79 -8.89
C THR A 109 -23.58 -18.67 -8.74
N MET A 110 -24.21 -17.67 -9.36
CA MET A 110 -25.67 -17.49 -9.29
C MET A 110 -26.45 -18.63 -9.99
N VAL A 111 -25.86 -19.32 -10.98
CA VAL A 111 -26.50 -20.49 -11.63
C VAL A 111 -26.66 -21.66 -10.66
N MET A 112 -25.74 -21.85 -9.70
CA MET A 112 -25.90 -22.88 -8.66
C MET A 112 -27.13 -22.62 -7.78
N VAL A 113 -27.44 -21.35 -7.50
CA VAL A 113 -28.65 -20.96 -6.77
C VAL A 113 -29.89 -21.09 -7.67
N TYR A 114 -29.78 -20.77 -8.95
CA TYR A 114 -30.85 -20.92 -9.94
C TYR A 114 -31.33 -22.37 -10.10
N LEU A 115 -30.40 -23.34 -10.10
CA LEU A 115 -30.69 -24.79 -10.15
C LEU A 115 -31.73 -25.22 -9.10
N GLY A 116 -31.67 -24.58 -7.93
CA GLY A 116 -32.53 -24.85 -6.78
C GLY A 116 -33.79 -23.97 -6.67
N ALA A 117 -33.84 -22.86 -7.41
CA ALA A 117 -34.95 -21.92 -7.39
C ALA A 117 -36.18 -22.48 -8.12
N LYS A 118 -37.38 -22.13 -7.64
CA LYS A 118 -38.66 -22.45 -8.31
C LYS A 118 -39.64 -21.27 -8.26
N GLY A 119 -40.67 -21.31 -9.11
CA GLY A 119 -41.70 -20.26 -9.19
C GLY A 119 -41.13 -18.86 -9.47
N ASN A 120 -41.75 -17.83 -8.88
CA ASN A 120 -41.40 -16.42 -9.09
C ASN A 120 -39.94 -16.09 -8.74
N THR A 121 -39.33 -16.82 -7.79
CA THR A 121 -37.90 -16.69 -7.48
C THR A 121 -37.04 -17.08 -8.68
N ALA A 122 -37.34 -18.20 -9.34
CA ALA A 122 -36.65 -18.62 -10.56
C ALA A 122 -36.91 -17.63 -11.71
N ASP A 123 -38.17 -17.23 -11.94
CA ASP A 123 -38.51 -16.29 -13.03
C ASP A 123 -37.78 -14.94 -12.88
N GLN A 124 -37.66 -14.40 -11.66
CA GLN A 124 -36.87 -13.19 -11.37
C GLN A 124 -35.37 -13.40 -11.63
N MET A 125 -34.81 -14.53 -11.18
CA MET A 125 -33.40 -14.85 -11.39
C MET A 125 -33.06 -14.99 -12.88
N ALA A 126 -33.87 -15.75 -13.63
CA ALA A 126 -33.71 -15.92 -15.06
C ALA A 126 -33.77 -14.58 -15.80
N LYS A 127 -34.69 -13.67 -15.41
CA LYS A 127 -34.80 -12.34 -16.01
C LYS A 127 -33.60 -11.44 -15.73
N VAL A 128 -33.02 -11.48 -14.52
CA VAL A 128 -31.85 -10.64 -14.20
C VAL A 128 -30.60 -11.18 -14.90
N LEU A 129 -30.37 -12.49 -14.84
CA LEU A 129 -29.21 -13.17 -15.42
C LEU A 129 -29.33 -13.41 -16.94
N GLN A 130 -30.43 -12.98 -17.57
CA GLN A 130 -30.75 -13.16 -19.00
C GLN A 130 -30.89 -14.62 -19.46
N PHE A 131 -31.17 -15.57 -18.56
CA PHE A 131 -31.37 -16.97 -18.94
C PHE A 131 -32.70 -17.20 -19.67
N ASN A 132 -33.63 -16.23 -19.60
CA ASN A 132 -34.90 -16.26 -20.32
C ASN A 132 -34.79 -15.95 -21.82
N THR A 133 -33.60 -15.56 -22.33
CA THR A 133 -33.38 -15.32 -23.78
C THR A 133 -32.73 -16.51 -24.50
N ILE A 134 -32.28 -17.52 -23.74
CA ILE A 134 -31.61 -18.72 -24.27
C ILE A 134 -32.64 -19.60 -24.99
N GLY A 135 -32.37 -19.96 -26.25
CA GLY A 135 -33.23 -20.80 -27.09
C GLY A 135 -34.41 -20.09 -27.77
N VAL A 136 -34.44 -18.74 -27.81
CA VAL A 136 -35.50 -17.96 -28.47
C VAL A 136 -35.01 -17.34 -29.77
N HIS A 137 -35.02 -18.11 -30.86
CA HIS A 137 -34.81 -17.57 -32.21
C HIS A 137 -36.14 -17.17 -32.85
N GLU A 138 -36.42 -15.87 -32.94
CA GLU A 138 -37.43 -15.37 -33.88
C GLU A 138 -36.91 -15.50 -35.31
N VAL A 139 -37.56 -16.33 -36.12
CA VAL A 139 -37.24 -16.48 -37.54
C VAL A 139 -37.73 -15.25 -38.31
N THR A 140 -36.86 -14.25 -38.49
CA THR A 140 -37.09 -13.20 -39.50
C THR A 140 -37.14 -13.84 -40.89
N PRO A 141 -38.24 -13.71 -41.65
CA PRO A 141 -38.37 -14.35 -42.95
C PRO A 141 -37.51 -13.63 -44.00
N MET A 142 -36.31 -14.16 -44.29
CA MET A 142 -35.56 -13.73 -45.46
C MET A 142 -36.24 -14.23 -46.75
N THR A 143 -36.36 -13.34 -47.72
CA THR A 143 -36.89 -13.63 -49.06
C THR A 143 -36.00 -14.62 -49.81
N PRO A 144 -36.58 -15.57 -50.57
CA PRO A 144 -35.81 -16.65 -51.17
C PRO A 144 -35.10 -16.21 -52.47
N GLU A 145 -33.77 -16.24 -52.46
CA GLU A 145 -32.99 -16.47 -53.68
C GLU A 145 -32.28 -17.83 -53.58
N ASN A 146 -32.76 -18.78 -54.39
CA ASN A 146 -32.16 -20.05 -54.79
C ASN A 146 -31.02 -20.63 -53.91
N ASP A 147 -31.38 -21.53 -52.98
CA ASP A 147 -30.72 -22.84 -53.02
C ASP A 147 -31.65 -24.00 -52.61
N THR A 148 -31.49 -25.15 -53.28
CA THR A 148 -32.39 -26.31 -53.17
C THR A 148 -31.95 -27.25 -52.04
N SER A 149 -32.27 -26.91 -50.78
CA SER A 149 -31.94 -27.75 -49.60
C SER A 149 -32.89 -27.55 -48.39
N CYS A 150 -34.21 -27.42 -48.60
CA CYS A 150 -35.14 -27.22 -47.47
C CYS A 150 -36.54 -27.85 -47.64
N GLU A 151 -36.62 -29.14 -47.97
CA GLU A 151 -37.86 -29.93 -47.80
C GLU A 151 -37.85 -30.81 -46.51
N LEU A 152 -36.69 -30.97 -45.85
CA LEU A 152 -36.58 -31.80 -44.63
C LEU A 152 -37.01 -31.08 -43.35
N MET A 153 -36.83 -29.74 -43.29
CA MET A 153 -37.11 -28.94 -42.08
C MET A 153 -38.62 -28.76 -41.81
N GLN A 154 -39.48 -28.81 -42.83
CA GLN A 154 -40.92 -28.61 -42.68
C GLN A 154 -41.68 -29.82 -42.10
N GLN A 155 -41.04 -30.98 -41.91
CA GLN A 155 -41.68 -32.17 -41.33
C GLN A 155 -41.42 -32.38 -39.83
N MET A 156 -40.57 -31.57 -39.19
CA MET A 156 -40.21 -31.75 -37.77
C MET A 156 -40.95 -30.84 -36.78
N GLN A 157 -41.83 -29.95 -37.22
CA GLN A 157 -42.74 -29.21 -36.33
C GLN A 157 -43.94 -30.08 -35.90
N VAL A 158 -43.69 -30.98 -34.95
CA VAL A 158 -44.75 -31.67 -34.20
C VAL A 158 -44.63 -31.34 -32.70
N THR A 159 -45.43 -30.36 -32.30
CA THR A 159 -45.98 -30.06 -30.97
C THR A 159 -45.33 -30.75 -29.76
N TYR A 160 -44.41 -30.04 -29.07
CA TYR A 160 -44.11 -30.28 -27.65
C TYR A 160 -44.88 -29.27 -26.78
N PRO A 161 -45.47 -29.67 -25.63
CA PRO A 161 -46.05 -28.73 -24.68
C PRO A 161 -44.99 -27.81 -24.08
N ASP A 162 -45.33 -26.55 -23.79
CA ASP A 162 -44.41 -25.53 -23.24
C ASP A 162 -43.68 -25.98 -21.96
N ALA A 163 -44.30 -26.85 -21.15
CA ALA A 163 -43.69 -27.43 -19.97
C ALA A 163 -42.49 -28.35 -20.29
N ILE A 164 -42.52 -29.07 -21.41
CA ILE A 164 -41.38 -29.91 -21.85
C ILE A 164 -40.26 -29.04 -22.41
N LEU A 165 -40.60 -27.96 -23.13
CA LEU A 165 -39.61 -26.97 -23.60
C LEU A 165 -38.92 -26.27 -22.42
N LYS A 166 -39.66 -25.85 -21.37
CA LYS A 166 -39.05 -25.28 -20.15
C LYS A 166 -38.13 -26.27 -19.42
N VAL A 167 -38.55 -27.54 -19.23
CA VAL A 167 -37.73 -28.55 -18.54
C VAL A 167 -36.50 -28.98 -19.35
N GLN A 168 -36.58 -28.94 -20.68
CA GLN A 168 -35.40 -29.07 -21.54
C GLN A 168 -34.49 -27.84 -21.40
N ALA A 169 -35.02 -26.62 -21.47
CA ALA A 169 -34.25 -25.38 -21.33
C ALA A 169 -33.53 -25.25 -19.97
N GLU A 170 -34.16 -25.62 -18.85
CA GLU A 170 -33.49 -25.66 -17.54
C GLU A 170 -32.26 -26.58 -17.57
N ASN A 171 -32.39 -27.80 -18.12
CA ASN A 171 -31.25 -28.71 -18.28
C ASN A 171 -30.19 -28.18 -19.26
N THR A 172 -30.62 -27.49 -20.33
CA THR A 172 -29.74 -26.86 -21.33
C THR A 172 -28.86 -25.78 -20.71
N ILE A 173 -29.41 -24.90 -19.86
CA ILE A 173 -28.65 -23.83 -19.18
C ILE A 173 -27.53 -24.45 -18.33
N HIS A 174 -27.86 -25.42 -17.48
CA HIS A 174 -26.86 -26.06 -16.60
C HIS A 174 -25.80 -26.84 -17.39
N SER A 175 -26.18 -27.55 -18.47
CA SER A 175 -25.20 -28.24 -19.34
C SER A 175 -24.34 -27.30 -20.15
N GLY A 176 -24.88 -26.18 -20.63
CA GLY A 176 -24.13 -25.19 -21.40
C GLY A 176 -23.17 -24.39 -20.52
N PHE A 177 -23.55 -24.07 -19.27
CA PHE A 177 -22.60 -23.53 -18.29
C PHE A 177 -21.50 -24.53 -17.96
N HIS A 178 -21.81 -25.83 -17.83
CA HIS A 178 -20.78 -26.87 -17.64
C HIS A 178 -19.81 -26.98 -18.84
N ALA A 179 -20.32 -26.92 -20.07
CA ALA A 179 -19.49 -26.87 -21.28
C ALA A 179 -18.62 -25.60 -21.32
N LEU A 180 -19.16 -24.45 -20.93
CA LEU A 180 -18.43 -23.17 -20.88
C LEU A 180 -17.37 -23.14 -19.77
N ILE A 181 -17.67 -23.67 -18.57
CA ILE A 181 -16.69 -23.88 -17.49
C ILE A 181 -15.55 -24.78 -18.00
N SER A 182 -15.89 -25.88 -18.69
CA SER A 182 -14.89 -26.80 -19.25
C SER A 182 -14.00 -26.08 -20.28
N ALA A 183 -14.59 -25.35 -21.23
CA ALA A 183 -13.88 -24.62 -22.27
C ALA A 183 -13.00 -23.45 -21.75
N ILE A 184 -13.36 -22.85 -20.61
CA ILE A 184 -12.53 -21.82 -19.93
C ILE A 184 -11.43 -22.46 -19.08
N ASN A 185 -11.70 -23.62 -18.47
CA ASN A 185 -10.72 -24.37 -17.66
C ASN A 185 -9.75 -25.24 -18.50
N GLU A 186 -10.04 -25.46 -19.78
CA GLU A 186 -9.12 -26.07 -20.77
C GLU A 186 -7.96 -25.12 -21.12
N THR A 187 -7.10 -24.84 -20.13
CA THR A 187 -6.05 -23.83 -20.25
C THR A 187 -5.01 -24.18 -21.33
N LYS A 188 -5.04 -23.44 -22.45
CA LYS A 188 -3.88 -23.30 -23.32
C LYS A 188 -2.90 -22.33 -22.63
N GLY A 189 -1.79 -22.88 -22.12
CA GLY A 189 -0.97 -22.24 -21.10
C GLY A 189 -0.46 -20.83 -21.44
N GLY A 190 -0.39 -19.97 -20.43
CA GLY A 190 0.10 -18.59 -20.52
C GLY A 190 -0.54 -17.63 -19.51
N TYR A 191 -1.67 -18.03 -18.94
CA TYR A 191 -2.34 -17.37 -17.81
C TYR A 191 -2.79 -18.38 -16.74
N ILE A 192 -3.14 -17.84 -15.57
CA ILE A 192 -3.73 -18.51 -14.41
C ILE A 192 -5.05 -17.79 -14.12
N LEU A 193 -6.13 -18.56 -14.03
CA LEU A 193 -7.46 -18.10 -13.62
C LEU A 193 -7.92 -19.00 -12.48
N GLU A 194 -7.91 -18.49 -11.25
CA GLU A 194 -8.38 -19.22 -10.06
C GLU A 194 -9.75 -18.66 -9.67
N SER A 195 -10.75 -19.52 -9.49
CA SER A 195 -12.11 -19.11 -9.10
C SER A 195 -12.61 -19.93 -7.92
N ALA A 196 -12.82 -19.27 -6.80
CA ALA A 196 -13.41 -19.86 -5.59
C ALA A 196 -14.92 -19.61 -5.59
N ASN A 197 -15.66 -20.59 -6.10
CA ASN A 197 -17.11 -20.55 -6.28
C ASN A 197 -17.78 -21.56 -5.35
N LYS A 198 -18.49 -21.12 -4.30
CA LYS A 198 -19.19 -22.05 -3.41
C LYS A 198 -20.41 -21.48 -2.70
N LEU A 199 -21.38 -22.36 -2.48
CA LEU A 199 -22.56 -22.12 -1.67
C LEU A 199 -22.37 -22.68 -0.25
N PHE A 200 -22.64 -21.86 0.75
CA PHE A 200 -22.65 -22.25 2.16
C PHE A 200 -24.07 -22.13 2.72
N GLY A 201 -24.62 -23.23 3.26
CA GLY A 201 -25.96 -23.29 3.82
C GLY A 201 -25.97 -23.63 5.30
N GLU A 202 -27.02 -23.23 6.00
CA GLU A 202 -27.22 -23.61 7.39
C GLU A 202 -27.45 -25.13 7.55
N LYS A 203 -26.73 -25.75 8.49
CA LYS A 203 -26.79 -27.20 8.82
C LYS A 203 -28.21 -27.76 9.05
N THR A 204 -29.17 -26.92 9.44
CA THR A 204 -30.56 -27.36 9.67
C THR A 204 -31.38 -27.47 8.39
N ALA A 205 -30.86 -26.99 7.25
CA ALA A 205 -31.60 -26.94 6.00
C ALA A 205 -31.72 -28.31 5.29
N GLN A 206 -30.81 -29.26 5.55
CA GLN A 206 -30.78 -30.59 4.92
C GLN A 206 -30.94 -30.56 3.39
N PHE A 207 -29.81 -30.39 2.69
CA PHE A 207 -29.82 -30.35 1.22
C PHE A 207 -30.29 -31.68 0.60
N LYS A 208 -31.13 -31.58 -0.43
CA LYS A 208 -31.63 -32.73 -1.19
C LYS A 208 -30.48 -33.42 -1.94
N GLU A 209 -30.41 -34.75 -1.84
CA GLU A 209 -29.43 -35.56 -2.58
C GLU A 209 -29.44 -35.29 -4.09
N GLU A 210 -30.63 -35.05 -4.67
CA GLU A 210 -30.75 -34.68 -6.08
C GLU A 210 -30.07 -33.35 -6.41
N TYR A 211 -30.20 -32.33 -5.55
CA TYR A 211 -29.55 -31.04 -5.74
C TYR A 211 -28.03 -31.14 -5.59
N ILE A 212 -27.54 -31.91 -4.60
CA ILE A 212 -26.10 -32.18 -4.42
C ILE A 212 -25.54 -32.86 -5.67
N ARG A 213 -26.18 -33.95 -6.13
CA ARG A 213 -25.77 -34.69 -7.33
C ARG A 213 -25.76 -33.84 -8.60
N LEU A 214 -26.73 -32.95 -8.78
CA LEU A 214 -26.77 -32.04 -9.93
C LEU A 214 -25.71 -30.92 -9.82
N SER A 215 -25.45 -30.43 -8.61
CA SER A 215 -24.40 -29.43 -8.35
C SER A 215 -23.01 -29.98 -8.65
N GLU A 216 -22.70 -31.19 -8.18
CA GLU A 216 -21.43 -31.85 -8.49
C GLU A 216 -21.30 -32.18 -9.98
N LYS A 217 -22.37 -32.70 -10.60
CA LYS A 217 -22.39 -33.02 -12.04
C LYS A 217 -22.04 -31.81 -12.93
N TYR A 218 -22.63 -30.64 -12.68
CA TYR A 218 -22.49 -29.49 -13.57
C TYR A 218 -21.38 -28.52 -13.14
N TYR A 219 -21.11 -28.38 -11.85
CA TYR A 219 -20.21 -27.36 -11.29
C TYR A 219 -19.00 -27.94 -10.54
N SER A 220 -18.91 -29.26 -10.39
CA SER A 220 -17.82 -29.93 -9.64
C SER A 220 -17.64 -29.41 -8.21
N THR A 221 -18.73 -28.93 -7.60
CA THR A 221 -18.77 -28.50 -6.19
C THR A 221 -20.08 -28.91 -5.53
N GLU A 222 -20.00 -29.26 -4.26
CA GLU A 222 -21.14 -29.51 -3.38
C GLU A 222 -21.48 -28.26 -2.54
N PRO A 223 -22.75 -28.05 -2.16
CA PRO A 223 -23.10 -27.08 -1.13
C PRO A 223 -22.49 -27.50 0.22
N GLN A 224 -21.93 -26.56 0.97
CA GLN A 224 -21.29 -26.86 2.25
C GLN A 224 -22.13 -26.42 3.45
N GLU A 225 -22.41 -27.36 4.34
CA GLU A 225 -23.09 -27.08 5.60
C GLU A 225 -22.18 -26.39 6.62
N VAL A 226 -22.73 -25.36 7.26
CA VAL A 226 -22.11 -24.55 8.31
C VAL A 226 -23.14 -24.22 9.39
N ASP A 227 -22.65 -23.70 10.53
CA ASP A 227 -23.46 -23.42 11.72
C ASP A 227 -23.54 -21.91 11.97
N PHE A 228 -24.41 -21.22 11.24
CA PHE A 228 -24.73 -19.82 11.47
C PHE A 228 -25.58 -19.63 12.73
N LEU A 229 -26.53 -20.55 13.00
CA LEU A 229 -27.46 -20.45 14.14
C LEU A 229 -26.75 -20.31 15.49
N GLU A 230 -25.82 -21.22 15.80
CA GLU A 230 -25.13 -21.27 17.10
C GLU A 230 -23.71 -20.69 17.03
N CYS A 231 -23.10 -20.60 15.83
CA CYS A 231 -21.67 -20.28 15.67
C CYS A 231 -21.33 -19.45 14.43
N ALA A 232 -22.11 -18.40 14.13
CA ALA A 232 -21.91 -17.53 12.95
C ALA A 232 -20.46 -17.05 12.72
N GLU A 233 -19.73 -16.62 13.76
CA GLU A 233 -18.33 -16.20 13.64
C GLU A 233 -17.37 -17.37 13.34
N GLY A 234 -17.70 -18.59 13.78
CA GLY A 234 -17.00 -19.82 13.40
C GLY A 234 -17.26 -20.19 11.94
N ALA A 235 -18.52 -20.08 11.48
CA ALA A 235 -18.89 -20.24 10.08
C ALA A 235 -18.16 -19.22 9.18
N ARG A 236 -18.12 -17.93 9.58
CA ARG A 236 -17.39 -16.87 8.86
C ARG A 236 -15.91 -17.21 8.67
N LYS A 237 -15.23 -17.60 9.74
CA LYS A 237 -13.80 -17.98 9.70
C LYS A 237 -13.56 -19.19 8.80
N LYS A 238 -14.44 -20.21 8.86
CA LYS A 238 -14.37 -21.41 8.02
C LYS A 238 -14.53 -21.06 6.53
N ILE A 239 -15.42 -20.12 6.19
CA ILE A 239 -15.62 -19.63 4.83
C ILE A 239 -14.39 -18.85 4.33
N ASN A 240 -13.90 -17.88 5.10
CA ASN A 240 -12.71 -17.09 4.71
C ASN A 240 -11.47 -17.98 4.52
N PHE A 241 -11.21 -18.90 5.45
CA PHE A 241 -10.11 -19.86 5.33
C PHE A 241 -10.23 -20.75 4.08
N TRP A 242 -11.45 -21.12 3.69
CA TRP A 242 -11.69 -21.86 2.45
C TRP A 242 -11.37 -20.99 1.21
N VAL A 243 -11.82 -19.73 1.18
CA VAL A 243 -11.50 -18.78 0.09
C VAL A 243 -10.00 -18.55 -0.02
N GLU A 244 -9.33 -18.35 1.12
CA GLU A 244 -7.88 -18.17 1.21
C GLU A 244 -7.13 -19.39 0.66
N THR A 245 -7.59 -20.59 1.02
CA THR A 245 -7.02 -21.85 0.51
C THR A 245 -7.20 -21.97 -1.00
N GLN A 246 -8.40 -21.71 -1.54
CA GLN A 246 -8.66 -21.81 -2.99
C GLN A 246 -7.90 -20.74 -3.79
N THR A 247 -7.76 -19.53 -3.25
CA THR A 247 -7.05 -18.41 -3.90
C THR A 247 -5.55 -18.39 -3.60
N LYS A 248 -5.01 -19.44 -2.97
CA LYS A 248 -3.57 -19.61 -2.65
C LYS A 248 -3.02 -18.43 -1.83
N GLY A 249 -3.79 -17.95 -0.85
CA GLY A 249 -3.45 -16.83 0.02
C GLY A 249 -3.69 -15.44 -0.59
N LYS A 250 -4.22 -15.33 -1.82
CA LYS A 250 -4.45 -14.02 -2.47
C LYS A 250 -5.67 -13.28 -1.92
N ILE A 251 -6.68 -13.97 -1.40
CA ILE A 251 -7.89 -13.37 -0.80
C ILE A 251 -8.18 -14.03 0.55
N SER A 252 -7.88 -13.34 1.66
CA SER A 252 -7.92 -13.92 3.02
C SER A 252 -9.12 -13.50 3.88
N ASN A 253 -9.84 -12.42 3.54
CA ASN A 253 -10.92 -11.89 4.40
C ASN A 253 -12.16 -11.38 3.61
N LEU A 254 -12.68 -12.21 2.70
CA LEU A 254 -13.88 -11.89 1.90
C LEU A 254 -15.11 -11.51 2.74
N LEU A 255 -15.38 -12.24 3.83
CA LEU A 255 -16.46 -11.93 4.78
C LEU A 255 -15.93 -11.10 5.95
N PRO A 256 -16.27 -9.79 6.07
CA PRO A 256 -15.85 -8.98 7.22
C PRO A 256 -16.56 -9.39 8.52
N LYS A 257 -15.98 -9.03 9.68
CA LYS A 257 -16.58 -9.37 10.99
C LYS A 257 -17.99 -8.77 11.10
N GLY A 258 -18.96 -9.60 11.46
CA GLY A 258 -20.37 -9.22 11.55
C GLY A 258 -21.17 -9.29 10.25
N SER A 259 -20.58 -9.73 9.12
CA SER A 259 -21.32 -9.92 7.87
C SER A 259 -22.26 -11.14 7.85
N VAL A 260 -22.12 -12.03 8.83
CA VAL A 260 -22.99 -13.18 9.06
C VAL A 260 -23.39 -13.26 10.52
N ASP A 261 -24.62 -13.70 10.78
CA ASP A 261 -25.28 -13.69 12.08
C ASP A 261 -26.16 -14.95 12.27
N SER A 262 -26.86 -15.06 13.40
CA SER A 262 -27.77 -16.18 13.67
C SER A 262 -29.03 -16.20 12.78
N ASN A 263 -29.32 -15.13 12.04
CA ASN A 263 -30.42 -15.06 11.07
C ASN A 263 -30.00 -15.52 9.67
N THR A 264 -28.70 -15.63 9.42
CA THR A 264 -28.11 -16.10 8.17
C THR A 264 -28.51 -17.57 7.92
N ARG A 265 -28.89 -17.88 6.68
CA ARG A 265 -29.34 -19.22 6.23
C ARG A 265 -28.59 -19.72 5.01
N MET A 266 -28.17 -18.83 4.13
CA MET A 266 -27.42 -19.19 2.92
C MET A 266 -26.52 -18.03 2.49
N VAL A 267 -25.24 -18.30 2.28
CA VAL A 267 -24.23 -17.35 1.81
C VAL A 267 -23.63 -17.88 0.52
N LEU A 268 -23.63 -17.06 -0.53
CA LEU A 268 -22.94 -17.37 -1.77
C LEU A 268 -21.63 -16.59 -1.84
N VAL A 269 -20.56 -17.29 -2.18
CA VAL A 269 -19.20 -16.76 -2.27
C VAL A 269 -18.68 -16.89 -3.69
N ASN A 270 -18.25 -15.76 -4.25
CA ASN A 270 -17.47 -15.69 -5.47
C ASN A 270 -16.20 -14.87 -5.22
N ALA A 271 -15.03 -15.49 -5.38
CA ALA A 271 -13.75 -14.79 -5.40
C ALA A 271 -12.95 -15.25 -6.62
N VAL A 272 -12.51 -14.32 -7.46
CA VAL A 272 -11.82 -14.65 -8.72
C VAL A 272 -10.50 -13.89 -8.81
N TYR A 273 -9.41 -14.63 -9.04
CA TYR A 273 -8.07 -14.10 -9.23
C TYR A 273 -7.56 -14.44 -10.63
N PHE A 274 -7.00 -13.44 -11.33
CA PHE A 274 -6.49 -13.60 -12.69
C PHE A 274 -5.05 -13.07 -12.82
N LYS A 275 -4.25 -13.84 -13.54
CA LYS A 275 -2.80 -13.68 -13.70
C LYS A 275 -2.38 -14.13 -15.10
N GLY A 276 -2.31 -13.21 -16.06
CA GLY A 276 -1.93 -13.49 -17.44
C GLY A 276 -0.64 -12.79 -17.85
N LYS A 277 0.29 -13.46 -18.55
CA LYS A 277 1.46 -12.78 -19.13
C LYS A 277 1.09 -12.07 -20.43
N TRP A 278 1.58 -10.87 -20.69
CA TRP A 278 1.39 -10.26 -22.02
C TRP A 278 2.00 -11.13 -23.11
N LYS A 279 1.39 -11.16 -24.30
CA LYS A 279 1.98 -11.84 -25.48
C LYS A 279 3.31 -11.18 -25.87
N THR A 280 3.34 -9.85 -25.85
CA THR A 280 4.55 -9.02 -25.94
C THR A 280 4.62 -8.13 -24.69
N PRO A 281 5.62 -8.29 -23.80
CA PRO A 281 5.74 -7.49 -22.58
C PRO A 281 6.23 -6.06 -22.88
N PHE A 282 5.87 -5.12 -21.99
CA PHE A 282 6.27 -3.70 -22.09
C PHE A 282 7.75 -3.52 -21.72
N GLU A 283 8.38 -2.48 -22.27
CA GLU A 283 9.80 -2.22 -22.00
C GLU A 283 9.99 -1.49 -20.66
N LYS A 284 10.34 -2.21 -19.59
CA LYS A 284 10.66 -1.63 -18.25
C LYS A 284 11.68 -0.48 -18.23
N LYS A 285 12.46 -0.30 -19.30
CA LYS A 285 13.43 0.81 -19.46
C LYS A 285 12.80 2.09 -20.00
N LEU A 286 11.63 1.98 -20.63
CA LEU A 286 10.87 3.07 -21.24
C LEU A 286 9.67 3.47 -20.38
N SER A 287 9.28 2.65 -19.41
CA SER A 287 8.33 3.03 -18.36
C SER A 287 8.81 4.25 -17.55
N GLY A 288 7.93 5.22 -17.29
CA GLY A 288 8.27 6.42 -16.54
C GLY A 288 7.06 7.23 -16.07
N LEU A 289 7.31 8.32 -15.32
CA LEU A 289 6.25 9.19 -14.83
C LEU A 289 5.61 10.00 -15.97
N TYR A 290 4.28 9.89 -16.10
CA TYR A 290 3.48 10.59 -17.10
C TYR A 290 2.23 11.23 -16.44
N PRO A 291 1.73 12.39 -16.89
CA PRO A 291 0.51 12.99 -16.34
C PRO A 291 -0.74 12.27 -16.84
N PHE A 292 -1.48 11.63 -15.93
CA PHE A 292 -2.83 11.13 -16.18
C PHE A 292 -3.85 12.23 -15.89
N ARG A 293 -4.58 12.71 -16.90
CA ARG A 293 -5.67 13.70 -16.77
C ARG A 293 -6.87 13.05 -16.10
N VAL A 294 -7.23 13.51 -14.91
CA VAL A 294 -8.39 13.04 -14.15
C VAL A 294 -9.67 13.66 -14.67
N ASN A 295 -9.60 14.95 -15.01
CA ASN A 295 -10.62 15.74 -15.70
C ASN A 295 -9.91 16.80 -16.57
N SER A 296 -10.63 17.73 -17.22
CA SER A 296 -10.01 18.75 -18.09
C SER A 296 -9.06 19.70 -17.33
N THR A 297 -9.20 19.81 -16.01
CA THR A 297 -8.47 20.77 -15.17
C THR A 297 -7.37 20.15 -14.30
N GLN A 298 -7.40 18.83 -14.06
CA GLN A 298 -6.53 18.14 -13.10
C GLN A 298 -5.80 16.95 -13.73
N SER A 299 -4.52 16.78 -13.38
CA SER A 299 -3.74 15.58 -13.69
C SER A 299 -2.93 15.07 -12.49
N LYS A 300 -2.71 13.76 -12.41
CA LYS A 300 -1.86 13.08 -11.41
C LYS A 300 -0.70 12.39 -12.14
N SER A 301 0.52 12.48 -11.62
CA SER A 301 1.65 11.72 -12.20
C SER A 301 1.52 10.24 -11.87
N VAL A 302 1.58 9.40 -12.89
CA VAL A 302 1.45 7.93 -12.79
C VAL A 302 2.63 7.26 -13.48
N GLN A 303 2.96 6.03 -13.06
CA GLN A 303 3.92 5.21 -13.78
C GLN A 303 3.26 4.69 -15.06
N MET A 304 3.69 5.19 -16.21
CA MET A 304 3.18 4.85 -17.53
C MET A 304 4.11 3.83 -18.20
N MET A 305 3.57 2.71 -18.64
CA MET A 305 4.27 1.69 -19.42
C MET A 305 4.26 2.07 -20.89
N TYR A 306 5.30 1.68 -21.63
CA TYR A 306 5.39 1.91 -23.08
C TYR A 306 5.68 0.61 -23.85
N LEU A 307 4.98 0.43 -24.97
CA LEU A 307 5.15 -0.65 -25.93
C LEU A 307 5.00 -0.11 -27.36
N HIS A 308 5.76 -0.65 -28.30
CA HIS A 308 5.58 -0.43 -29.73
C HIS A 308 5.53 -1.79 -30.44
N GLU A 309 4.39 -2.15 -31.00
CA GLU A 309 4.09 -3.51 -31.50
C GLU A 309 2.92 -3.50 -32.49
N LYS A 310 2.82 -4.53 -33.34
CA LYS A 310 1.65 -4.76 -34.18
C LYS A 310 0.45 -5.26 -33.36
N LEU A 311 -0.59 -4.44 -33.29
CA LEU A 311 -1.76 -4.68 -32.45
C LEU A 311 -3.05 -4.33 -33.20
N ASN A 312 -4.15 -4.97 -32.83
CA ASN A 312 -5.46 -4.59 -33.36
C ASN A 312 -5.92 -3.31 -32.67
N ILE A 313 -6.14 -2.26 -33.46
CA ILE A 313 -6.69 -0.98 -33.03
C ILE A 313 -7.90 -0.64 -33.91
N GLY A 314 -8.87 0.04 -33.32
CA GLY A 314 -10.07 0.52 -33.99
C GLY A 314 -10.47 1.89 -33.47
N TYR A 315 -11.38 2.55 -34.17
CA TYR A 315 -11.89 3.87 -33.80
C TYR A 315 -13.39 3.97 -34.04
N ILE A 316 -14.12 4.37 -33.01
CA ILE A 316 -15.58 4.43 -32.98
C ILE A 316 -15.99 5.89 -33.24
N GLU A 317 -16.13 6.25 -34.52
CA GLU A 317 -16.43 7.61 -35.00
C GLU A 317 -17.60 8.29 -34.27
N ASP A 318 -18.71 7.58 -34.08
CA ASP A 318 -19.93 8.13 -33.46
C ASP A 318 -19.74 8.52 -31.98
N LEU A 319 -18.80 7.88 -31.29
CA LEU A 319 -18.51 8.11 -29.88
C LEU A 319 -17.22 8.91 -29.65
N LYS A 320 -16.36 8.99 -30.66
CA LYS A 320 -14.96 9.46 -30.56
C LYS A 320 -14.18 8.69 -29.50
N VAL A 321 -14.08 7.38 -29.71
CA VAL A 321 -13.43 6.45 -28.79
C VAL A 321 -12.45 5.57 -29.59
N GLN A 322 -11.18 5.58 -29.20
CA GLN A 322 -10.20 4.59 -29.62
C GLN A 322 -10.44 3.28 -28.87
N ILE A 323 -10.28 2.14 -29.56
CA ILE A 323 -10.33 0.81 -28.96
C ILE A 323 -9.07 0.02 -29.32
N LEU A 324 -8.40 -0.55 -28.32
CA LEU A 324 -7.16 -1.32 -28.46
C LEU A 324 -7.32 -2.74 -27.91
N GLU A 325 -6.86 -3.75 -28.66
CA GLU A 325 -6.71 -5.12 -28.18
C GLU A 325 -5.26 -5.40 -27.74
N LEU A 326 -5.06 -5.75 -26.47
CA LEU A 326 -3.80 -6.26 -25.92
C LEU A 326 -3.91 -7.77 -25.63
N PRO A 327 -3.27 -8.63 -26.44
CA PRO A 327 -3.30 -10.07 -26.23
C PRO A 327 -2.39 -10.51 -25.08
N TYR A 328 -2.90 -11.42 -24.26
CA TYR A 328 -2.10 -12.22 -23.33
C TYR A 328 -1.49 -13.44 -24.04
N ALA A 329 -0.57 -14.13 -23.37
CA ALA A 329 -0.15 -15.48 -23.73
C ALA A 329 -1.32 -16.46 -23.53
N GLY A 330 -1.82 -17.02 -24.62
CA GLY A 330 -2.98 -17.93 -24.65
C GLY A 330 -4.18 -17.30 -25.38
N ASP A 331 -5.38 -17.76 -25.05
CA ASP A 331 -6.63 -17.39 -25.74
C ASP A 331 -7.38 -16.22 -25.05
N VAL A 332 -6.66 -15.29 -24.40
CA VAL A 332 -7.24 -14.18 -23.64
C VAL A 332 -6.66 -12.84 -24.12
N SER A 333 -7.51 -11.81 -24.22
CA SER A 333 -7.08 -10.43 -24.50
C SER A 333 -7.73 -9.45 -23.52
N MET A 334 -7.01 -8.38 -23.20
CA MET A 334 -7.59 -7.16 -22.64
C MET A 334 -8.00 -6.24 -23.80
N PHE A 335 -9.21 -5.69 -23.75
CA PHE A 335 -9.65 -4.59 -24.60
C PHE A 335 -9.74 -3.32 -23.76
N ILE A 336 -9.29 -2.20 -24.31
CA ILE A 336 -9.32 -0.89 -23.66
C ILE A 336 -10.05 0.08 -24.59
N LEU A 337 -11.06 0.77 -24.05
CA LEU A 337 -11.86 1.77 -24.77
C LEU A 337 -11.59 3.14 -24.13
N LEU A 338 -10.95 4.00 -24.90
CA LEU A 338 -10.42 5.29 -24.51
C LEU A 338 -11.10 6.39 -25.32
N PRO A 339 -11.89 7.29 -24.71
CA PRO A 339 -12.40 8.49 -25.38
C PRO A 339 -11.27 9.35 -25.97
N ASP A 340 -11.54 10.15 -26.99
CA ASP A 340 -10.53 11.02 -27.63
C ASP A 340 -10.06 12.17 -26.73
N GLY A 341 -10.85 12.55 -25.73
CA GLY A 341 -10.50 13.63 -24.84
C GLY A 341 -11.56 13.96 -23.81
N ILE A 342 -11.10 14.63 -22.75
CA ILE A 342 -11.94 15.15 -21.69
C ILE A 342 -12.44 16.54 -22.09
N ALA A 343 -13.75 16.72 -22.14
CA ALA A 343 -14.37 18.04 -22.30
C ALA A 343 -14.61 18.70 -20.93
N ASN A 344 -14.84 20.02 -20.93
CA ASN A 344 -15.00 20.86 -19.72
C ASN A 344 -16.11 20.42 -18.73
N VAL A 345 -16.92 19.41 -19.06
CA VAL A 345 -18.07 18.94 -18.27
C VAL A 345 -18.22 17.40 -18.27
N SER A 346 -17.34 16.65 -18.96
CA SER A 346 -17.50 15.20 -19.18
C SER A 346 -16.18 14.58 -19.63
N THR A 347 -15.90 13.37 -19.14
CA THR A 347 -14.71 12.59 -19.50
C THR A 347 -14.83 11.87 -20.85
N GLY A 348 -15.94 12.05 -21.56
CA GLY A 348 -16.33 11.24 -22.73
C GLY A 348 -16.84 9.85 -22.33
N LEU A 349 -16.41 9.35 -21.17
CA LEU A 349 -16.77 8.06 -20.62
C LEU A 349 -18.28 7.93 -20.38
N GLU A 350 -18.96 8.99 -19.95
CA GLU A 350 -20.39 8.95 -19.62
C GLU A 350 -21.26 8.70 -20.87
N LEU A 351 -20.78 9.10 -22.05
CA LEU A 351 -21.41 8.77 -23.33
C LEU A 351 -21.15 7.30 -23.69
N LEU A 352 -19.91 6.83 -23.56
CA LEU A 352 -19.52 5.45 -23.80
C LEU A 352 -20.28 4.46 -22.89
N GLU A 353 -20.35 4.74 -21.58
CA GLU A 353 -21.10 3.94 -20.60
C GLU A 353 -22.61 3.88 -20.94
N ARG A 354 -23.18 4.98 -21.45
CA ARG A 354 -24.59 5.04 -21.84
C ARG A 354 -24.87 4.18 -23.08
N GLU A 355 -24.07 4.33 -24.13
CA GLU A 355 -24.25 3.64 -25.41
C GLU A 355 -23.70 2.20 -25.42
N LEU A 356 -23.00 1.75 -24.37
CA LEU A 356 -22.55 0.37 -24.20
C LEU A 356 -23.74 -0.61 -24.22
N THR A 357 -23.88 -1.41 -25.29
CA THR A 357 -24.85 -2.50 -25.40
C THR A 357 -24.16 -3.74 -25.96
N TYR A 358 -24.79 -4.91 -25.88
CA TYR A 358 -24.23 -6.14 -26.46
C TYR A 358 -23.96 -6.01 -27.96
N ASP A 359 -24.93 -5.47 -28.71
CA ASP A 359 -24.80 -5.28 -30.17
C ASP A 359 -23.70 -4.27 -30.50
N ASN A 360 -23.67 -3.14 -29.81
CA ASN A 360 -22.64 -2.11 -30.01
C ASN A 360 -21.25 -2.66 -29.67
N LEU A 361 -21.10 -3.35 -28.54
CA LEU A 361 -19.83 -3.94 -28.12
C LEU A 361 -19.31 -4.96 -29.14
N ASN A 362 -20.18 -5.83 -29.64
CA ASN A 362 -19.84 -6.80 -30.69
C ASN A 362 -19.42 -6.12 -31.99
N ASN A 363 -20.11 -5.04 -32.38
CA ASN A 363 -19.74 -4.26 -33.55
C ASN A 363 -18.36 -3.61 -33.37
N TRP A 364 -18.07 -3.03 -32.19
CA TRP A 364 -16.80 -2.37 -31.91
C TRP A 364 -15.59 -3.32 -31.89
N ILE A 365 -15.77 -4.57 -31.43
CA ILE A 365 -14.71 -5.61 -31.47
C ILE A 365 -14.70 -6.43 -32.78
N SER A 366 -15.55 -6.09 -33.75
CA SER A 366 -15.64 -6.79 -35.02
C SER A 366 -14.40 -6.54 -35.89
N LYS A 367 -14.19 -7.43 -36.87
CA LYS A 367 -13.15 -7.26 -37.91
C LYS A 367 -13.39 -6.08 -38.85
N ASP A 368 -14.60 -5.50 -38.83
CA ASP A 368 -14.94 -4.34 -39.64
C ASP A 368 -14.56 -3.02 -38.94
N THR A 369 -14.34 -3.05 -37.60
CA THR A 369 -13.90 -1.90 -36.80
C THR A 369 -12.43 -2.01 -36.35
N MET A 370 -11.95 -3.22 -36.06
CA MET A 370 -10.59 -3.48 -35.58
C MET A 370 -9.65 -3.90 -36.72
N ALA A 371 -8.53 -3.21 -36.89
CA ALA A 371 -7.47 -3.53 -37.86
C ALA A 371 -6.08 -3.64 -37.20
N GLU A 372 -5.22 -4.51 -37.72
CA GLU A 372 -3.84 -4.67 -37.24
C GLU A 372 -2.93 -3.55 -37.81
N ASP A 373 -2.30 -2.76 -36.93
CA ASP A 373 -1.40 -1.64 -37.29
C ASP A 373 -0.18 -1.59 -36.35
N ASP A 374 0.88 -0.85 -36.72
CA ASP A 374 2.08 -0.61 -35.89
C ASP A 374 1.80 0.49 -34.84
N VAL A 375 1.31 0.11 -33.66
CA VAL A 375 0.82 1.04 -32.62
C VAL A 375 1.93 1.44 -31.64
N GLU A 376 1.96 2.70 -31.20
CA GLU A 376 2.66 3.11 -29.96
C GLU A 376 1.65 3.18 -28.80
N VAL A 377 1.86 2.36 -27.77
CA VAL A 377 0.91 2.18 -26.66
C VAL A 377 1.50 2.71 -25.36
N TYR A 378 0.75 3.59 -24.69
CA TYR A 378 1.06 4.12 -23.36
C TYR A 378 -0.10 3.78 -22.40
N ILE A 379 0.15 2.97 -21.37
CA ILE A 379 -0.87 2.52 -20.41
C ILE A 379 -0.32 2.61 -18.98
N PRO A 380 -1.09 3.14 -18.00
CA PRO A 380 -0.65 3.23 -16.62
C PRO A 380 -0.46 1.86 -15.99
N GLN A 381 0.50 1.74 -15.07
CA GLN A 381 0.51 0.65 -14.09
C GLN A 381 -0.59 0.91 -13.06
N PHE A 382 -1.42 -0.10 -12.79
CA PHE A 382 -2.48 0.01 -11.79
C PHE A 382 -2.79 -1.33 -11.15
N LYS A 383 -3.20 -1.28 -9.88
CA LYS A 383 -3.81 -2.41 -9.17
C LYS A 383 -5.22 -2.00 -8.74
N LEU A 384 -6.21 -2.83 -9.02
CA LEU A 384 -7.58 -2.68 -8.54
C LEU A 384 -7.94 -3.89 -7.65
N GLU A 385 -8.64 -3.63 -6.56
CA GLU A 385 -9.04 -4.64 -5.58
C GLU A 385 -10.40 -4.26 -5.00
N GLU A 386 -11.46 -4.71 -5.69
CA GLU A 386 -12.82 -4.26 -5.45
C GLU A 386 -13.65 -5.34 -4.75
N HIS A 387 -14.52 -4.90 -3.84
CA HIS A 387 -15.33 -5.74 -2.97
C HIS A 387 -16.79 -5.30 -3.09
N TYR A 388 -17.71 -6.24 -3.35
CA TYR A 388 -19.13 -5.93 -3.55
C TYR A 388 -20.05 -6.87 -2.76
N GLU A 389 -20.97 -6.27 -2.00
CA GLU A 389 -22.18 -6.93 -1.51
C GLU A 389 -23.22 -6.94 -2.65
N LEU A 390 -23.45 -8.10 -3.28
CA LEU A 390 -24.31 -8.16 -4.47
C LEU A 390 -25.80 -8.08 -4.17
N LYS A 391 -26.21 -8.37 -2.93
CA LYS A 391 -27.61 -8.35 -2.48
C LYS A 391 -28.36 -7.05 -2.82
N PRO A 392 -27.90 -5.84 -2.43
CA PRO A 392 -28.58 -4.60 -2.81
C PRO A 392 -28.68 -4.42 -4.34
N ILE A 393 -27.62 -4.76 -5.08
CA ILE A 393 -27.52 -4.60 -6.55
C ILE A 393 -28.45 -5.56 -7.29
N LEU A 394 -28.48 -6.84 -6.91
CA LEU A 394 -29.35 -7.84 -7.55
C LEU A 394 -30.83 -7.54 -7.26
N ARG A 395 -31.15 -7.03 -6.08
CA ARG A 395 -32.52 -6.61 -5.72
C ARG A 395 -33.00 -5.40 -6.52
N SER A 396 -32.15 -4.39 -6.74
CA SER A 396 -32.48 -3.24 -7.58
C SER A 396 -32.55 -3.58 -9.07
N MET A 397 -31.80 -4.58 -9.53
CA MET A 397 -31.96 -5.17 -10.88
C MET A 397 -33.24 -6.00 -11.05
N GLY A 398 -33.91 -6.38 -9.95
CA GLY A 398 -35.24 -7.02 -9.95
C GLY A 398 -35.32 -8.38 -9.27
N MET A 399 -34.21 -8.94 -8.78
CA MET A 399 -34.17 -10.22 -8.06
C MET A 399 -34.46 -10.00 -6.57
N ASN A 400 -35.74 -9.92 -6.19
CA ASN A 400 -36.15 -9.60 -4.82
C ASN A 400 -36.48 -10.83 -3.97
N ASP A 401 -37.29 -11.75 -4.51
CA ASP A 401 -37.85 -12.87 -3.73
C ASP A 401 -36.74 -13.72 -3.09
N ALA A 402 -35.66 -13.98 -3.83
CA ALA A 402 -34.50 -14.77 -3.40
C ALA A 402 -33.90 -14.31 -2.06
N PHE A 403 -34.00 -13.02 -1.73
CA PHE A 403 -33.41 -12.41 -0.52
C PHE A 403 -34.41 -12.17 0.61
N VAL A 404 -35.68 -12.56 0.43
CA VAL A 404 -36.76 -12.28 1.39
C VAL A 404 -37.29 -13.59 1.97
N LYS A 405 -37.09 -13.76 3.29
CA LYS A 405 -37.61 -14.92 4.05
C LYS A 405 -39.13 -15.06 3.86
N GLY A 406 -39.58 -16.24 3.43
CA GLY A 406 -40.99 -16.53 3.15
C GLY A 406 -41.52 -16.02 1.80
N GLN A 407 -40.65 -15.50 0.94
CA GLN A 407 -40.92 -15.26 -0.50
C GLN A 407 -39.95 -16.04 -1.39
N ALA A 408 -38.72 -16.23 -0.93
CA ALA A 408 -37.72 -17.09 -1.56
C ALA A 408 -38.23 -18.54 -1.67
N ASN A 409 -38.35 -19.07 -2.88
CA ASN A 409 -38.72 -20.45 -3.13
C ASN A 409 -37.49 -21.24 -3.61
N PHE A 410 -36.80 -21.85 -2.65
CA PHE A 410 -35.66 -22.74 -2.85
C PHE A 410 -36.01 -24.21 -2.54
N LEU A 411 -37.27 -24.61 -2.78
CA LEU A 411 -37.73 -25.99 -2.59
C LEU A 411 -37.05 -27.01 -3.53
N GLY A 412 -36.27 -26.56 -4.52
CA GLY A 412 -35.36 -27.44 -5.26
C GLY A 412 -34.11 -27.86 -4.47
N MET A 413 -33.74 -27.11 -3.43
CA MET A 413 -32.49 -27.29 -2.65
C MET A 413 -32.72 -28.07 -1.35
N SER A 414 -33.86 -27.83 -0.69
CA SER A 414 -34.22 -28.37 0.62
C SER A 414 -35.68 -28.85 0.63
N GLU A 415 -36.04 -29.69 1.61
CA GLU A 415 -37.44 -30.01 1.91
C GLU A 415 -38.15 -28.94 2.75
N GLY A 416 -37.39 -28.06 3.42
CA GLY A 416 -37.91 -26.98 4.27
C GLY A 416 -37.98 -25.62 3.57
N ASP A 417 -39.05 -24.86 3.86
CA ASP A 417 -39.30 -23.51 3.32
C ASP A 417 -38.57 -22.39 4.11
N GLU A 418 -37.40 -22.71 4.67
CA GLU A 418 -36.61 -21.77 5.50
C GLU A 418 -35.39 -21.18 4.78
N LEU A 419 -35.01 -21.71 3.62
CA LEU A 419 -33.89 -21.19 2.84
C LEU A 419 -34.26 -19.90 2.12
N PHE A 420 -33.43 -18.88 2.30
CA PHE A 420 -33.37 -17.67 1.49
C PHE A 420 -31.91 -17.22 1.39
N LEU A 421 -31.56 -16.58 0.29
CA LEU A 421 -30.21 -16.07 0.05
C LEU A 421 -29.97 -14.90 1.00
N SER A 422 -29.17 -15.13 2.03
CA SER A 422 -28.98 -14.17 3.11
C SER A 422 -28.03 -13.07 2.67
N GLU A 423 -26.85 -13.44 2.17
CA GLU A 423 -25.86 -12.52 1.60
C GLU A 423 -25.12 -13.13 0.41
N VAL A 424 -24.56 -12.27 -0.44
CA VAL A 424 -23.77 -12.64 -1.63
C VAL A 424 -22.58 -11.71 -1.71
N PHE A 425 -21.37 -12.26 -1.65
CA PHE A 425 -20.13 -11.49 -1.69
C PHE A 425 -19.34 -11.81 -2.97
N HIS A 426 -18.89 -10.75 -3.62
CA HIS A 426 -17.99 -10.79 -4.78
C HIS A 426 -16.72 -9.99 -4.49
N GLN A 427 -15.57 -10.56 -4.80
CA GLN A 427 -14.27 -9.87 -4.78
C GLN A 427 -13.47 -10.21 -6.03
N ALA A 428 -12.88 -9.18 -6.64
CA ALA A 428 -12.01 -9.31 -7.80
C ALA A 428 -10.76 -8.44 -7.63
N THR A 429 -9.61 -8.99 -8.02
CA THR A 429 -8.31 -8.32 -7.92
C THR A 429 -7.57 -8.43 -9.24
N VAL A 430 -6.93 -7.34 -9.66
CA VAL A 430 -6.06 -7.28 -10.84
C VAL A 430 -4.88 -6.35 -10.58
N ASP A 431 -3.69 -6.73 -11.04
CA ASP A 431 -2.43 -5.99 -10.94
C ASP A 431 -1.83 -5.90 -12.35
N VAL A 432 -1.78 -4.72 -12.96
CA VAL A 432 -1.36 -4.52 -14.35
C VAL A 432 0.02 -3.88 -14.40
N ASN A 433 1.02 -4.63 -14.90
CA ASN A 433 2.42 -4.23 -14.99
C ASN A 433 3.10 -4.70 -16.30
N GLU A 434 4.41 -4.45 -16.48
CA GLU A 434 5.06 -4.65 -17.78
C GLU A 434 5.18 -6.11 -18.23
N GLU A 435 5.14 -7.08 -17.32
CA GLU A 435 5.21 -8.52 -17.66
C GLU A 435 3.83 -9.11 -17.98
N GLY A 436 2.77 -8.45 -17.54
CA GLY A 436 1.40 -8.93 -17.60
C GLY A 436 0.62 -8.55 -16.35
N THR A 437 -0.38 -9.35 -16.05
CA THR A 437 -0.97 -9.48 -14.72
C THR A 437 -0.12 -10.44 -13.86
N GLU A 438 0.81 -9.84 -13.09
CA GLU A 438 1.71 -10.39 -12.05
C GLU A 438 1.96 -11.92 -12.04
N ALA A 439 3.12 -12.56 -12.21
CA ALA A 439 4.50 -12.27 -12.63
C ALA A 439 5.28 -13.63 -12.60
N THR A 440 6.39 -13.79 -13.35
CA THR A 440 7.55 -14.76 -13.19
C THR A 440 8.31 -14.83 -14.53
N ALA A 441 9.60 -14.49 -14.56
CA ALA A 441 10.36 -14.26 -15.80
C ALA A 441 10.65 -15.50 -16.68
N GLY A 442 10.88 -15.28 -17.98
CA GLY A 442 11.28 -16.33 -18.94
C GLY A 442 11.49 -15.85 -20.38
N THR A 443 12.68 -15.32 -20.68
CA THR A 443 13.33 -15.20 -22.01
C THR A 443 12.52 -15.00 -23.30
N GLY A 444 12.67 -13.80 -23.89
CA GLY A 444 13.37 -13.66 -25.18
C GLY A 444 12.54 -13.38 -26.43
N ALA A 445 12.66 -12.16 -26.98
CA ALA A 445 12.23 -11.84 -28.34
C ALA A 445 13.19 -10.85 -29.04
N ILE A 446 13.28 -11.07 -30.35
CA ILE A 446 14.22 -10.56 -31.36
C ILE A 446 13.96 -9.09 -31.70
N MET A 447 15.03 -8.31 -31.94
CA MET A 447 14.91 -6.96 -32.51
C MET A 447 14.60 -7.04 -34.02
N SER A 448 13.49 -6.45 -34.45
CA SER A 448 13.20 -6.16 -35.86
C SER A 448 13.51 -4.69 -36.19
N GLY A 449 13.88 -4.42 -37.45
CA GLY A 449 14.54 -3.18 -37.87
C GLY A 449 13.62 -1.98 -38.16
N ARG A 450 14.24 -0.79 -38.16
CA ARG A 450 13.59 0.50 -38.43
C ARG A 450 13.08 0.64 -39.88
N THR A 451 11.83 1.07 -40.02
CA THR A 451 11.37 1.91 -41.14
C THR A 451 10.42 2.99 -40.61
N GLY A 452 10.61 4.24 -41.04
CA GLY A 452 9.91 5.38 -40.45
C GLY A 452 8.61 5.76 -41.18
N HIS A 453 7.48 5.35 -40.61
CA HIS A 453 6.26 6.15 -40.54
C HIS A 453 5.72 5.98 -39.12
N GLY A 454 5.39 7.09 -38.43
CA GLY A 454 4.81 7.00 -37.09
C GLY A 454 3.39 6.49 -37.21
N GLY A 455 3.14 5.27 -36.74
CA GLY A 455 1.80 4.68 -36.69
C GLY A 455 0.92 5.34 -35.63
N PRO A 456 -0.32 4.84 -35.45
CA PRO A 456 -1.26 5.41 -34.48
C PRO A 456 -0.70 5.33 -33.05
N GLN A 457 -0.93 6.39 -32.27
CA GLN A 457 -0.65 6.41 -30.84
C GLN A 457 -1.92 6.14 -30.04
N PHE A 458 -1.84 5.24 -29.07
CA PHE A 458 -2.88 4.96 -28.08
C PHE A 458 -2.36 5.35 -26.70
N VAL A 459 -2.89 6.44 -26.14
CA VAL A 459 -2.35 7.07 -24.91
C VAL A 459 -3.41 7.06 -23.82
N ALA A 460 -3.45 6.00 -23.01
CA ALA A 460 -4.42 5.81 -21.93
C ALA A 460 -4.11 6.66 -20.68
N ASP A 461 -3.94 7.96 -20.90
CA ASP A 461 -3.60 8.96 -19.89
C ASP A 461 -4.82 9.68 -19.30
N HIS A 462 -6.01 9.11 -19.40
CA HIS A 462 -7.26 9.64 -18.85
C HIS A 462 -8.34 8.54 -18.71
N PRO A 463 -9.48 8.79 -18.03
CA PRO A 463 -10.54 7.80 -17.79
C PRO A 463 -10.88 6.87 -18.97
N PHE A 464 -10.81 5.56 -18.74
CA PHE A 464 -11.10 4.54 -19.75
C PHE A 464 -11.91 3.36 -19.20
N LEU A 465 -12.63 2.66 -20.09
CA LEU A 465 -13.20 1.35 -19.80
C LEU A 465 -12.25 0.26 -20.28
N PHE A 466 -12.24 -0.88 -19.60
CA PHE A 466 -11.51 -2.05 -20.05
C PHE A 466 -12.24 -3.35 -19.70
N PHE A 467 -12.00 -4.39 -20.47
CA PHE A 467 -12.50 -5.73 -20.15
C PHE A 467 -11.52 -6.81 -20.61
N ILE A 468 -11.55 -7.95 -19.95
CA ILE A 468 -10.71 -9.12 -20.26
C ILE A 468 -11.62 -10.21 -20.81
N MET A 469 -11.37 -10.64 -22.04
CA MET A 469 -12.22 -11.58 -22.79
C MET A 469 -11.46 -12.84 -23.16
N HIS A 470 -12.09 -13.99 -22.94
CA HIS A 470 -11.65 -15.27 -23.50
C HIS A 470 -12.09 -15.37 -24.96
N LYS A 471 -11.12 -15.35 -25.89
CA LYS A 471 -11.37 -15.19 -27.34
C LYS A 471 -12.15 -16.34 -27.95
N THR A 472 -11.88 -17.57 -27.52
CA THR A 472 -12.50 -18.78 -28.08
C THR A 472 -14.00 -18.87 -27.76
N THR A 473 -14.42 -18.38 -26.60
CA THR A 473 -15.82 -18.43 -26.15
C THR A 473 -16.50 -17.06 -26.11
N LYS A 474 -15.81 -16.01 -26.60
CA LYS A 474 -16.19 -14.58 -26.52
C LYS A 474 -16.65 -14.12 -25.13
N THR A 475 -16.25 -14.83 -24.08
CA THR A 475 -16.78 -14.60 -22.73
C THR A 475 -16.00 -13.51 -22.02
N ILE A 476 -16.68 -12.49 -21.52
CA ILE A 476 -16.07 -11.48 -20.65
C ILE A 476 -15.80 -12.11 -19.28
N LEU A 477 -14.52 -12.28 -18.95
CA LEU A 477 -14.04 -12.79 -17.68
C LEU A 477 -14.03 -11.69 -16.61
N PHE A 478 -13.61 -10.48 -16.99
CA PHE A 478 -13.58 -9.29 -16.12
C PHE A 478 -14.00 -8.05 -16.88
N PHE A 479 -14.66 -7.12 -16.18
CA PHE A 479 -15.07 -5.82 -16.70
C PHE A 479 -14.70 -4.74 -15.69
N GLY A 480 -14.20 -3.61 -16.15
CA GLY A 480 -13.80 -2.52 -15.28
C GLY A 480 -13.79 -1.13 -15.91
N ARG A 481 -13.73 -0.14 -15.02
CA ARG A 481 -13.51 1.28 -15.29
C ARG A 481 -12.30 1.72 -14.50
N PHE A 482 -11.34 2.35 -15.18
CA PHE A 482 -10.18 2.94 -14.54
C PHE A 482 -10.28 4.46 -14.53
N ILE A 483 -10.40 5.04 -13.33
CA ILE A 483 -10.37 6.48 -13.07
C ILE A 483 -9.58 6.76 -11.79
N PHE A 484 -8.93 7.92 -11.73
CA PHE A 484 -8.44 8.42 -10.44
C PHE A 484 -9.61 9.11 -9.72
N PRO A 485 -9.99 8.67 -8.51
CA PRO A 485 -11.06 9.30 -7.78
C PRO A 485 -10.73 10.77 -7.48
N MET A 486 -11.73 11.62 -7.61
CA MET A 486 -11.70 13.00 -7.14
C MET A 486 -12.08 12.99 -5.66
N ASP A 487 -11.15 13.32 -4.76
CA ASP A 487 -11.43 13.33 -3.32
C ASP A 487 -12.57 14.30 -2.99
N SER A 488 -13.71 13.74 -2.57
CA SER A 488 -14.87 14.49 -2.08
C SER A 488 -14.49 15.42 -0.92
N LEU A 489 -13.54 14.96 -0.10
CA LEU A 489 -12.94 15.73 0.98
C LEU A 489 -12.20 16.99 0.49
N THR A 490 -11.42 16.90 -0.60
CA THR A 490 -10.65 18.05 -1.12
C THR A 490 -11.58 19.16 -1.64
N LYS A 491 -12.67 18.81 -2.33
CA LYS A 491 -13.74 19.76 -2.70
C LYS A 491 -14.34 20.41 -1.45
N SER A 492 -14.66 19.62 -0.44
CA SER A 492 -15.28 20.08 0.82
C SER A 492 -14.38 21.07 1.58
N ILE A 493 -13.08 20.76 1.73
CA ILE A 493 -12.10 21.63 2.41
C ILE A 493 -11.92 22.95 1.65
N ASN A 494 -11.82 22.91 0.32
CA ASN A 494 -11.64 24.12 -0.49
C ASN A 494 -12.91 25.00 -0.52
N GLN A 495 -14.10 24.39 -0.51
CA GLN A 495 -15.36 25.14 -0.38
C GLN A 495 -15.52 25.76 1.00
N PHE A 496 -15.18 25.03 2.07
CA PHE A 496 -15.12 25.58 3.43
C PHE A 496 -14.15 26.77 3.51
N ALA A 497 -12.95 26.66 2.91
CA ALA A 497 -11.95 27.73 2.89
C ALA A 497 -12.51 29.06 2.37
N LEU A 498 -13.25 29.03 1.27
CA LEU A 498 -13.76 30.23 0.60
C LEU A 498 -15.00 30.83 1.27
N GLU A 499 -15.87 30.01 1.87
CA GLU A 499 -16.99 30.53 2.66
C GLU A 499 -16.51 31.07 4.02
N PHE A 500 -15.49 30.45 4.61
CA PHE A 500 -14.86 30.89 5.85
C PHE A 500 -14.04 32.18 5.66
N SER A 501 -13.33 32.35 4.53
CA SER A 501 -12.61 33.61 4.25
C SER A 501 -13.57 34.80 4.13
N LYS A 502 -14.70 34.63 3.44
CA LYS A 502 -15.78 35.64 3.38
C LYS A 502 -16.31 35.96 4.78
N LYS A 503 -16.53 34.95 5.61
CA LYS A 503 -16.99 35.10 7.00
C LYS A 503 -16.01 35.90 7.86
N LEU A 504 -14.69 35.67 7.70
CA LEU A 504 -13.67 36.46 8.38
C LEU A 504 -13.64 37.91 7.87
N ALA A 505 -13.74 38.12 6.56
CA ALA A 505 -13.72 39.44 5.92
C ALA A 505 -14.81 40.39 6.44
N GLU A 506 -16.02 39.88 6.74
CA GLU A 506 -17.09 40.66 7.39
C GLU A 506 -16.67 41.33 8.72
N SER A 507 -15.66 40.78 9.42
CA SER A 507 -15.18 41.25 10.72
C SER A 507 -13.80 41.91 10.68
N ALA A 508 -13.15 41.92 9.51
CA ALA A 508 -11.73 42.24 9.34
C ALA A 508 -11.50 43.38 8.32
N GLU A 509 -12.46 44.31 8.19
CA GLU A 509 -12.40 45.43 7.24
C GLU A 509 -11.05 46.19 7.34
N GLY A 510 -10.30 46.21 6.22
CA GLY A 510 -9.00 46.89 6.12
C GLY A 510 -7.81 46.18 6.81
N LYS A 511 -7.96 44.92 7.23
CA LYS A 511 -6.88 44.09 7.79
C LYS A 511 -6.44 43.01 6.80
N ASN A 512 -5.24 42.46 7.03
CA ASN A 512 -4.81 41.25 6.34
C ASN A 512 -5.56 40.04 6.90
N ILE A 513 -5.80 39.03 6.06
CA ILE A 513 -6.40 37.76 6.46
C ILE A 513 -5.49 36.65 5.97
N PHE A 514 -5.02 35.81 6.88
CA PHE A 514 -4.25 34.61 6.58
C PHE A 514 -4.58 33.49 7.56
N PHE A 515 -4.88 32.29 7.07
CA PHE A 515 -5.25 31.12 7.89
C PHE A 515 -5.00 29.83 7.12
N SER A 516 -4.98 28.68 7.80
CA SER A 516 -4.91 27.36 7.16
C SER A 516 -6.30 26.69 7.18
N PRO A 517 -6.97 26.51 6.01
CA PRO A 517 -8.22 25.77 5.95
C PRO A 517 -8.04 24.32 6.39
N TRP A 518 -6.94 23.68 5.97
CA TRP A 518 -6.58 22.31 6.37
C TRP A 518 -6.57 22.15 7.88
N GLY A 519 -5.79 22.98 8.60
CA GLY A 519 -5.63 22.82 10.04
C GLY A 519 -6.92 23.06 10.83
N ILE A 520 -7.78 23.97 10.36
CA ILE A 520 -9.11 24.19 10.96
C ILE A 520 -10.03 22.99 10.67
N SER A 521 -10.10 22.53 9.43
CA SER A 521 -10.91 21.37 9.03
C SER A 521 -10.51 20.10 9.77
N THR A 522 -9.22 19.79 9.89
CA THR A 522 -8.73 18.60 10.61
C THR A 522 -9.05 18.67 12.11
N SER A 523 -8.89 19.84 12.74
CA SER A 523 -9.30 20.05 14.14
C SER A 523 -10.79 19.82 14.35
N LEU A 524 -11.64 20.32 13.43
CA LEU A 524 -13.09 20.15 13.49
C LEU A 524 -13.55 18.74 13.08
N ALA A 525 -12.79 18.02 12.25
CA ALA A 525 -13.06 16.62 11.90
C ALA A 525 -12.80 15.67 13.08
N MET A 526 -11.73 15.91 13.85
CA MET A 526 -11.46 15.21 15.12
C MET A 526 -12.56 15.47 16.17
N VAL A 527 -13.17 16.66 16.17
CA VAL A 527 -14.39 16.95 16.94
C VAL A 527 -15.57 16.16 16.38
N TYR A 528 -15.82 16.23 15.06
CA TYR A 528 -16.96 15.64 14.38
C TYR A 528 -17.12 14.14 14.67
N LEU A 529 -16.01 13.38 14.61
CA LEU A 529 -15.93 11.94 14.93
C LEU A 529 -16.62 11.57 16.26
N GLY A 530 -16.49 12.43 17.27
CA GLY A 530 -17.06 12.23 18.61
C GLY A 530 -18.47 12.79 18.83
N THR A 531 -19.02 13.52 17.86
CA THR A 531 -20.34 14.17 17.99
C THR A 531 -21.48 13.36 17.38
N ARG A 532 -22.72 13.59 17.83
CA ARG A 532 -23.93 12.92 17.32
C ARG A 532 -25.06 13.94 17.05
N CYS A 533 -26.14 13.44 16.46
CA CYS A 533 -27.38 14.19 16.21
C CYS A 533 -27.16 15.59 15.59
N THR A 534 -27.86 16.63 16.06
CA THR A 534 -27.81 17.98 15.45
C THR A 534 -26.43 18.62 15.53
N THR A 535 -25.64 18.31 16.56
CA THR A 535 -24.26 18.80 16.72
C THR A 535 -23.40 18.28 15.55
N ALA A 536 -23.47 16.98 15.26
CA ALA A 536 -22.77 16.39 14.13
C ALA A 536 -23.25 16.98 12.79
N SER A 537 -24.57 17.11 12.58
CA SER A 537 -25.12 17.68 11.35
C SER A 537 -24.65 19.12 11.10
N GLN A 538 -24.59 19.97 12.14
CA GLN A 538 -24.11 21.34 12.02
C GLN A 538 -22.61 21.42 11.68
N ILE A 539 -21.77 20.56 12.29
CA ILE A 539 -20.33 20.53 11.98
C ILE A 539 -20.11 20.09 10.53
N ALA A 540 -20.75 19.00 10.10
CA ALA A 540 -20.66 18.52 8.72
C ALA A 540 -21.23 19.51 7.70
N GLN A 541 -22.23 20.32 8.07
CA GLN A 541 -22.73 21.42 7.24
C GLN A 541 -21.69 22.53 7.08
N VAL A 542 -21.02 22.96 8.16
CA VAL A 542 -19.97 23.98 8.08
C VAL A 542 -18.78 23.47 7.25
N LEU A 543 -18.34 22.23 7.47
CA LEU A 543 -17.26 21.58 6.72
C LEU A 543 -17.65 21.11 5.30
N GLN A 544 -18.88 21.37 4.86
CA GLN A 544 -19.43 21.03 3.52
C GLN A 544 -19.55 19.53 3.15
N PHE A 545 -19.38 18.59 4.09
CA PHE A 545 -19.33 17.15 3.81
C PHE A 545 -20.61 16.51 3.22
N ASN A 546 -21.76 17.19 3.21
CA ASN A 546 -23.08 16.56 3.00
C ASN A 546 -23.89 17.08 1.79
N ARG A 547 -23.26 17.70 0.78
CA ARG A 547 -23.99 18.55 -0.17
C ARG A 547 -24.58 17.88 -1.43
N ASP A 548 -24.26 16.62 -1.72
CA ASP A 548 -24.85 15.88 -2.85
C ASP A 548 -26.24 15.27 -2.55
N GLN A 549 -26.89 15.68 -1.45
CA GLN A 549 -28.32 15.47 -1.24
C GLN A 549 -29.09 16.78 -1.46
N ASP A 550 -29.67 16.89 -2.65
CA ASP A 550 -30.67 17.88 -3.00
C ASP A 550 -31.77 17.91 -1.93
N ILE A 551 -31.95 19.05 -1.24
CA ILE A 551 -33.01 19.24 -0.25
C ILE A 551 -34.35 19.38 -0.98
N LYS A 552 -34.89 18.26 -1.45
CA LYS A 552 -36.32 18.15 -1.79
C LYS A 552 -37.09 17.90 -0.51
N SER A 553 -37.90 18.89 -0.16
CA SER A 553 -38.71 18.94 1.05
C SER A 553 -39.57 17.70 1.25
N TYR A 554 -39.38 17.00 2.38
CA TYR A 554 -40.36 16.04 2.90
C TYR A 554 -41.15 16.66 4.07
N PRO A 555 -42.46 16.39 4.22
CA PRO A 555 -43.28 17.01 5.26
C PRO A 555 -42.90 16.58 6.69
N GLU A 556 -43.22 17.41 7.69
CA GLU A 556 -42.81 17.25 9.10
C GLU A 556 -43.45 16.06 9.88
N GLY A 557 -43.90 15.01 9.20
CA GLY A 557 -44.74 13.94 9.78
C GLY A 557 -44.02 12.80 10.51
N GLU A 558 -42.79 12.42 10.13
CA GLU A 558 -42.20 11.12 10.52
C GLU A 558 -40.83 11.22 11.22
N LYS A 559 -40.81 11.72 12.46
CA LYS A 559 -39.58 11.87 13.28
C LYS A 559 -39.21 10.68 14.18
N LYS A 560 -39.75 9.47 13.96
CA LYS A 560 -39.46 8.27 14.79
C LYS A 560 -39.39 6.94 14.00
N ARG A 561 -38.32 6.76 13.22
CA ARG A 561 -37.65 5.46 12.87
C ARG A 561 -36.74 5.67 11.64
N LYS A 562 -35.51 6.14 11.86
CA LYS A 562 -34.36 6.10 10.93
C LYS A 562 -33.15 6.75 11.61
N THR A 563 -32.32 5.94 12.25
CA THR A 563 -31.02 6.33 12.81
C THR A 563 -29.86 5.48 12.28
N ASP A 564 -30.15 4.50 11.41
CA ASP A 564 -29.19 3.50 10.92
C ASP A 564 -28.79 3.73 9.45
N PHE A 565 -28.99 4.94 8.91
CA PHE A 565 -28.65 5.31 7.53
C PHE A 565 -27.63 6.47 7.51
N ASN A 566 -26.33 6.13 7.55
CA ASN A 566 -25.17 6.88 7.01
C ASN A 566 -23.78 6.41 7.55
N LEU A 567 -23.66 5.20 8.11
CA LEU A 567 -22.38 4.77 8.72
C LEU A 567 -21.22 4.72 7.70
N GLY A 568 -21.41 4.07 6.54
CA GLY A 568 -20.37 3.92 5.51
C GLY A 568 -19.78 5.25 5.01
N LYS A 569 -20.65 6.20 4.60
CA LYS A 569 -20.21 7.55 4.18
C LYS A 569 -19.46 8.33 5.25
N THR A 570 -19.63 7.99 6.53
CA THR A 570 -18.92 8.66 7.62
C THR A 570 -17.54 8.06 7.82
N GLU A 571 -17.37 6.75 7.62
CA GLU A 571 -16.05 6.08 7.64
C GLU A 571 -15.19 6.47 6.43
N GLU A 572 -15.81 6.60 5.23
CA GLU A 572 -15.16 7.12 4.01
C GLU A 572 -14.45 8.46 4.24
N ILE A 573 -15.12 9.44 4.86
CA ILE A 573 -14.54 10.77 5.14
C ILE A 573 -13.29 10.66 6.04
N TYR A 574 -13.27 9.73 7.00
CA TYR A 574 -12.12 9.57 7.89
C TYR A 574 -10.96 8.81 7.22
N SER A 575 -11.23 7.86 6.31
CA SER A 575 -10.17 7.28 5.46
C SER A 575 -9.60 8.29 4.46
N ASP A 576 -10.41 9.22 3.95
CA ASP A 576 -9.92 10.32 3.10
C ASP A 576 -8.97 11.23 3.91
N PHE A 577 -9.31 11.58 5.15
CA PHE A 577 -8.40 12.33 6.04
C PHE A 577 -7.11 11.55 6.32
N GLN A 578 -7.18 10.25 6.60
CA GLN A 578 -6.02 9.39 6.81
C GLN A 578 -5.08 9.38 5.59
N THR A 579 -5.68 9.29 4.40
CA THR A 579 -4.96 9.30 3.11
C THR A 579 -4.31 10.66 2.87
N LEU A 580 -5.04 11.77 3.01
CA LEU A 580 -4.49 13.12 2.83
C LEU A 580 -3.45 13.49 3.89
N ILE A 581 -3.60 13.07 5.15
CA ILE A 581 -2.56 13.24 6.19
C ILE A 581 -1.27 12.50 5.78
N SER A 582 -1.41 11.30 5.22
CA SER A 582 -0.27 10.51 4.73
C SER A 582 0.37 11.16 3.50
N GLU A 583 -0.41 11.63 2.53
CA GLU A 583 0.11 12.35 1.35
C GLU A 583 0.78 13.68 1.72
N ILE A 584 0.23 14.45 2.66
CA ILE A 584 0.79 15.72 3.16
C ILE A 584 2.10 15.51 3.92
N ASN A 585 2.23 14.39 4.64
CA ASN A 585 3.43 14.01 5.38
C ASN A 585 4.45 13.22 4.56
N ASN A 586 4.15 12.88 3.30
CA ASN A 586 5.12 12.18 2.45
C ASN A 586 6.34 13.08 2.18
N PRO A 587 7.57 12.62 2.46
CA PRO A 587 8.75 13.47 2.37
C PRO A 587 9.08 13.82 0.91
N SER A 588 8.93 15.10 0.57
CA SER A 588 9.39 15.67 -0.70
C SER A 588 10.83 16.16 -0.58
N ASN A 589 11.65 15.93 -1.62
CA ASN A 589 13.02 16.45 -1.68
C ASN A 589 13.08 17.95 -2.06
N ALA A 590 11.95 18.55 -2.44
CA ALA A 590 11.90 19.90 -3.03
C ALA A 590 11.14 20.94 -2.17
N TYR A 591 10.39 20.50 -1.17
CA TYR A 591 9.74 21.35 -0.19
C TYR A 591 9.51 20.55 1.09
N ILE A 592 9.45 21.25 2.22
CA ILE A 592 9.00 20.67 3.49
C ILE A 592 7.51 20.95 3.60
N LEU A 593 6.70 19.91 3.73
CA LEU A 593 5.30 20.00 4.14
C LEU A 593 5.09 18.93 5.22
N LYS A 594 4.49 19.32 6.34
CA LYS A 594 4.24 18.42 7.49
C LYS A 594 2.95 18.84 8.20
N THR A 595 2.13 17.89 8.61
CA THR A 595 1.01 18.12 9.52
C THR A 595 0.96 17.07 10.63
N ALA A 596 0.71 17.53 11.86
CA ALA A 596 0.65 16.69 13.05
C ALA A 596 -0.64 16.95 13.82
N ASN A 597 -1.20 15.91 14.44
CA ASN A 597 -2.41 15.99 15.24
C ASN A 597 -2.13 15.50 16.67
N GLY A 598 -2.79 16.11 17.66
CA GLY A 598 -2.63 15.76 19.06
C GLY A 598 -3.96 15.82 19.81
N ILE A 599 -4.15 14.90 20.75
CA ILE A 599 -5.33 14.83 21.63
C ILE A 599 -4.84 14.73 23.08
N TYR A 600 -5.21 15.70 23.90
CA TYR A 600 -4.84 15.78 25.31
C TYR A 600 -6.10 15.61 26.15
N ALA A 601 -6.18 14.53 26.92
CA ALA A 601 -7.39 14.07 27.61
C ALA A 601 -7.20 13.95 29.13
N GLU A 602 -8.15 14.45 29.92
CA GLU A 602 -8.13 14.40 31.39
C GLU A 602 -8.14 12.94 31.90
N LYS A 603 -7.07 12.53 32.59
CA LYS A 603 -6.83 11.18 33.15
C LYS A 603 -8.01 10.59 33.91
N THR A 604 -8.75 11.42 34.63
CA THR A 604 -9.85 10.99 35.52
C THR A 604 -11.21 10.97 34.84
N TYR A 605 -11.31 11.40 33.58
CA TYR A 605 -12.57 11.56 32.87
C TYR A 605 -12.84 10.36 31.93
N PRO A 606 -14.05 9.78 31.93
CA PRO A 606 -14.34 8.58 31.15
C PRO A 606 -14.57 8.92 29.67
N PHE A 607 -13.55 8.68 28.85
CA PHE A 607 -13.67 8.67 27.38
C PHE A 607 -14.02 7.26 26.87
N LEU A 608 -14.63 7.18 25.68
CA LEU A 608 -14.90 5.92 25.00
C LEU A 608 -13.64 5.44 24.27
N ASN A 609 -13.18 4.23 24.58
CA ASN A 609 -11.98 3.65 23.94
C ASN A 609 -12.06 3.68 22.40
N LYS A 610 -13.22 3.34 21.81
CA LYS A 610 -13.42 3.40 20.36
C LYS A 610 -13.07 4.79 19.79
N TYR A 611 -13.50 5.88 20.42
CA TYR A 611 -13.17 7.23 19.95
C TYR A 611 -11.65 7.49 19.96
N LEU A 612 -10.95 7.02 21.00
CA LEU A 612 -9.50 7.18 21.12
C LEU A 612 -8.72 6.29 20.12
N GLU A 613 -9.24 5.09 19.82
CA GLU A 613 -8.72 4.18 18.80
C GLU A 613 -8.92 4.75 17.39
N ASP A 614 -10.13 5.20 17.07
CA ASP A 614 -10.49 5.85 15.79
C ASP A 614 -9.64 7.12 15.56
N MET A 615 -9.39 7.92 16.60
CA MET A 615 -8.52 9.12 16.54
C MET A 615 -7.08 8.77 16.17
N LYS A 616 -6.53 7.67 16.71
CA LYS A 616 -5.20 7.19 16.34
C LYS A 616 -5.18 6.61 14.92
N ALA A 617 -6.21 5.85 14.54
CA ALA A 617 -6.31 5.20 13.24
C ALA A 617 -6.41 6.22 12.08
N TYR A 618 -7.37 7.15 12.16
CA TYR A 618 -7.68 8.04 11.04
C TYR A 618 -6.87 9.35 11.03
N PHE A 619 -6.54 9.90 12.21
CA PHE A 619 -5.86 11.20 12.31
C PHE A 619 -4.39 11.10 12.75
N GLY A 620 -3.89 9.89 13.06
CA GLY A 620 -2.54 9.70 13.62
C GLY A 620 -2.35 10.34 15.01
N ALA A 621 -3.44 10.72 15.67
CA ALA A 621 -3.41 11.53 16.89
C ALA A 621 -3.35 10.63 18.13
N GLU A 622 -2.18 10.47 18.73
CA GLU A 622 -2.01 9.60 19.91
C GLU A 622 -2.60 10.23 21.20
N PRO A 623 -3.55 9.58 21.89
CA PRO A 623 -4.14 10.07 23.13
C PRO A 623 -3.12 10.29 24.25
N GLN A 624 -2.93 11.55 24.65
CA GLN A 624 -2.07 11.94 25.77
C GLN A 624 -2.90 12.11 27.05
N PRO A 625 -2.78 11.22 28.05
CA PRO A 625 -3.48 11.35 29.32
C PRO A 625 -2.80 12.43 30.18
N VAL A 626 -3.53 13.49 30.53
CA VAL A 626 -3.04 14.68 31.26
C VAL A 626 -3.89 15.00 32.50
N ASN A 627 -3.44 15.95 33.33
CA ASN A 627 -4.11 16.36 34.57
C ASN A 627 -4.51 17.84 34.50
N PHE A 628 -5.62 18.14 33.83
CA PHE A 628 -6.17 19.49 33.78
C PHE A 628 -6.71 19.90 35.16
N LEU A 629 -7.29 18.97 35.92
CA LEU A 629 -7.83 19.22 37.26
C LEU A 629 -6.84 19.88 38.23
N GLY A 630 -5.58 19.43 38.23
CA GLY A 630 -4.55 19.89 39.15
C GLY A 630 -3.39 20.67 38.53
N ALA A 631 -3.29 20.73 37.19
CA ALA A 631 -2.12 21.27 36.50
C ALA A 631 -2.44 21.95 35.14
N SER A 632 -3.67 22.46 34.93
CA SER A 632 -4.12 23.04 33.64
C SER A 632 -3.10 23.98 32.97
N ASP A 633 -2.52 24.92 33.72
CA ASP A 633 -1.53 25.88 33.22
C ASP A 633 -0.20 25.26 32.77
N GLN A 634 0.18 24.14 33.38
CA GLN A 634 1.38 23.38 32.99
C GLN A 634 1.08 22.59 31.71
N ILE A 635 -0.06 21.90 31.66
CA ILE A 635 -0.51 21.17 30.46
C ILE A 635 -0.69 22.13 29.28
N ARG A 636 -1.20 23.34 29.49
CA ARG A 636 -1.30 24.39 28.46
C ARG A 636 0.04 24.71 27.81
N LYS A 637 1.09 24.85 28.63
CA LYS A 637 2.45 25.13 28.16
C LYS A 637 3.04 23.94 27.42
N GLU A 638 2.77 22.72 27.86
CA GLU A 638 3.15 21.49 27.16
C GLU A 638 2.49 21.41 25.78
N ILE A 639 1.18 21.68 25.67
CA ILE A 639 0.47 21.73 24.38
C ILE A 639 1.05 22.83 23.46
N ASN A 640 1.29 24.03 24.00
CA ASN A 640 1.89 25.12 23.23
C ASN A 640 3.31 24.78 22.74
N SER A 641 4.14 24.16 23.59
CA SER A 641 5.51 23.74 23.24
C SER A 641 5.50 22.62 22.20
N TRP A 642 4.51 21.72 22.22
CA TRP A 642 4.31 20.72 21.18
C TRP A 642 3.94 21.37 19.85
N VAL A 643 2.98 22.29 19.81
CA VAL A 643 2.62 23.02 18.58
C VAL A 643 3.82 23.81 18.04
N GLU A 644 4.59 24.46 18.92
CA GLU A 644 5.82 25.16 18.57
C GLU A 644 6.85 24.21 17.92
N SER A 645 7.08 23.03 18.48
CA SER A 645 8.02 22.05 17.91
C SER A 645 7.54 21.50 16.55
N GLN A 646 6.24 21.24 16.39
CA GLN A 646 5.67 20.76 15.12
C GLN A 646 5.63 21.84 14.03
N THR A 647 5.84 23.11 14.39
CA THR A 647 5.83 24.26 13.47
C THR A 647 7.19 24.93 13.31
N GLU A 648 8.28 24.24 13.65
CA GLU A 648 9.67 24.75 13.55
C GLU A 648 9.84 26.13 14.23
N GLY A 649 9.19 26.32 15.38
CA GLY A 649 9.24 27.55 16.18
C GLY A 649 8.33 28.70 15.69
N LYS A 650 7.50 28.49 14.66
CA LYS A 650 6.72 29.57 14.02
C LYS A 650 5.39 29.87 14.71
N ILE A 651 4.71 28.87 15.30
CA ILE A 651 3.43 29.06 16.00
C ILE A 651 3.63 29.00 17.51
N LEU A 652 3.89 30.18 18.08
CA LEU A 652 4.06 30.38 19.51
C LEU A 652 2.72 30.66 20.21
N ASN A 653 2.48 30.03 21.37
CA ASN A 653 1.32 30.26 22.23
C ASN A 653 -0.03 30.20 21.48
N LEU A 654 -0.35 29.04 20.89
CA LEU A 654 -1.64 28.79 20.25
C LEU A 654 -2.81 28.96 21.24
N LEU A 655 -2.65 28.41 22.45
CA LEU A 655 -3.59 28.54 23.55
C LEU A 655 -3.17 29.72 24.44
N PRO A 656 -3.94 30.84 24.47
CA PRO A 656 -3.63 31.99 25.31
C PRO A 656 -3.71 31.65 26.81
N ASP A 657 -3.27 32.57 27.66
CA ASP A 657 -3.51 32.46 29.10
C ASP A 657 -5.04 32.34 29.37
N ASP A 658 -5.43 31.60 30.41
CA ASP A 658 -6.81 31.22 30.73
C ASP A 658 -7.57 30.38 29.67
N ALA A 659 -6.94 29.92 28.58
CA ALA A 659 -7.59 29.11 27.55
C ALA A 659 -7.97 27.68 27.99
N VAL A 660 -7.37 27.16 29.05
CA VAL A 660 -7.69 25.86 29.67
C VAL A 660 -7.69 26.01 31.19
N ASP A 661 -8.60 25.32 31.86
CA ASP A 661 -8.81 25.42 33.30
C ASP A 661 -9.05 24.04 33.95
N SER A 662 -9.47 24.03 35.21
CA SER A 662 -9.83 22.79 35.93
C SER A 662 -11.15 22.14 35.47
N ALA A 663 -11.94 22.81 34.63
CA ALA A 663 -13.13 22.25 33.98
C ALA A 663 -12.82 21.67 32.59
N THR A 664 -11.73 22.06 31.92
CA THR A 664 -11.21 21.43 30.70
C THR A 664 -11.09 19.92 30.85
N ARG A 665 -11.59 19.17 29.86
CA ARG A 665 -11.48 17.70 29.82
C ARG A 665 -10.72 17.21 28.61
N MET A 666 -10.78 17.93 27.51
CA MET A 666 -10.05 17.57 26.30
C MET A 666 -9.58 18.81 25.54
N VAL A 667 -8.41 18.72 24.95
CA VAL A 667 -7.92 19.65 23.93
C VAL A 667 -7.47 18.85 22.71
N LEU A 668 -8.02 19.18 21.55
CA LEU A 668 -7.63 18.63 20.25
C LEU A 668 -6.82 19.67 19.51
N VAL A 669 -5.66 19.33 18.96
CA VAL A 669 -4.79 20.25 18.22
C VAL A 669 -4.34 19.69 16.88
N ASN A 670 -4.24 20.58 15.90
CA ASN A 670 -3.51 20.35 14.65
C ASN A 670 -2.36 21.36 14.55
N ALA A 671 -1.24 20.92 14.01
CA ALA A 671 -0.13 21.74 13.55
C ALA A 671 0.12 21.48 12.05
N LEU A 672 0.51 22.53 11.33
CA LEU A 672 0.88 22.49 9.91
C LEU A 672 2.12 23.36 9.70
N TYR A 673 3.10 22.84 8.96
CA TYR A 673 4.29 23.57 8.55
C TYR A 673 4.58 23.36 7.07
N PHE A 674 4.94 24.44 6.38
CA PHE A 674 5.29 24.46 4.96
C PHE A 674 6.53 25.33 4.73
N LYS A 675 7.48 24.84 3.93
CA LYS A 675 8.61 25.62 3.41
C LYS A 675 8.95 25.16 2.00
N GLY A 676 8.70 26.03 1.02
CA GLY A 676 8.97 25.75 -0.40
C GLY A 676 9.86 26.82 -1.03
N THR A 677 10.90 26.39 -1.74
CA THR A 677 11.77 27.23 -2.58
C THR A 677 11.07 27.54 -3.91
N TRP A 678 11.23 28.74 -4.46
CA TRP A 678 10.72 29.06 -5.79
C TRP A 678 11.44 28.24 -6.88
N GLU A 679 10.72 27.73 -7.88
CA GLU A 679 11.34 27.17 -9.11
C GLU A 679 12.28 28.20 -9.76
N HIS A 680 11.88 29.48 -9.67
CA HIS A 680 12.62 30.62 -10.20
C HIS A 680 12.74 31.70 -9.12
N GLN A 681 13.73 31.56 -8.26
CA GLN A 681 14.04 32.50 -7.18
C GLN A 681 14.28 33.93 -7.70
N PHE A 682 13.97 34.92 -6.86
CA PHE A 682 14.26 36.32 -7.12
C PHE A 682 15.73 36.60 -6.78
N LEU A 683 16.36 37.54 -7.51
CA LEU A 683 17.71 37.99 -7.15
C LEU A 683 17.60 39.07 -6.07
N VAL A 684 18.29 38.88 -4.94
CA VAL A 684 18.28 39.83 -3.80
C VAL A 684 18.68 41.26 -4.22
N GLN A 685 19.57 41.39 -5.20
CA GLN A 685 19.97 42.69 -5.78
C GLN A 685 18.86 43.42 -6.56
N ASP A 686 17.83 42.70 -7.01
CA ASP A 686 16.68 43.22 -7.77
C ASP A 686 15.48 43.54 -6.84
N THR A 687 15.60 43.27 -5.54
CA THR A 687 14.67 43.75 -4.49
C THR A 687 14.93 45.21 -4.19
N THR A 688 13.92 46.06 -4.35
CA THR A 688 14.04 47.51 -4.20
C THR A 688 12.82 48.12 -3.53
N GLU A 689 13.00 49.19 -2.76
CA GLU A 689 11.89 49.90 -2.12
C GLU A 689 11.00 50.59 -3.17
N LYS A 690 9.69 50.32 -3.13
CA LYS A 690 8.70 50.88 -4.05
C LYS A 690 7.37 51.16 -3.34
N PRO A 691 6.55 52.10 -3.85
CA PRO A 691 5.24 52.39 -3.28
C PRO A 691 4.24 51.25 -3.53
N PHE A 692 3.75 50.62 -2.47
CA PHE A 692 2.58 49.76 -2.45
C PHE A 692 1.33 50.59 -2.14
N ARG A 693 0.28 50.43 -2.96
CA ARG A 693 -0.96 51.20 -2.83
C ARG A 693 -1.89 50.51 -1.84
N ILE A 694 -2.35 51.22 -0.82
CA ILE A 694 -3.36 50.73 0.14
C ILE A 694 -4.77 51.09 -0.33
N ASN A 695 -4.93 52.27 -0.93
CA ASN A 695 -6.16 52.73 -1.55
C ASN A 695 -5.83 53.75 -2.67
N LYS A 696 -6.84 54.34 -3.31
CA LYS A 696 -6.67 55.28 -4.43
C LYS A 696 -5.86 56.55 -4.12
N THR A 697 -5.66 56.88 -2.84
CA THR A 697 -4.95 58.11 -2.39
C THR A 697 -3.70 57.83 -1.55
N THR A 698 -3.59 56.63 -0.96
CA THR A 698 -2.59 56.31 0.06
C THR A 698 -1.67 55.18 -0.42
N SER A 699 -0.36 55.39 -0.34
CA SER A 699 0.66 54.37 -0.60
C SER A 699 1.72 54.36 0.51
N LYS A 700 2.34 53.20 0.77
CA LYS A 700 3.48 53.05 1.68
C LYS A 700 4.68 52.44 0.93
N PRO A 701 5.92 52.82 1.25
CA PRO A 701 7.09 52.10 0.75
C PRO A 701 7.11 50.67 1.29
N VAL A 702 7.40 49.70 0.42
CA VAL A 702 7.67 48.30 0.78
C VAL A 702 8.84 47.77 -0.07
N GLN A 703 9.51 46.73 0.41
CA GLN A 703 10.52 46.02 -0.39
C GLN A 703 9.81 45.20 -1.47
N MET A 704 9.99 45.58 -2.74
CA MET A 704 9.44 44.90 -3.91
C MET A 704 10.52 44.07 -4.59
N MET A 705 10.40 42.75 -4.47
CA MET A 705 11.19 41.77 -5.22
C MET A 705 10.82 41.89 -6.70
N SER A 706 11.77 41.61 -7.60
CA SER A 706 11.47 41.68 -9.03
C SER A 706 12.22 40.66 -9.89
N MET A 707 11.55 40.23 -10.96
CA MET A 707 12.11 39.29 -11.94
C MET A 707 11.46 39.51 -13.32
N LYS A 708 12.10 39.01 -14.37
CA LYS A 708 11.52 38.92 -15.71
C LYS A 708 11.64 37.48 -16.23
N LYS A 709 10.51 36.81 -16.41
CA LYS A 709 10.47 35.36 -16.73
C LYS A 709 9.20 35.01 -17.53
N LYS A 710 9.21 33.88 -18.22
CA LYS A 710 8.02 33.32 -18.86
C LYS A 710 7.23 32.55 -17.78
N LEU A 711 6.02 32.99 -17.45
CA LEU A 711 5.20 32.47 -16.33
C LEU A 711 3.74 32.22 -16.79
N PRO A 712 3.00 31.29 -16.15
CA PRO A 712 1.58 31.09 -16.40
C PRO A 712 0.75 32.25 -15.85
N VAL A 713 -0.05 32.87 -16.71
CA VAL A 713 -0.97 33.98 -16.40
C VAL A 713 -2.35 33.65 -16.93
N PHE A 714 -3.40 34.05 -16.21
CA PHE A 714 -4.79 33.96 -16.66
C PHE A 714 -5.50 35.30 -16.43
N HIS A 715 -6.55 35.57 -17.21
CA HIS A 715 -7.33 36.80 -17.12
C HIS A 715 -8.78 36.49 -16.76
N ILE A 716 -9.31 37.18 -15.74
CA ILE A 716 -10.67 37.04 -15.25
C ILE A 716 -11.48 38.25 -15.71
N GLU A 717 -12.30 38.09 -16.75
CA GLU A 717 -13.09 39.19 -17.33
C GLU A 717 -14.03 39.87 -16.31
N LYS A 718 -14.58 39.09 -15.37
CA LYS A 718 -15.46 39.56 -14.30
C LYS A 718 -15.07 38.85 -13.00
N PRO A 719 -14.49 39.54 -12.00
CA PRO A 719 -14.54 40.99 -11.77
C PRO A 719 -13.26 41.77 -12.16
N GLN A 720 -12.70 41.57 -13.38
CA GLN A 720 -11.50 42.26 -13.88
C GLN A 720 -10.27 42.08 -12.98
N ALA A 721 -9.69 40.89 -13.05
CA ALA A 721 -8.46 40.54 -12.34
C ALA A 721 -7.49 39.75 -13.24
N THR A 722 -6.20 39.88 -12.97
CA THR A 722 -5.14 39.06 -13.57
C THR A 722 -4.65 38.05 -12.54
N GLY A 723 -4.66 36.78 -12.89
CA GLY A 723 -4.10 35.68 -12.12
C GLY A 723 -2.71 35.30 -12.57
N LEU A 724 -1.87 34.87 -11.64
CA LEU A 724 -0.50 34.40 -11.89
C LEU A 724 -0.23 33.14 -11.04
N GLN A 725 0.36 32.12 -11.64
CA GLN A 725 0.87 30.95 -10.93
C GLN A 725 2.40 31.01 -10.79
N LEU A 726 2.91 30.81 -9.58
CA LEU A 726 4.34 30.69 -9.28
C LEU A 726 4.62 29.30 -8.71
N TYR A 727 5.35 28.47 -9.46
CA TYR A 727 5.73 27.14 -8.99
C TYR A 727 6.82 27.20 -7.92
N TYR A 728 6.69 26.32 -6.93
CA TYR A 728 7.82 25.94 -6.09
C TYR A 728 8.68 24.89 -6.83
N GLU A 729 9.85 24.61 -6.30
CA GLU A 729 10.74 23.54 -6.78
C GLU A 729 9.97 22.20 -6.85
N SER A 730 10.24 21.35 -7.85
CA SER A 730 9.42 20.20 -8.32
C SER A 730 8.08 20.50 -9.03
N ARG A 731 7.54 21.74 -8.99
CA ARG A 731 6.21 22.12 -9.53
C ARG A 731 4.98 21.41 -8.93
N ALA A 732 5.15 20.49 -7.97
CA ALA A 732 4.04 19.81 -7.30
C ALA A 732 3.17 20.77 -6.46
N LEU A 733 3.73 21.90 -6.02
CA LEU A 733 3.03 22.99 -5.34
C LEU A 733 3.28 24.32 -6.06
N SER A 734 2.34 25.26 -5.89
CA SER A 734 2.45 26.61 -6.44
C SER A 734 1.74 27.65 -5.57
N LEU A 735 2.20 28.89 -5.60
CA LEU A 735 1.43 30.04 -5.14
C LEU A 735 0.59 30.61 -6.29
N PHE A 736 -0.72 30.75 -6.07
CA PHE A 736 -1.60 31.53 -6.94
C PHE A 736 -1.77 32.95 -6.40
N ILE A 737 -1.62 33.93 -7.28
CA ILE A 737 -1.82 35.36 -6.97
C ILE A 737 -2.94 35.87 -7.87
N LEU A 738 -4.02 36.37 -7.27
CA LEU A 738 -5.10 37.06 -7.98
C LEU A 738 -4.96 38.56 -7.72
N LEU A 739 -4.76 39.35 -8.77
CA LEU A 739 -4.56 40.80 -8.70
C LEU A 739 -5.70 41.53 -9.43
N PRO A 740 -6.60 42.24 -8.71
CA PRO A 740 -7.60 43.12 -9.32
C PRO A 740 -6.94 44.22 -10.18
N GLU A 741 -7.55 44.57 -11.31
CA GLU A 741 -7.03 45.64 -12.19
C GLU A 741 -7.18 47.04 -11.57
N ASP A 742 -8.28 47.28 -10.84
CA ASP A 742 -8.47 48.48 -10.02
C ASP A 742 -8.40 48.14 -8.52
N ILE A 743 -7.85 49.05 -7.73
CA ILE A 743 -7.64 48.88 -6.29
C ILE A 743 -8.93 48.75 -5.46
N SER A 744 -10.09 49.11 -6.00
CA SER A 744 -11.41 48.83 -5.38
C SER A 744 -12.09 47.55 -5.91
N GLY A 745 -11.38 46.74 -6.69
CA GLY A 745 -11.87 45.46 -7.20
C GLY A 745 -11.72 44.28 -6.25
N LEU A 746 -10.95 44.40 -5.15
CA LEU A 746 -10.70 43.30 -4.21
C LEU A 746 -12.00 42.77 -3.59
N ASP A 747 -12.86 43.65 -3.06
CA ASP A 747 -14.18 43.29 -2.50
C ASP A 747 -15.07 42.53 -3.51
N GLN A 748 -14.92 42.81 -4.80
CA GLN A 748 -15.69 42.14 -5.87
C GLN A 748 -15.09 40.76 -6.17
N LEU A 749 -13.77 40.64 -6.16
CA LEU A 749 -13.03 39.40 -6.32
C LEU A 749 -13.31 38.42 -5.17
N GLU A 750 -13.27 38.89 -3.91
CA GLU A 750 -13.60 38.09 -2.73
C GLU A 750 -15.04 37.56 -2.75
N LYS A 751 -16.00 38.39 -3.20
CA LYS A 751 -17.40 37.99 -3.35
C LYS A 751 -17.64 37.03 -4.52
N ALA A 752 -16.87 37.18 -5.61
CA ALA A 752 -16.95 36.33 -6.80
C ALA A 752 -16.23 34.98 -6.65
N ALA A 753 -15.25 34.87 -5.74
CA ALA A 753 -14.51 33.64 -5.49
C ALA A 753 -15.40 32.57 -4.83
N THR A 754 -15.89 31.62 -5.64
CA THR A 754 -16.46 30.34 -5.18
C THR A 754 -15.48 29.21 -5.51
N TYR A 755 -15.72 28.01 -4.99
CA TYR A 755 -14.89 26.84 -5.31
C TYR A 755 -14.85 26.58 -6.82
N GLU A 756 -16.03 26.63 -7.45
CA GLU A 756 -16.23 26.40 -8.87
C GLU A 756 -15.49 27.47 -9.69
N LYS A 757 -15.59 28.75 -9.29
CA LYS A 757 -14.86 29.83 -9.96
C LYS A 757 -13.36 29.79 -9.76
N LEU A 758 -12.88 29.45 -8.57
CA LEU A 758 -11.45 29.31 -8.35
C LEU A 758 -10.89 28.13 -9.18
N SER A 759 -11.59 26.99 -9.20
CA SER A 759 -11.23 25.81 -10.01
C SER A 759 -11.27 26.09 -11.52
N GLU A 760 -12.23 26.90 -11.99
CA GLU A 760 -12.31 27.40 -13.37
C GLU A 760 -11.10 28.29 -13.70
N TRP A 761 -10.83 29.30 -12.86
CA TRP A 761 -9.74 30.27 -13.06
C TRP A 761 -8.35 29.65 -12.98
N THR A 762 -8.14 28.63 -12.16
CA THR A 762 -6.87 27.91 -12.03
C THR A 762 -6.80 26.66 -12.91
N SER A 763 -7.70 26.48 -13.87
CA SER A 763 -7.62 25.41 -14.87
C SER A 763 -6.49 25.66 -15.87
N ALA A 764 -5.94 24.57 -16.45
CA ALA A 764 -4.90 24.68 -17.48
C ALA A 764 -5.37 25.44 -18.72
N ASP A 765 -6.64 25.31 -19.10
CA ASP A 765 -7.25 25.96 -20.27
C ASP A 765 -7.25 27.50 -20.16
N MET A 766 -7.30 28.03 -18.94
CA MET A 766 -7.24 29.48 -18.68
C MET A 766 -5.82 30.02 -18.64
N MET A 767 -4.79 29.17 -18.58
CA MET A 767 -3.40 29.58 -18.35
C MET A 767 -2.58 29.72 -19.63
N GLU A 768 -2.13 30.93 -19.89
CA GLU A 768 -1.24 31.26 -21.00
C GLU A 768 0.16 31.68 -20.51
N MET A 769 1.21 31.23 -21.20
CA MET A 769 2.59 31.46 -20.77
C MET A 769 3.17 32.78 -21.32
N TYR A 770 3.03 33.87 -20.56
CA TYR A 770 3.48 35.21 -20.92
C TYR A 770 4.90 35.54 -20.42
N ASN A 771 5.60 36.44 -21.12
CA ASN A 771 6.85 37.04 -20.64
C ASN A 771 6.55 38.17 -19.63
N VAL A 772 6.37 37.79 -18.37
CA VAL A 772 5.97 38.69 -17.28
C VAL A 772 7.17 39.43 -16.70
N LYS A 773 7.00 40.72 -16.40
CA LYS A 773 7.87 41.49 -15.50
C LYS A 773 7.17 41.59 -14.13
N LEU A 774 7.52 40.68 -13.23
CA LEU A 774 6.84 40.54 -11.94
C LEU A 774 7.43 41.50 -10.90
N HIS A 775 6.55 42.09 -10.11
CA HIS A 775 6.86 42.85 -8.90
C HIS A 775 6.00 42.30 -7.76
N LEU A 776 6.64 41.71 -6.76
CA LEU A 776 5.97 41.07 -5.62
C LEU A 776 6.53 41.66 -4.31
N PRO A 777 5.69 42.09 -3.36
CA PRO A 777 6.20 42.57 -2.09
C PRO A 777 6.82 41.42 -1.29
N LYS A 778 7.96 41.67 -0.65
CA LYS A 778 8.50 40.84 0.43
C LYS A 778 7.75 41.17 1.71
N PHE A 779 7.13 40.19 2.35
CA PHE A 779 6.31 40.42 3.54
C PHE A 779 6.30 39.24 4.51
N LYS A 780 5.87 39.55 5.73
CA LYS A 780 5.64 38.59 6.82
C LYS A 780 4.30 38.91 7.48
N LEU A 781 3.48 37.90 7.74
CA LEU A 781 2.19 38.00 8.42
C LEU A 781 2.12 36.98 9.56
N GLU A 782 1.50 37.39 10.67
CA GLU A 782 1.18 36.55 11.82
C GLU A 782 -0.22 36.93 12.29
N GLU A 783 -1.19 36.02 12.16
CA GLU A 783 -2.59 36.27 12.51
C GLU A 783 -3.06 35.29 13.59
N SER A 784 -4.05 35.68 14.39
CA SER A 784 -4.58 34.87 15.49
C SER A 784 -6.07 35.12 15.69
N TYR A 785 -6.85 34.05 15.82
CA TYR A 785 -8.30 34.10 15.78
C TYR A 785 -8.95 33.25 16.89
N ASP A 786 -10.00 33.80 17.49
CA ASP A 786 -11.05 33.07 18.20
C ASP A 786 -12.16 32.76 17.19
N LEU A 787 -12.40 31.49 16.91
CA LEU A 787 -13.31 31.06 15.85
C LEU A 787 -14.73 30.78 16.33
N LYS A 788 -15.00 30.87 17.63
CA LYS A 788 -16.32 30.54 18.20
C LYS A 788 -17.44 31.34 17.56
N SER A 789 -17.25 32.66 17.43
CA SER A 789 -18.25 33.57 16.87
C SER A 789 -18.48 33.33 15.37
N ALA A 790 -17.40 33.18 14.60
CA ALA A 790 -17.44 32.88 13.17
C ALA A 790 -18.16 31.54 12.90
N LEU A 791 -17.71 30.44 13.51
CA LEU A 791 -18.28 29.11 13.33
C LEU A 791 -19.75 29.04 13.81
N SER A 792 -20.09 29.69 14.92
CA SER A 792 -21.48 29.80 15.38
C SER A 792 -22.37 30.51 14.35
N SER A 793 -21.86 31.59 13.73
CA SER A 793 -22.60 32.34 12.71
C SER A 793 -22.75 31.60 11.37
N MET A 794 -21.87 30.63 11.08
CA MET A 794 -21.96 29.72 9.94
C MET A 794 -22.91 28.53 10.18
N GLY A 795 -23.46 28.39 11.40
CA GLY A 795 -24.48 27.41 11.75
C GLY A 795 -24.08 26.41 12.85
N MET A 796 -22.79 26.33 13.21
CA MET A 796 -22.28 25.43 14.25
C MET A 796 -22.48 26.06 15.65
N SER A 797 -23.73 26.11 16.11
CA SER A 797 -24.10 26.76 17.39
C SER A 797 -24.41 25.78 18.53
N ASP A 798 -24.89 24.57 18.23
CA ASP A 798 -25.19 23.56 19.25
C ASP A 798 -23.91 23.03 19.91
N ALA A 799 -22.82 22.90 19.13
CA ALA A 799 -21.51 22.43 19.61
C ALA A 799 -20.93 23.30 20.75
N PHE A 800 -21.20 24.61 20.74
CA PHE A 800 -20.76 25.56 21.77
C PHE A 800 -21.78 25.76 22.90
N SER A 801 -22.90 25.02 22.88
CA SER A 801 -24.01 25.18 23.83
C SER A 801 -24.04 24.06 24.86
N GLN A 802 -23.74 24.38 26.12
CA GLN A 802 -23.71 23.45 27.27
C GLN A 802 -24.94 22.55 27.44
N SER A 803 -26.09 22.97 26.90
CA SER A 803 -27.39 22.27 27.01
C SER A 803 -27.85 21.57 25.72
N LYS A 804 -27.12 21.72 24.61
CA LYS A 804 -27.47 21.13 23.29
C LYS A 804 -26.36 20.30 22.66
N ALA A 805 -25.12 20.54 23.05
CA ALA A 805 -23.95 19.84 22.58
C ALA A 805 -24.09 18.32 22.80
N ASP A 806 -24.08 17.54 21.72
CA ASP A 806 -24.10 16.07 21.78
C ASP A 806 -22.74 15.48 21.40
N PHE A 807 -21.92 15.30 22.44
CA PHE A 807 -20.60 14.67 22.40
C PHE A 807 -20.64 13.23 22.94
N SER A 808 -21.81 12.57 22.85
CA SER A 808 -21.99 11.20 23.37
C SER A 808 -21.15 10.14 22.63
N GLY A 809 -20.58 10.46 21.46
CA GLY A 809 -19.59 9.64 20.77
C GLY A 809 -18.19 9.71 21.39
N MET A 810 -17.88 10.69 22.24
CA MET A 810 -16.61 10.77 22.98
C MET A 810 -16.69 10.19 24.39
N SER A 811 -17.85 10.31 25.05
CA SER A 811 -17.98 10.00 26.48
C SER A 811 -19.42 9.65 26.89
N PRO A 812 -19.63 8.63 27.76
CA PRO A 812 -20.95 8.27 28.25
C PRO A 812 -21.57 9.31 29.20
N GLU A 813 -20.76 10.23 29.75
CA GLU A 813 -21.19 11.25 30.72
C GLU A 813 -22.05 12.38 30.10
N LYS A 814 -22.07 12.50 28.76
CA LYS A 814 -22.89 13.46 27.98
C LYS A 814 -22.87 14.92 28.50
N ASN A 815 -21.72 15.37 29.00
CA ASN A 815 -21.55 16.72 29.55
C ASN A 815 -20.31 17.46 28.99
N LEU A 816 -19.83 17.08 27.81
CA LEU A 816 -18.85 17.84 27.05
C LEU A 816 -19.55 18.78 26.05
N PHE A 817 -18.94 19.94 25.84
CA PHE A 817 -19.27 20.91 24.80
C PHE A 817 -17.95 21.59 24.37
N LEU A 818 -17.90 22.26 23.22
CA LEU A 818 -16.75 23.11 22.90
C LEU A 818 -16.88 24.44 23.63
N SER A 819 -15.85 24.88 24.37
CA SER A 819 -15.84 26.27 24.84
C SER A 819 -15.38 27.21 23.74
N ASN A 820 -14.35 26.82 22.98
CA ASN A 820 -13.70 27.65 21.97
C ASN A 820 -12.93 26.82 20.92
N VAL A 821 -12.61 27.46 19.80
CA VAL A 821 -11.69 26.97 18.77
C VAL A 821 -10.71 28.09 18.44
N PHE A 822 -9.44 27.90 18.77
CA PHE A 822 -8.35 28.83 18.50
C PHE A 822 -7.66 28.50 17.18
N HIS A 823 -7.27 29.51 16.42
CA HIS A 823 -6.41 29.33 15.24
C HIS A 823 -5.31 30.40 15.20
N LYS A 824 -4.09 30.00 14.86
CA LYS A 824 -2.96 30.90 14.67
C LYS A 824 -2.21 30.51 13.40
N SER A 825 -1.74 31.51 12.65
CA SER A 825 -1.09 31.33 11.36
C SER A 825 0.11 32.26 11.19
N PHE A 826 1.06 31.84 10.37
CA PHE A 826 2.31 32.51 10.05
C PHE A 826 2.58 32.36 8.55
N VAL A 827 3.02 33.41 7.87
CA VAL A 827 3.65 33.30 6.55
C VAL A 827 4.72 34.35 6.34
N GLU A 828 5.83 33.95 5.74
CA GLU A 828 6.90 34.80 5.24
C GLU A 828 7.15 34.48 3.75
N ILE A 829 7.12 35.52 2.91
CA ILE A 829 7.42 35.43 1.48
C ILE A 829 8.65 36.29 1.19
N ASN A 830 9.68 35.66 0.63
CA ASN A 830 10.97 36.28 0.33
C ASN A 830 11.54 35.81 -1.01
N GLU A 831 12.79 36.19 -1.30
CA GLU A 831 13.44 35.96 -2.59
C GLU A 831 13.72 34.47 -2.88
N GLU A 832 13.92 33.67 -1.83
CA GLU A 832 14.21 32.23 -1.92
C GLU A 832 12.93 31.40 -2.07
N GLY A 833 11.85 31.80 -1.39
CA GLY A 833 10.63 30.99 -1.31
C GLY A 833 9.54 31.55 -0.40
N THR A 834 8.71 30.62 0.09
CA THR A 834 7.68 30.84 1.09
C THR A 834 7.90 29.91 2.27
N GLU A 835 7.79 30.43 3.49
CA GLU A 835 7.74 29.66 4.73
C GLU A 835 6.45 30.01 5.48
N ALA A 836 5.60 29.03 5.74
CA ALA A 836 4.30 29.21 6.36
C ALA A 836 4.04 28.15 7.43
N ALA A 837 3.27 28.52 8.45
CA ALA A 837 2.85 27.59 9.49
C ALA A 837 1.44 27.93 10.00
N ALA A 838 0.79 26.96 10.62
CA ALA A 838 -0.47 27.16 11.32
C ALA A 838 -0.65 26.18 12.47
N GLY A 839 -1.42 26.59 13.47
CA GLY A 839 -1.92 25.74 14.55
C GLY A 839 -3.41 25.99 14.76
N SER A 840 -4.16 24.94 15.04
CA SER A 840 -5.58 24.98 15.40
C SER A 840 -5.81 24.18 16.67
N GLY A 841 -6.63 24.69 17.60
CA GLY A 841 -6.90 24.03 18.87
C GLY A 841 -8.37 24.13 19.28
N SER A 842 -9.04 23.00 19.48
CA SER A 842 -10.42 22.91 19.98
C SER A 842 -10.42 22.50 21.44
N GLU A 843 -10.99 23.31 22.33
CA GLU A 843 -11.08 23.03 23.77
C GLU A 843 -12.50 22.59 24.16
N ALA A 844 -12.58 21.52 24.95
CA ALA A 844 -13.82 20.95 25.46
C ALA A 844 -13.80 20.77 26.99
N PRO A 845 -14.54 21.58 27.75
CA PRO A 845 -14.70 21.42 29.19
C PRO A 845 -15.97 20.65 29.53
N ARG A 846 -16.08 20.28 30.80
CA ARG A 846 -17.27 19.68 31.39
C ARG A 846 -18.30 20.74 31.80
N SER A 847 -19.56 20.58 31.38
CA SER A 847 -20.69 21.40 31.82
C SER A 847 -20.89 21.34 33.35
N PRO A 848 -21.17 22.48 34.02
CA PRO A 848 -21.49 22.50 35.45
C PRO A 848 -22.73 21.67 35.77
N ARG A 849 -22.73 20.93 36.90
CA ARG A 849 -23.95 20.27 37.38
C ARG A 849 -24.97 21.33 37.81
N MET A 850 -26.14 21.35 37.18
CA MET A 850 -27.29 22.07 37.73
C MET A 850 -27.63 21.50 39.12
N SER A 851 -27.41 22.30 40.16
CA SER A 851 -27.90 22.01 41.50
C SER A 851 -29.43 22.06 41.50
N PRO A 852 -30.13 21.05 42.09
CA PRO A 852 -31.58 21.14 42.27
C PRO A 852 -31.95 22.38 43.08
N ILE A 853 -33.09 22.99 42.72
CA ILE A 853 -33.64 24.16 43.41
C ILE A 853 -33.80 23.85 44.90
N ALA A 854 -33.27 24.73 45.76
CA ALA A 854 -33.32 24.54 47.19
C ALA A 854 -34.76 24.56 47.72
N GLY A 855 -35.21 23.43 48.27
CA GLY A 855 -36.49 23.29 48.95
C GLY A 855 -36.66 21.89 49.53
N TRP A 856 -37.21 21.84 50.75
CA TRP A 856 -37.55 20.62 51.51
C TRP A 856 -36.40 19.91 52.23
N GLN A 857 -36.21 20.33 53.48
CA GLN A 857 -35.57 19.56 54.55
C GLN A 857 -36.41 18.32 54.89
N SER A 858 -35.76 17.17 55.09
CA SER A 858 -36.00 16.31 56.28
C SER A 858 -35.02 15.13 56.36
N LEU A 859 -34.22 15.15 57.42
CA LEU A 859 -33.40 14.07 58.00
C LEU A 859 -34.29 12.98 58.68
N PRO A 860 -33.77 11.87 59.27
CA PRO A 860 -32.44 11.19 59.13
C PRO A 860 -32.51 9.63 59.08
N SER A 861 -31.33 9.00 59.23
CA SER A 861 -31.06 7.71 59.94
C SER A 861 -31.02 6.45 59.05
N SER A 862 -30.16 5.42 59.26
CA SER A 862 -29.10 5.13 60.27
C SER A 862 -28.01 4.27 59.58
N SER A 863 -26.72 4.64 59.54
CA SER A 863 -25.64 4.27 60.48
C SER A 863 -25.42 2.76 60.78
N HIS A 864 -24.29 2.21 60.34
CA HIS A 864 -23.40 1.21 60.99
C HIS A 864 -22.20 0.96 60.02
N TYR A 865 -20.92 0.92 60.41
CA TYR A 865 -20.28 0.96 61.74
C TYR A 865 -18.97 1.79 61.71
N LEU A 866 -18.53 2.23 62.90
CA LEU A 866 -17.35 3.06 63.22
C LEU A 866 -16.02 2.34 62.90
N GLN A 867 -14.98 3.01 62.37
CA GLN A 867 -14.00 3.89 63.06
C GLN A 867 -13.31 3.29 64.29
N ILE A 868 -11.98 3.19 64.24
CA ILE A 868 -11.07 3.70 65.28
C ILE A 868 -9.87 4.38 64.58
N LEU A 869 -9.64 5.65 64.92
CA LEU A 869 -8.39 6.40 64.69
C LEU A 869 -7.44 6.16 65.87
N ASP A 870 -6.11 6.26 65.68
CA ASP A 870 -5.33 7.47 66.03
C ASP A 870 -3.80 7.24 65.84
N ILE A 871 -2.98 8.28 66.06
CA ILE A 871 -1.48 8.31 66.13
C ILE A 871 -0.79 8.27 64.73
N LEU A 872 -0.08 9.30 64.24
CA LEU A 872 0.34 10.60 64.79
C LEU A 872 0.53 11.65 63.67
N GLN A 873 0.42 12.94 64.02
CA GLN A 873 0.68 14.11 63.15
C GLN A 873 1.89 14.93 63.63
N ASN A 874 2.36 15.86 62.77
CA ASN A 874 3.24 17.02 63.07
C ASN A 874 4.73 16.73 63.37
N GLU A 875 5.74 17.53 62.98
CA GLU A 875 5.85 18.87 62.33
C GLU A 875 6.96 18.84 61.22
N THR A 876 7.26 19.81 60.34
CA THR A 876 7.36 21.29 60.46
C THR A 876 7.32 21.99 59.09
N HIS A 877 6.96 23.28 59.08
CA HIS A 877 7.21 24.24 58.00
C HIS A 877 8.30 25.25 58.44
N TRP A 878 9.21 25.65 57.54
CA TRP A 878 9.78 27.01 57.54
C TRP A 878 10.22 27.45 56.12
N ALA A 879 10.77 28.66 55.98
CA ALA A 879 10.50 29.54 54.83
C ALA A 879 11.50 29.53 53.65
N ARG A 880 11.08 30.21 52.57
CA ARG A 880 11.80 30.46 51.30
C ARG A 880 13.01 31.41 51.41
N SER A 881 14.06 31.10 50.63
CA SER A 881 14.84 32.00 49.74
C SER A 881 15.96 32.92 50.30
N ILE A 882 16.87 33.28 49.37
CA ILE A 882 17.96 34.29 49.39
C ILE A 882 19.24 33.82 50.15
N LEU A 883 20.44 33.67 49.54
CA LEU A 883 21.16 34.63 48.67
C LEU A 883 22.20 33.94 47.73
N VAL A 884 22.50 34.63 46.63
CA VAL A 884 23.55 34.34 45.63
C VAL A 884 24.97 34.51 46.16
N SER A 885 25.94 33.66 45.78
CA SER A 885 27.15 34.09 45.03
C SER A 885 28.28 33.06 44.91
N SER A 886 28.93 33.12 43.74
CA SER A 886 30.34 32.75 43.44
C SER A 886 30.61 31.37 42.83
N ILE A 887 31.45 31.22 41.80
CA ILE A 887 32.12 32.17 40.87
C ILE A 887 32.47 31.37 39.60
N ASN A 888 32.42 31.98 38.40
CA ASN A 888 32.96 31.35 37.18
C ASN A 888 34.50 31.23 37.25
N ARG A 889 35.06 30.06 36.95
CA ARG A 889 36.24 29.90 36.05
C ARG A 889 36.46 28.42 35.65
N PRO A 890 37.09 28.15 34.49
CA PRO A 890 37.09 26.83 33.87
C PRO A 890 38.21 25.93 34.41
N SER A 891 37.90 24.65 34.60
CA SER A 891 38.90 23.57 34.73
C SER A 891 39.17 22.96 33.35
N LEU A 892 40.45 22.73 33.04
CA LEU A 892 40.92 22.24 31.75
C LEU A 892 40.29 20.88 31.37
N GLY A 893 40.17 20.65 30.06
CA GLY A 893 39.73 19.37 29.52
C GLY A 893 40.68 18.24 29.89
N ILE A 894 40.11 17.18 30.45
CA ILE A 894 40.64 15.82 30.41
C ILE A 894 39.48 14.99 29.88
N ASN A 895 39.60 14.47 28.66
CA ASN A 895 38.56 13.65 28.03
C ASN A 895 38.47 12.31 28.76
N THR A 896 37.45 12.13 29.59
CA THR A 896 36.93 10.80 29.89
C THR A 896 36.08 10.34 28.70
N PRO A 897 36.28 9.13 28.13
CA PRO A 897 35.41 8.58 27.11
C PRO A 897 33.94 8.57 27.56
N SER A 898 33.02 8.74 26.62
CA SER A 898 31.59 8.60 26.93
C SER A 898 31.21 7.12 27.02
N LEU A 899 30.14 6.79 27.74
CA LEU A 899 29.60 5.43 27.79
C LEU A 899 29.28 4.85 26.39
N MET A 900 29.04 5.73 25.40
CA MET A 900 28.84 5.34 23.99
C MET A 900 30.15 5.01 23.26
N ASP A 901 31.29 5.59 23.63
CA ASP A 901 32.59 5.29 23.00
C ASP A 901 33.07 3.88 23.35
N ASP A 902 33.04 3.51 24.64
CA ASP A 902 33.42 2.18 25.13
C ASP A 902 32.53 1.08 24.51
N PHE A 903 31.26 1.40 24.27
CA PHE A 903 30.29 0.50 23.63
C PHE A 903 30.52 0.39 22.10
N GLY A 904 30.85 1.49 21.43
CA GLY A 904 31.26 1.50 20.03
C GLY A 904 32.53 0.68 19.78
N GLU A 905 33.50 0.75 20.71
CA GLU A 905 34.72 -0.08 20.70
C GLU A 905 34.40 -1.58 20.81
N ALA A 906 33.53 -1.98 21.74
CA ALA A 906 33.13 -3.37 21.91
C ALA A 906 32.45 -3.95 20.64
N ASN A 907 31.42 -3.26 20.13
CA ASN A 907 30.71 -3.71 18.92
C ASN A 907 31.60 -3.68 17.67
N GLY A 908 32.47 -2.68 17.53
CA GLY A 908 33.42 -2.57 16.44
C GLY A 908 34.54 -3.62 16.47
N THR A 909 34.97 -4.04 17.66
CA THR A 909 35.93 -5.14 17.83
C THR A 909 35.28 -6.47 17.49
N PHE A 910 34.06 -6.72 17.97
CA PHE A 910 33.26 -7.89 17.59
C PHE A 910 33.03 -7.96 16.07
N ALA A 911 32.66 -6.83 15.44
CA ALA A 911 32.49 -6.72 13.99
C ALA A 911 33.69 -7.20 13.18
N ILE A 912 34.88 -6.73 13.54
CA ILE A 912 36.11 -7.03 12.80
C ILE A 912 36.57 -8.46 13.06
N ASN A 913 36.41 -8.98 14.27
CA ASN A 913 36.70 -10.40 14.56
C ASN A 913 35.77 -11.34 13.79
N LEU A 914 34.48 -11.02 13.72
CA LEU A 914 33.47 -11.78 12.97
C LEU A 914 33.71 -11.74 11.46
N LEU A 915 34.02 -10.56 10.90
CA LEU A 915 34.41 -10.42 9.49
C LEU A 915 35.64 -11.27 9.14
N LYS A 916 36.65 -11.31 10.02
CA LYS A 916 37.87 -12.12 9.79
C LYS A 916 37.57 -13.62 9.77
N MET A 917 36.89 -14.16 10.78
CA MET A 917 36.67 -15.62 10.83
C MET A 917 35.74 -16.10 9.70
N LEU A 918 34.74 -15.31 9.31
CA LEU A 918 33.94 -15.59 8.11
C LEU A 918 34.71 -15.38 6.79
N GLY A 919 35.77 -14.57 6.81
CA GLY A 919 36.73 -14.45 5.70
C GLY A 919 37.62 -15.68 5.55
N GLU A 920 38.08 -16.25 6.66
CA GLU A 920 39.07 -17.34 6.72
C GLU A 920 38.57 -18.69 6.14
N GLU A 921 37.26 -18.93 6.02
CA GLU A 921 36.72 -20.17 5.46
C GLU A 921 36.89 -20.27 3.93
N ASP A 922 36.71 -19.17 3.18
CA ASP A 922 36.97 -19.09 1.73
C ASP A 922 37.29 -17.65 1.27
N ASN A 923 38.58 -17.38 1.05
CA ASN A 923 39.11 -16.12 0.54
C ASN A 923 38.62 -15.73 -0.88
N SER A 924 37.82 -16.56 -1.56
CA SER A 924 37.23 -16.26 -2.88
C SER A 924 35.75 -15.82 -2.86
N GLN A 925 35.01 -16.08 -1.78
CA GLN A 925 33.59 -15.68 -1.68
C GLN A 925 33.41 -14.20 -1.32
N ASN A 926 32.17 -13.73 -1.38
CA ASN A 926 31.77 -12.51 -0.69
C ASN A 926 31.49 -12.82 0.79
N VAL A 927 31.57 -11.78 1.62
CA VAL A 927 31.10 -11.82 3.01
C VAL A 927 30.32 -10.54 3.23
N PHE A 928 29.15 -10.62 3.83
CA PHE A 928 28.38 -9.43 4.20
C PHE A 928 27.57 -9.73 5.44
N LEU A 929 27.61 -8.86 6.44
CA LEU A 929 26.87 -9.04 7.69
C LEU A 929 26.55 -7.72 8.38
N SER A 930 25.65 -7.77 9.35
CA SER A 930 25.44 -6.68 10.31
C SER A 930 25.91 -7.06 11.71
N PRO A 931 27.12 -6.63 12.12
CA PRO A 931 27.63 -6.85 13.46
C PRO A 931 26.72 -6.31 14.56
N LEU A 932 26.12 -5.12 14.35
CA LEU A 932 25.18 -4.53 15.31
C LEU A 932 23.92 -5.39 15.47
N SER A 933 23.38 -5.90 14.36
CA SER A 933 22.20 -6.76 14.41
C SER A 933 22.51 -8.05 15.19
N ILE A 934 23.63 -8.70 14.88
CA ILE A 934 24.06 -9.93 15.54
C ILE A 934 24.38 -9.71 17.02
N SER A 935 25.11 -8.66 17.36
CA SER A 935 25.51 -8.37 18.74
C SER A 935 24.31 -7.99 19.62
N SER A 936 23.37 -7.18 19.10
CA SER A 936 22.12 -6.88 19.80
C SER A 936 21.24 -8.12 19.98
N ALA A 937 21.14 -8.96 18.95
CA ALA A 937 20.38 -10.20 18.99
C ALA A 937 20.92 -11.19 20.05
N LEU A 938 22.24 -11.37 20.10
CA LEU A 938 22.91 -12.19 21.11
C LEU A 938 22.87 -11.56 22.51
N ALA A 939 22.84 -10.22 22.60
CA ALA A 939 22.70 -9.53 23.88
C ALA A 939 21.30 -9.68 24.51
N MET A 940 20.26 -10.02 23.73
CA MET A 940 18.97 -10.50 24.26
C MET A 940 19.11 -11.83 24.98
N VAL A 941 19.86 -12.77 24.39
CA VAL A 941 20.13 -14.09 24.98
C VAL A 941 21.00 -13.96 26.23
N PHE A 942 22.02 -13.08 26.19
CA PHE A 942 22.90 -12.77 27.32
C PHE A 942 22.16 -12.25 28.55
N MET A 943 21.10 -11.46 28.38
CA MET A 943 20.26 -10.99 29.50
C MET A 943 19.67 -12.15 30.32
N GLY A 944 19.33 -13.25 29.65
CA GLY A 944 18.82 -14.48 30.26
C GLY A 944 19.91 -15.40 30.81
N ALA A 945 21.17 -15.22 30.40
CA ALA A 945 22.30 -16.04 30.83
C ALA A 945 22.75 -15.73 32.25
N LYS A 946 23.29 -16.73 32.95
CA LYS A 946 23.94 -16.63 34.27
C LYS A 946 25.21 -17.49 34.29
N GLY A 947 25.95 -17.44 35.40
CA GLY A 947 27.15 -18.26 35.63
C GLY A 947 28.22 -18.16 34.52
N ASP A 948 28.86 -19.30 34.23
CA ASP A 948 29.90 -19.41 33.21
C ASP A 948 29.37 -19.15 31.80
N THR A 949 28.10 -19.49 31.52
CA THR A 949 27.43 -19.16 30.24
C THR A 949 27.47 -17.64 30.01
N ALA A 950 27.05 -16.83 30.99
CA ALA A 950 27.09 -15.37 30.88
C ALA A 950 28.52 -14.82 30.70
N ALA A 951 29.51 -15.38 31.41
CA ALA A 951 30.91 -14.98 31.25
C ALA A 951 31.43 -15.24 29.83
N GLN A 952 31.14 -16.42 29.27
CA GLN A 952 31.47 -16.76 27.89
C GLN A 952 30.77 -15.84 26.88
N MET A 953 29.47 -15.55 27.06
CA MET A 953 28.73 -14.62 26.18
C MET A 953 29.34 -13.21 26.18
N SER A 954 29.65 -12.67 27.36
CA SER A 954 30.28 -11.35 27.52
C SER A 954 31.64 -11.29 26.82
N GLN A 955 32.44 -12.35 26.95
CA GLN A 955 33.75 -12.45 26.31
C GLN A 955 33.64 -12.55 24.79
N ALA A 956 32.77 -13.40 24.26
CA ALA A 956 32.58 -13.57 22.82
C ALA A 956 32.08 -12.27 22.15
N LEU A 957 31.17 -11.55 22.80
CA LEU A 957 30.65 -10.25 22.32
C LEU A 957 31.58 -9.06 22.60
N CYS A 958 32.77 -9.29 23.18
CA CYS A 958 33.74 -8.26 23.56
C CYS A 958 33.22 -7.19 24.55
N LEU A 959 32.18 -7.53 25.33
CA LEU A 959 31.46 -6.60 26.22
C LEU A 959 32.15 -6.34 27.56
N ASN A 960 33.29 -6.99 27.82
CA ASN A 960 33.98 -7.04 29.13
C ASN A 960 34.41 -5.68 29.73
N LYS A 961 34.35 -4.58 28.96
CA LYS A 961 34.65 -3.21 29.41
C LYS A 961 33.41 -2.30 29.48
N ALA A 962 32.28 -2.70 28.89
CA ALA A 962 31.09 -1.86 28.79
C ALA A 962 30.33 -1.80 30.13
N GLY A 963 29.60 -0.70 30.36
CA GLY A 963 28.77 -0.48 31.55
C GLY A 963 27.46 -1.30 31.53
N ASP A 964 26.31 -0.64 31.68
CA ASP A 964 25.03 -1.31 31.44
C ASP A 964 24.86 -1.56 29.93
N VAL A 965 25.28 -2.76 29.51
CA VAL A 965 25.22 -3.25 28.13
C VAL A 965 23.81 -3.14 27.53
N HIS A 966 22.77 -3.43 28.32
CA HIS A 966 21.40 -3.45 27.83
C HIS A 966 20.86 -2.03 27.61
N GLN A 967 21.20 -1.08 28.48
CA GLN A 967 20.97 0.34 28.22
C GLN A 967 21.79 0.87 27.03
N GLY A 968 23.02 0.38 26.84
CA GLY A 968 23.86 0.71 25.69
C GLY A 968 23.22 0.30 24.35
N PHE A 969 22.76 -0.95 24.26
CA PHE A 969 21.99 -1.41 23.09
C PHE A 969 20.67 -0.66 22.93
N GLN A 970 19.93 -0.39 24.01
CA GLN A 970 18.69 0.38 23.95
C GLN A 970 18.92 1.77 23.36
N ALA A 971 19.91 2.52 23.87
CA ALA A 971 20.25 3.85 23.38
C ALA A 971 20.70 3.82 21.91
N LEU A 972 21.53 2.85 21.51
CA LEU A 972 21.98 2.72 20.12
C LEU A 972 20.85 2.34 19.17
N LEU A 973 20.04 1.32 19.51
CA LEU A 973 18.90 0.87 18.69
C LEU A 973 17.82 1.95 18.57
N SER A 974 17.56 2.70 19.65
CA SER A 974 16.65 3.85 19.61
C SER A 974 17.19 5.03 18.80
N ASP A 975 18.50 5.16 18.60
CA ASP A 975 19.09 6.24 17.78
C ASP A 975 19.22 5.85 16.30
N VAL A 976 19.53 4.59 15.97
CA VAL A 976 19.66 4.14 14.57
C VAL A 976 18.33 3.77 13.89
N ASN A 977 17.27 3.52 14.67
CA ASN A 977 15.92 3.20 14.15
C ASN A 977 14.90 4.34 14.37
N ARG A 978 15.35 5.60 14.51
CA ARG A 978 14.43 6.74 14.66
C ARG A 978 13.60 6.92 13.39
N SER A 979 12.35 7.35 13.53
CA SER A 979 11.46 7.58 12.39
C SER A 979 11.78 8.84 11.56
N ASP A 980 12.74 9.66 12.00
CA ASP A 980 13.17 10.90 11.32
C ASP A 980 14.48 10.76 10.52
N THR A 981 15.10 9.57 10.49
CA THR A 981 16.34 9.32 9.74
C THR A 981 16.12 9.40 8.22
N GLN A 982 17.12 9.91 7.49
CA GLN A 982 17.10 9.99 6.02
C GLN A 982 17.45 8.66 5.32
N TYR A 983 17.60 7.59 6.10
CA TYR A 983 17.80 6.22 5.68
C TYR A 983 16.76 5.30 6.35
N LEU A 984 16.48 4.17 5.71
CA LEU A 984 15.59 3.12 6.19
C LEU A 984 16.44 1.96 6.74
N LEU A 985 16.30 1.68 8.03
CA LEU A 985 16.83 0.49 8.68
C LEU A 985 15.65 -0.34 9.19
N ARG A 986 15.57 -1.61 8.77
CA ARG A 986 14.57 -2.57 9.23
C ARG A 986 15.27 -3.75 9.88
N THR A 987 15.11 -3.89 11.18
CA THR A 987 15.72 -4.96 11.97
C THR A 987 14.63 -5.92 12.46
N ALA A 988 14.72 -7.19 12.05
CA ALA A 988 13.81 -8.26 12.44
C ALA A 988 14.53 -9.18 13.43
N ASN A 989 14.48 -8.79 14.71
CA ASN A 989 15.06 -9.51 15.84
C ASN A 989 13.95 -10.19 16.64
N ARG A 990 14.01 -11.52 16.77
CA ARG A 990 13.05 -12.28 17.59
C ARG A 990 13.67 -13.55 18.16
N LEU A 991 13.25 -13.89 19.36
CA LEU A 991 13.47 -15.20 19.96
C LEU A 991 12.24 -16.07 19.76
N PHE A 992 12.42 -17.27 19.23
CA PHE A 992 11.37 -18.29 19.14
C PHE A 992 11.73 -19.43 20.07
N GLY A 993 10.99 -19.53 21.18
CA GLY A 993 11.18 -20.56 22.20
C GLY A 993 10.16 -21.69 22.08
N GLU A 994 10.55 -22.90 22.44
CA GLU A 994 9.62 -24.03 22.55
C GLU A 994 8.71 -23.87 23.78
N LYS A 995 7.38 -23.96 23.58
CA LYS A 995 6.33 -23.78 24.61
C LYS A 995 6.56 -24.53 25.91
N THR A 996 7.20 -25.71 25.86
CA THR A 996 7.50 -26.50 27.06
C THR A 996 8.62 -25.94 27.96
N CYS A 997 9.23 -24.80 27.59
CA CYS A 997 10.34 -24.19 28.31
C CYS A 997 9.94 -23.16 29.39
N ASP A 998 8.65 -22.86 29.61
CA ASP A 998 8.15 -21.97 30.69
C ASP A 998 8.98 -20.66 30.91
N PHE A 999 8.98 -19.76 29.92
CA PHE A 999 9.74 -18.51 29.93
C PHE A 999 9.19 -17.47 30.92
N LEU A 1000 10.11 -16.72 31.56
CA LEU A 1000 9.79 -15.72 32.57
C LEU A 1000 9.18 -14.44 31.96
N PRO A 1001 8.04 -13.93 32.46
CA PRO A 1001 7.45 -12.67 31.99
C PRO A 1001 8.41 -11.48 32.05
N ALA A 1002 9.17 -11.34 33.15
CA ALA A 1002 10.15 -10.27 33.34
C ALA A 1002 11.29 -10.30 32.29
N PHE A 1003 11.61 -11.47 31.74
CA PHE A 1003 12.56 -11.59 30.62
C PHE A 1003 11.94 -11.06 29.33
N LYS A 1004 10.69 -11.44 29.01
CA LYS A 1004 9.95 -10.94 27.83
C LYS A 1004 9.78 -9.42 27.86
N GLU A 1005 9.39 -8.87 29.01
CA GLU A 1005 9.28 -7.42 29.24
C GLU A 1005 10.62 -6.70 29.03
N SER A 1006 11.73 -7.33 29.45
CA SER A 1006 13.07 -6.76 29.29
C SER A 1006 13.57 -6.82 27.85
N CYS A 1007 13.30 -7.90 27.10
CA CYS A 1007 13.55 -7.96 25.65
C CYS A 1007 12.80 -6.83 24.91
N GLN A 1008 11.52 -6.64 25.22
CA GLN A 1008 10.73 -5.57 24.60
C GLN A 1008 11.26 -4.19 24.98
N LYS A 1009 11.61 -3.96 26.25
CA LYS A 1009 12.11 -2.67 26.75
C LYS A 1009 13.45 -2.27 26.13
N PHE A 1010 14.43 -3.17 26.12
CA PHE A 1010 15.81 -2.84 25.76
C PHE A 1010 16.12 -3.05 24.27
N TYR A 1011 15.39 -3.93 23.58
CA TYR A 1011 15.69 -4.32 22.19
C TYR A 1011 14.51 -4.17 21.22
N GLN A 1012 13.34 -3.74 21.68
CA GLN A 1012 12.11 -3.62 20.88
C GLN A 1012 11.72 -4.96 20.21
N ALA A 1013 12.07 -6.07 20.86
CA ALA A 1013 12.00 -7.42 20.31
C ALA A 1013 11.27 -8.36 21.28
N GLU A 1014 10.49 -9.28 20.71
CA GLU A 1014 9.64 -10.20 21.45
C GLU A 1014 10.28 -11.59 21.59
N LEU A 1015 9.84 -12.35 22.61
CA LEU A 1015 9.98 -13.81 22.63
C LEU A 1015 8.62 -14.44 22.37
N GLU A 1016 8.54 -15.17 21.26
CA GLU A 1016 7.37 -15.92 20.83
C GLU A 1016 7.52 -17.40 21.18
N GLU A 1017 6.43 -18.03 21.63
CA GLU A 1017 6.43 -19.44 22.02
C GLU A 1017 5.78 -20.31 20.93
N LEU A 1018 6.59 -21.16 20.30
CA LEU A 1018 6.20 -22.08 19.24
C LEU A 1018 6.24 -23.54 19.72
N SER A 1019 5.66 -24.43 18.90
CA SER A 1019 5.46 -25.85 19.21
C SER A 1019 6.38 -26.71 18.33
N PHE A 1020 7.69 -26.45 18.36
CA PHE A 1020 8.68 -27.15 17.53
C PHE A 1020 8.58 -28.67 17.71
N ALA A 1021 8.30 -29.13 18.93
CA ALA A 1021 8.15 -30.54 19.27
C ALA A 1021 6.95 -31.27 18.62
N LYS A 1022 5.98 -30.54 18.05
CA LYS A 1022 4.78 -31.13 17.40
C LYS A 1022 4.60 -30.68 15.95
N ASP A 1023 4.86 -29.40 15.70
CA ASP A 1023 4.42 -28.67 14.50
C ASP A 1023 5.64 -28.06 13.77
N THR A 1024 6.75 -28.81 13.72
CA THR A 1024 8.09 -28.32 13.33
C THR A 1024 8.13 -27.53 12.00
N GLU A 1025 7.55 -28.08 10.93
CA GLU A 1025 7.56 -27.43 9.60
C GLU A 1025 6.62 -26.23 9.54
N GLU A 1026 5.50 -26.22 10.27
CA GLU A 1026 4.63 -25.04 10.36
C GLU A 1026 5.28 -23.93 11.18
N CYS A 1027 6.02 -24.28 12.25
CA CYS A 1027 6.86 -23.34 12.98
C CYS A 1027 7.95 -22.74 12.09
N ARG A 1028 8.56 -23.55 11.20
CA ARG A 1028 9.56 -23.08 10.22
C ARG A 1028 8.95 -22.08 9.22
N LYS A 1029 7.79 -22.40 8.64
CA LYS A 1029 7.07 -21.49 7.72
C LYS A 1029 6.71 -20.19 8.41
N HIS A 1030 6.08 -20.25 9.58
CA HIS A 1030 5.71 -19.07 10.37
C HIS A 1030 6.89 -18.13 10.65
N ILE A 1031 8.07 -18.68 10.96
CA ILE A 1031 9.29 -17.88 11.13
C ILE A 1031 9.72 -17.21 9.82
N ASN A 1032 9.67 -17.92 8.69
CA ASN A 1032 9.99 -17.37 7.36
C ASN A 1032 8.98 -16.28 6.94
N ASP A 1033 7.68 -16.54 7.11
CA ASP A 1033 6.60 -15.59 6.78
C ASP A 1033 6.71 -14.31 7.63
N TRP A 1034 7.02 -14.45 8.92
CA TRP A 1034 7.30 -13.32 9.81
C TRP A 1034 8.54 -12.51 9.38
N VAL A 1035 9.64 -13.17 8.99
CA VAL A 1035 10.81 -12.46 8.46
C VAL A 1035 10.51 -11.79 7.13
N ALA A 1036 9.74 -12.41 6.24
CA ALA A 1036 9.31 -11.82 4.98
C ALA A 1036 8.47 -10.55 5.22
N GLU A 1037 7.52 -10.59 6.16
CA GLU A 1037 6.73 -9.42 6.58
C GLU A 1037 7.62 -8.28 7.10
N LYS A 1038 8.53 -8.58 8.04
CA LYS A 1038 9.41 -7.55 8.65
C LYS A 1038 10.52 -7.04 7.74
N THR A 1039 10.77 -7.68 6.60
CA THR A 1039 11.81 -7.28 5.62
C THR A 1039 11.23 -6.82 4.28
N GLU A 1040 9.94 -6.45 4.23
CA GLU A 1040 9.28 -5.96 3.01
C GLU A 1040 9.36 -6.96 1.84
N GLY A 1041 9.33 -8.27 2.16
CA GLY A 1041 9.47 -9.37 1.21
C GLY A 1041 10.89 -9.61 0.69
N LYS A 1042 11.90 -8.86 1.14
CA LYS A 1042 13.29 -8.96 0.67
C LYS A 1042 14.00 -10.22 1.16
N ILE A 1043 13.63 -10.77 2.33
CA ILE A 1043 14.15 -12.03 2.86
C ILE A 1043 12.97 -12.99 3.05
N SER A 1044 12.74 -13.86 2.07
CA SER A 1044 11.59 -14.79 2.02
C SER A 1044 11.83 -16.15 2.67
N GLU A 1045 13.08 -16.61 2.73
CA GLU A 1045 13.47 -17.84 3.44
C GLU A 1045 14.76 -17.58 4.23
N ILE A 1046 14.66 -17.75 5.56
CA ILE A 1046 15.77 -17.67 6.53
C ILE A 1046 16.06 -19.03 7.19
N LEU A 1047 15.03 -19.88 7.35
CA LEU A 1047 15.14 -21.26 7.81
C LEU A 1047 14.76 -22.21 6.66
N GLY A 1048 15.75 -22.87 6.07
CA GLY A 1048 15.53 -23.92 5.07
C GLY A 1048 14.93 -25.20 5.67
N VAL A 1049 14.34 -26.06 4.83
CA VAL A 1049 13.75 -27.35 5.24
C VAL A 1049 14.75 -28.16 6.08
N GLY A 1050 14.31 -28.65 7.25
CA GLY A 1050 15.16 -29.41 8.18
C GLY A 1050 16.17 -28.60 9.01
N THR A 1051 16.13 -27.26 8.97
CA THR A 1051 16.99 -26.40 9.83
C THR A 1051 16.55 -26.41 11.31
N VAL A 1052 15.30 -26.76 11.58
CA VAL A 1052 14.71 -26.94 12.92
C VAL A 1052 14.08 -28.32 13.02
N ASP A 1053 14.05 -28.89 14.22
CA ASP A 1053 13.61 -30.25 14.51
C ASP A 1053 12.73 -30.32 15.79
N PRO A 1054 12.13 -31.48 16.14
CA PRO A 1054 11.34 -31.61 17.36
C PRO A 1054 12.11 -31.48 18.70
N LEU A 1055 13.45 -31.41 18.68
CA LEU A 1055 14.29 -31.23 19.87
C LEU A 1055 14.65 -29.76 20.10
N THR A 1056 14.50 -28.91 19.07
CA THR A 1056 14.72 -27.46 19.09
C THR A 1056 14.02 -26.80 20.29
N LYS A 1057 14.80 -26.05 21.10
CA LYS A 1057 14.35 -25.34 22.31
C LYS A 1057 14.31 -23.83 22.17
N LEU A 1058 15.29 -23.25 21.49
CA LEU A 1058 15.39 -21.80 21.32
C LEU A 1058 16.09 -21.46 20.00
N VAL A 1059 15.40 -20.72 19.14
CA VAL A 1059 15.91 -20.20 17.87
C VAL A 1059 16.02 -18.67 17.99
N LEU A 1060 17.22 -18.14 17.82
CA LEU A 1060 17.44 -16.70 17.65
C LEU A 1060 17.44 -16.38 16.16
N VAL A 1061 16.49 -15.54 15.74
CA VAL A 1061 16.36 -15.08 14.35
C VAL A 1061 16.77 -13.62 14.27
N ASN A 1062 17.71 -13.34 13.37
CA ASN A 1062 18.29 -12.03 13.17
C ASN A 1062 18.34 -11.70 11.67
N ALA A 1063 17.28 -11.07 11.16
CA ALA A 1063 17.26 -10.56 9.80
C ALA A 1063 17.36 -9.03 9.79
N ILE A 1064 18.06 -8.47 8.80
CA ILE A 1064 18.20 -7.01 8.68
C ILE A 1064 18.29 -6.55 7.24
N TYR A 1065 17.59 -5.46 6.95
CA TYR A 1065 17.53 -4.78 5.67
C TYR A 1065 17.89 -3.31 5.86
N PHE A 1066 18.77 -2.79 4.99
CA PHE A 1066 19.18 -1.39 4.98
C PHE A 1066 19.00 -0.79 3.59
N LYS A 1067 18.45 0.42 3.56
CA LYS A 1067 18.26 1.23 2.37
C LYS A 1067 18.60 2.69 2.70
N GLY A 1068 19.50 3.30 1.95
CA GLY A 1068 19.99 4.65 2.23
C GLY A 1068 20.52 5.31 0.97
N ARG A 1069 20.14 6.57 0.73
CA ARG A 1069 20.52 7.30 -0.50
C ARG A 1069 21.91 7.91 -0.36
N TRP A 1070 22.74 7.88 -1.40
CA TRP A 1070 24.00 8.64 -1.41
C TRP A 1070 23.71 10.12 -1.24
N LYS A 1071 24.48 10.85 -0.42
CA LYS A 1071 24.48 12.32 -0.43
C LYS A 1071 24.80 12.84 -1.83
N GLU A 1072 25.75 12.16 -2.48
CA GLU A 1072 26.29 12.51 -3.78
C GLU A 1072 26.12 11.36 -4.78
N GLN A 1073 24.92 11.18 -5.32
CA GLN A 1073 24.57 10.11 -6.27
C GLN A 1073 25.46 10.06 -7.53
N PHE A 1074 25.65 8.84 -8.05
CA PHE A 1074 26.34 8.57 -9.32
C PHE A 1074 25.38 8.83 -10.50
N ASP A 1075 25.90 9.23 -11.67
CA ASP A 1075 25.05 9.34 -12.87
C ASP A 1075 25.08 8.01 -13.66
N ARG A 1076 23.90 7.38 -13.78
CA ARG A 1076 23.68 6.13 -14.55
C ARG A 1076 24.23 6.19 -15.97
N LYS A 1077 24.34 7.37 -16.60
CA LYS A 1077 24.92 7.54 -17.94
C LYS A 1077 26.41 7.24 -18.01
N HIS A 1078 27.11 7.29 -16.88
CA HIS A 1078 28.54 6.97 -16.78
C HIS A 1078 28.81 5.55 -16.27
N THR A 1079 27.79 4.84 -15.77
CA THR A 1079 27.90 3.42 -15.43
C THR A 1079 28.14 2.59 -16.69
N ARG A 1080 29.14 1.72 -16.65
CA ARG A 1080 29.55 0.91 -17.81
C ARG A 1080 30.19 -0.41 -17.39
N GLY A 1081 30.17 -1.39 -18.30
CA GLY A 1081 30.95 -2.61 -18.16
C GLY A 1081 32.45 -2.30 -18.03
N MET A 1082 33.07 -2.69 -16.93
CA MET A 1082 34.54 -2.67 -16.74
C MET A 1082 35.01 -4.01 -16.17
N PRO A 1083 36.26 -4.43 -16.44
CA PRO A 1083 36.81 -5.63 -15.83
C PRO A 1083 37.04 -5.43 -14.33
N PHE A 1084 36.65 -6.42 -13.54
CA PHE A 1084 36.99 -6.62 -12.14
C PHE A 1084 37.89 -7.85 -12.05
N LYS A 1085 39.05 -7.71 -11.39
CA LYS A 1085 40.07 -8.74 -11.22
C LYS A 1085 39.63 -9.67 -10.09
N VAL A 1086 39.42 -10.95 -10.37
CA VAL A 1086 39.14 -11.99 -9.37
C VAL A 1086 40.29 -12.98 -9.45
N ASN A 1087 41.20 -12.94 -8.48
CA ASN A 1087 42.46 -13.70 -8.50
C ASN A 1087 43.25 -13.44 -9.81
N GLN A 1088 43.34 -14.42 -10.71
CA GLN A 1088 43.99 -14.29 -12.03
C GLN A 1088 43.01 -14.03 -13.19
N GLU A 1089 41.71 -14.07 -12.93
CA GLU A 1089 40.65 -13.91 -13.94
C GLU A 1089 40.08 -12.49 -13.93
N LYS A 1090 39.36 -12.14 -15.01
CA LYS A 1090 38.67 -10.83 -15.15
C LYS A 1090 37.21 -11.05 -15.50
N LYS A 1091 36.31 -10.71 -14.56
CA LYS A 1091 34.85 -10.68 -14.78
C LYS A 1091 34.44 -9.26 -15.21
N THR A 1092 33.40 -9.11 -16.03
CA THR A 1092 32.87 -7.79 -16.40
C THR A 1092 31.77 -7.37 -15.45
N VAL A 1093 31.90 -6.21 -14.80
CA VAL A 1093 30.96 -5.67 -13.81
C VAL A 1093 30.39 -4.33 -14.25
N GLN A 1094 29.20 -3.98 -13.79
CA GLN A 1094 28.65 -2.62 -13.98
C GLN A 1094 29.35 -1.66 -13.01
N MET A 1095 30.36 -0.95 -13.52
CA MET A 1095 31.16 -0.01 -12.76
C MET A 1095 30.54 1.37 -12.85
N MET A 1096 30.02 1.85 -11.73
CA MET A 1096 29.50 3.20 -11.55
C MET A 1096 30.67 4.19 -11.53
N PHE A 1097 30.44 5.40 -12.02
CA PHE A 1097 31.47 6.45 -12.07
C PHE A 1097 30.96 7.78 -11.55
N LYS A 1098 31.72 8.40 -10.64
CA LYS A 1098 31.53 9.79 -10.22
C LYS A 1098 32.88 10.49 -10.13
N HIS A 1099 32.88 11.78 -10.46
CA HIS A 1099 34.03 12.65 -10.25
C HIS A 1099 33.58 13.83 -9.41
N ASP A 1100 33.90 13.80 -8.11
CA ASP A 1100 33.49 14.82 -7.15
C ASP A 1100 34.42 14.89 -5.94
N LYS A 1101 34.14 15.79 -5.00
CA LYS A 1101 34.82 15.85 -3.71
C LYS A 1101 34.40 14.70 -2.79
N PHE A 1102 35.38 13.93 -2.33
CA PHE A 1102 35.19 12.92 -1.28
C PHE A 1102 36.36 12.98 -0.31
N LYS A 1103 36.14 12.51 0.93
CA LYS A 1103 37.24 12.27 1.86
C LYS A 1103 37.98 11.02 1.39
N MET A 1104 39.27 11.17 1.14
CA MET A 1104 40.16 10.07 0.75
C MET A 1104 41.43 10.10 1.60
N GLY A 1105 41.90 8.93 2.01
CA GLY A 1105 43.15 8.73 2.74
C GLY A 1105 43.96 7.58 2.14
N CYS A 1106 45.24 7.49 2.51
CA CYS A 1106 46.12 6.38 2.16
C CYS A 1106 46.69 5.79 3.45
N VAL A 1107 46.61 4.47 3.61
CA VAL A 1107 47.18 3.74 4.74
C VAL A 1107 48.52 3.16 4.33
N GLU A 1108 49.62 3.80 4.74
CA GLU A 1108 50.97 3.36 4.36
C GLU A 1108 51.34 1.98 4.91
N GLU A 1109 50.84 1.61 6.10
CA GLU A 1109 51.17 0.33 6.77
C GLU A 1109 50.77 -0.90 5.93
N VAL A 1110 49.61 -0.84 5.28
CA VAL A 1110 49.03 -1.95 4.49
C VAL A 1110 48.96 -1.64 3.00
N LYS A 1111 49.43 -0.47 2.56
CA LYS A 1111 49.35 0.02 1.18
C LYS A 1111 47.93 -0.10 0.62
N SER A 1112 47.05 0.75 1.13
CA SER A 1112 45.64 0.74 0.77
C SER A 1112 45.05 2.14 0.73
N GLN A 1113 44.07 2.36 -0.14
CA GLN A 1113 43.28 3.56 -0.24
C GLN A 1113 42.02 3.45 0.63
N VAL A 1114 41.65 4.54 1.30
CA VAL A 1114 40.40 4.68 2.06
C VAL A 1114 39.54 5.72 1.37
N LEU A 1115 38.27 5.40 1.09
CA LEU A 1115 37.28 6.33 0.57
C LEU A 1115 36.05 6.34 1.49
N GLU A 1116 35.58 7.54 1.86
CA GLU A 1116 34.32 7.73 2.59
C GLU A 1116 33.26 8.34 1.65
N LEU A 1117 32.17 7.60 1.44
CA LEU A 1117 31.00 7.99 0.67
C LEU A 1117 29.83 8.27 1.64
N PRO A 1118 29.49 9.54 1.92
CA PRO A 1118 28.39 9.88 2.82
C PRO A 1118 27.01 9.57 2.22
N TYR A 1119 26.09 9.11 3.07
CA TYR A 1119 24.67 9.02 2.76
C TYR A 1119 23.96 10.36 3.07
N VAL A 1120 22.73 10.55 2.56
CA VAL A 1120 21.90 11.73 2.84
C VAL A 1120 21.71 11.89 4.35
N GLY A 1121 21.85 13.13 4.84
CA GLY A 1121 21.84 13.45 6.28
C GLY A 1121 23.19 13.35 6.98
N GLU A 1122 24.20 12.72 6.35
CA GLU A 1122 25.58 12.58 6.87
C GLU A 1122 25.70 11.86 8.23
N GLU A 1123 24.62 11.23 8.71
CA GLU A 1123 24.62 10.36 9.90
C GLU A 1123 25.32 9.03 9.62
N LEU A 1124 25.24 8.55 8.36
CA LEU A 1124 25.90 7.34 7.87
C LEU A 1124 26.87 7.65 6.72
N SER A 1125 27.92 6.83 6.63
CA SER A 1125 28.80 6.77 5.45
C SER A 1125 29.17 5.32 5.10
N MET A 1126 29.31 5.02 3.81
CA MET A 1126 30.04 3.83 3.38
C MET A 1126 31.54 4.15 3.32
N VAL A 1127 32.33 3.43 4.09
CA VAL A 1127 33.80 3.44 4.03
C VAL A 1127 34.26 2.25 3.19
N ILE A 1128 35.21 2.46 2.29
CA ILE A 1128 35.79 1.42 1.45
C ILE A 1128 37.31 1.38 1.67
N LEU A 1129 37.84 0.20 2.01
CA LEU A 1129 39.26 -0.08 2.09
C LEU A 1129 39.68 -0.91 0.87
N LEU A 1130 40.41 -0.29 -0.04
CA LEU A 1130 40.87 -0.87 -1.30
C LEU A 1130 42.40 -1.05 -1.25
N PRO A 1131 42.94 -2.27 -1.35
CA PRO A 1131 44.38 -2.48 -1.47
C PRO A 1131 44.99 -1.79 -2.71
N ASP A 1132 46.30 -1.57 -2.71
CA ASP A 1132 47.02 -1.27 -3.95
C ASP A 1132 47.11 -2.52 -4.85
N GLU A 1133 47.27 -2.38 -6.18
CA GLU A 1133 47.13 -3.47 -7.16
C GLU A 1133 48.03 -4.71 -6.92
N ASP A 1134 49.16 -4.55 -6.22
CA ASP A 1134 50.12 -5.62 -5.89
C ASP A 1134 49.90 -6.23 -4.49
N ILE A 1135 48.83 -5.88 -3.78
CA ILE A 1135 48.58 -6.25 -2.37
C ILE A 1135 47.32 -7.12 -2.26
N GLU A 1136 47.48 -8.30 -1.66
CA GLU A 1136 46.35 -9.19 -1.35
C GLU A 1136 45.48 -8.59 -0.24
N LEU A 1137 44.15 -8.65 -0.40
CA LEU A 1137 43.18 -8.17 0.59
C LEU A 1137 43.39 -8.79 1.98
N ALA A 1138 43.84 -10.04 2.03
CA ALA A 1138 44.17 -10.76 3.26
C ALA A 1138 45.27 -10.07 4.11
N VAL A 1139 46.12 -9.23 3.52
CA VAL A 1139 47.09 -8.39 4.27
C VAL A 1139 46.35 -7.32 5.06
N VAL A 1140 45.38 -6.64 4.42
CA VAL A 1140 44.54 -5.62 5.04
C VAL A 1140 43.66 -6.25 6.13
N GLU A 1141 42.99 -7.37 5.83
CA GLU A 1141 42.14 -8.10 6.79
C GLU A 1141 42.92 -8.56 8.04
N LYS A 1142 44.11 -9.14 7.86
CA LYS A 1142 44.95 -9.55 9.00
C LYS A 1142 45.36 -8.35 9.85
N ALA A 1143 45.79 -7.26 9.22
CA ALA A 1143 46.24 -6.05 9.92
C ALA A 1143 45.10 -5.23 10.56
N LEU A 1144 43.86 -5.32 10.07
CA LEU A 1144 42.71 -4.54 10.53
C LEU A 1144 42.35 -4.84 11.99
N THR A 1145 42.25 -3.81 12.83
CA THR A 1145 41.67 -3.85 14.18
C THR A 1145 40.67 -2.70 14.31
N TYR A 1146 39.81 -2.65 15.33
CA TYR A 1146 38.89 -1.51 15.47
C TYR A 1146 39.63 -0.19 15.74
N GLU A 1147 40.69 -0.23 16.54
CA GLU A 1147 41.60 0.90 16.77
C GLU A 1147 42.17 1.42 15.44
N LYS A 1148 42.66 0.50 14.59
CA LYS A 1148 43.18 0.84 13.25
C LYS A 1148 42.08 1.32 12.31
N PHE A 1149 40.90 0.72 12.31
CA PHE A 1149 39.75 1.18 11.53
C PHE A 1149 39.39 2.62 11.89
N ARG A 1150 39.33 2.96 13.19
CA ARG A 1150 39.14 4.34 13.65
C ARG A 1150 40.26 5.25 13.16
N ALA A 1151 41.53 4.88 13.35
CA ALA A 1151 42.67 5.68 12.90
C ALA A 1151 42.69 5.91 11.38
N TRP A 1152 42.44 4.87 10.57
CA TRP A 1152 42.42 4.92 9.10
C TRP A 1152 41.21 5.70 8.55
N THR A 1153 40.15 5.87 9.35
CA THR A 1153 38.92 6.60 9.00
C THR A 1153 38.73 7.89 9.81
N ASP A 1154 39.81 8.36 10.43
CA ASP A 1154 39.85 9.60 11.19
C ASP A 1154 39.87 10.81 10.23
N PRO A 1155 39.05 11.86 10.46
CA PRO A 1155 39.09 13.07 9.65
C PRO A 1155 40.46 13.76 9.54
N GLU A 1156 41.38 13.58 10.50
CA GLU A 1156 42.75 14.10 10.41
C GLU A 1156 43.60 13.34 9.38
N ASN A 1157 43.29 12.06 9.13
CA ASN A 1157 43.99 11.18 8.18
C ASN A 1157 43.32 11.11 6.79
N MET A 1158 42.15 11.73 6.62
CA MET A 1158 41.41 11.74 5.36
C MET A 1158 41.22 13.17 4.83
N SER A 1159 41.71 13.45 3.62
CA SER A 1159 41.57 14.78 3.00
C SER A 1159 40.35 14.84 2.08
N GLU A 1160 39.52 15.88 2.20
CA GLU A 1160 38.45 16.15 1.22
C GLU A 1160 39.06 16.71 -0.08
N ILE A 1161 39.12 15.87 -1.10
CA ILE A 1161 39.75 16.17 -2.40
C ILE A 1161 38.84 15.72 -3.54
N LYS A 1162 39.03 16.28 -4.74
CA LYS A 1162 38.35 15.77 -5.94
C LYS A 1162 38.93 14.41 -6.33
N VAL A 1163 38.08 13.38 -6.33
CA VAL A 1163 38.44 12.00 -6.65
C VAL A 1163 37.60 11.51 -7.83
N GLN A 1164 38.23 10.80 -8.76
CA GLN A 1164 37.55 9.99 -9.76
C GLN A 1164 37.25 8.62 -9.15
N VAL A 1165 36.01 8.40 -8.72
CA VAL A 1165 35.54 7.18 -8.05
C VAL A 1165 34.93 6.23 -9.08
N PHE A 1166 35.45 5.01 -9.13
CA PHE A 1166 34.85 3.87 -9.82
C PHE A 1166 34.47 2.81 -8.78
N LEU A 1167 33.18 2.45 -8.73
CA LEU A 1167 32.61 1.53 -7.75
C LEU A 1167 31.68 0.52 -8.45
N PRO A 1168 31.81 -0.80 -8.27
CA PRO A 1168 30.89 -1.74 -8.87
C PRO A 1168 29.50 -1.63 -8.22
N ARG A 1169 28.45 -1.79 -9.03
CA ARG A 1169 27.16 -2.23 -8.49
C ARG A 1169 27.35 -3.61 -7.87
N LEU A 1170 26.85 -3.80 -6.65
CA LEU A 1170 26.89 -5.08 -5.96
C LEU A 1170 25.56 -5.37 -5.28
N LYS A 1171 25.18 -6.64 -5.25
CA LYS A 1171 23.98 -7.14 -4.57
C LYS A 1171 24.41 -8.39 -3.81
N LEU A 1172 24.32 -8.35 -2.49
CA LEU A 1172 24.75 -9.44 -1.61
C LEU A 1172 23.57 -9.83 -0.71
N GLU A 1173 23.30 -11.12 -0.68
CA GLU A 1173 22.31 -11.76 0.18
C GLU A 1173 23.01 -12.96 0.83
N GLU A 1174 23.46 -12.77 2.07
CA GLU A 1174 24.28 -13.74 2.78
C GLU A 1174 23.52 -14.27 4.01
N SER A 1175 23.71 -15.56 4.31
CA SER A 1175 22.99 -16.27 5.36
C SER A 1175 23.96 -17.14 6.16
N TYR A 1176 24.01 -16.93 7.48
CA TYR A 1176 24.95 -17.59 8.38
C TYR A 1176 24.24 -18.31 9.51
N ASP A 1177 24.67 -19.55 9.77
CA ASP A 1177 24.43 -20.26 11.02
C ASP A 1177 25.60 -19.98 11.96
N LEU A 1178 25.36 -19.15 12.98
CA LEU A 1178 26.44 -18.60 13.81
C LEU A 1178 26.91 -19.54 14.92
N GLU A 1179 26.29 -20.71 15.13
CA GLU A 1179 26.66 -21.62 16.23
C GLU A 1179 28.15 -22.00 16.21
N SER A 1180 28.69 -22.42 15.06
CA SER A 1180 30.09 -22.84 14.92
C SER A 1180 31.07 -21.71 15.27
N PHE A 1181 30.80 -20.50 14.76
CA PHE A 1181 31.55 -19.28 15.03
C PHE A 1181 31.50 -18.87 16.52
N LEU A 1182 30.31 -18.95 17.14
CA LEU A 1182 30.15 -18.55 18.53
C LEU A 1182 30.84 -19.54 19.47
N ARG A 1183 30.81 -20.85 19.15
CA ARG A 1183 31.61 -21.87 19.85
C ARG A 1183 33.12 -21.62 19.72
N SER A 1184 33.63 -21.21 18.55
CA SER A 1184 35.06 -20.92 18.37
C SER A 1184 35.54 -19.64 19.09
N LEU A 1185 34.63 -18.68 19.32
CA LEU A 1185 34.85 -17.56 20.26
C LEU A 1185 34.81 -17.95 21.76
N GLY A 1186 34.58 -19.22 22.08
CA GLY A 1186 34.53 -19.73 23.46
C GLY A 1186 33.13 -19.70 24.11
N MET A 1187 32.08 -19.38 23.35
CA MET A 1187 30.69 -19.51 23.80
C MET A 1187 30.19 -20.93 23.54
N THR A 1188 30.62 -21.87 24.37
CA THR A 1188 30.25 -23.29 24.26
C THR A 1188 29.01 -23.65 25.06
N ASP A 1189 28.89 -23.12 26.28
CA ASP A 1189 27.92 -23.59 27.26
C ASP A 1189 26.49 -23.19 26.88
N ALA A 1190 26.33 -22.04 26.21
CA ALA A 1190 25.06 -21.56 25.64
C ALA A 1190 24.37 -22.57 24.71
N PHE A 1191 25.13 -23.49 24.10
CA PHE A 1191 24.64 -24.49 23.14
C PHE A 1191 24.79 -25.92 23.68
N GLU A 1192 25.07 -26.11 24.97
CA GLU A 1192 25.19 -27.43 25.61
C GLU A 1192 24.09 -27.59 26.66
N GLU A 1193 23.14 -28.50 26.42
CA GLU A 1193 21.95 -28.70 27.27
C GLU A 1193 22.27 -28.87 28.77
N THR A 1194 23.40 -29.50 29.09
CA THR A 1194 23.83 -29.79 30.47
C THR A 1194 24.62 -28.66 31.16
N LYS A 1195 25.05 -27.63 30.41
CA LYS A 1195 25.82 -26.49 30.93
C LYS A 1195 25.12 -25.14 30.77
N ALA A 1196 24.20 -25.02 29.82
CA ALA A 1196 23.48 -23.79 29.48
C ALA A 1196 22.70 -23.22 30.69
N ASP A 1197 23.28 -22.24 31.38
CA ASP A 1197 22.61 -21.54 32.48
C ASP A 1197 21.84 -20.33 31.95
N PHE A 1198 20.62 -20.61 31.49
CA PHE A 1198 19.63 -19.61 31.10
C PHE A 1198 18.51 -19.45 32.15
N SER A 1199 18.85 -19.64 33.43
CA SER A 1199 17.91 -19.45 34.55
C SER A 1199 17.36 -18.01 34.68
N GLY A 1200 17.92 -17.05 33.95
CA GLY A 1200 17.39 -15.69 33.82
C GLY A 1200 16.27 -15.53 32.78
N MET A 1201 16.07 -16.48 31.86
CA MET A 1201 14.95 -16.45 30.89
C MET A 1201 13.85 -17.48 31.16
N SER A 1202 14.17 -18.59 31.84
CA SER A 1202 13.26 -19.74 31.99
C SER A 1202 13.25 -20.28 33.42
N THR A 1203 12.10 -20.79 33.85
CA THR A 1203 11.96 -21.54 35.10
C THR A 1203 12.42 -23.00 34.99
N LYS A 1204 12.61 -23.51 33.78
CA LYS A 1204 13.21 -24.82 33.51
C LYS A 1204 14.72 -24.71 33.44
N LYS A 1205 15.39 -25.77 33.88
CA LYS A 1205 16.77 -26.05 33.48
C LYS A 1205 16.74 -26.68 32.08
N ASN A 1206 17.87 -26.65 31.37
CA ASN A 1206 18.04 -27.27 30.04
C ASN A 1206 17.29 -26.57 28.89
N VAL A 1207 17.48 -25.25 28.73
CA VAL A 1207 16.98 -24.50 27.56
C VAL A 1207 18.17 -23.97 26.73
N PRO A 1208 18.96 -24.83 26.06
CA PRO A 1208 20.10 -24.38 25.25
C PRO A 1208 19.62 -23.59 24.02
N VAL A 1209 20.45 -22.65 23.58
CA VAL A 1209 20.31 -22.06 22.25
C VAL A 1209 20.49 -23.19 21.23
N SER A 1210 19.45 -23.44 20.44
CA SER A 1210 19.42 -24.54 19.46
C SER A 1210 19.77 -24.07 18.06
N LYS A 1211 19.60 -22.78 17.77
CA LYS A 1211 19.97 -22.16 16.49
C LYS A 1211 20.18 -20.66 16.64
N VAL A 1212 21.17 -20.11 15.93
CA VAL A 1212 21.35 -18.66 15.75
C VAL A 1212 21.53 -18.38 14.27
N VAL A 1213 20.51 -17.79 13.63
CA VAL A 1213 20.53 -17.55 12.18
C VAL A 1213 20.56 -16.06 11.90
N HIS A 1214 21.60 -15.62 11.19
CA HIS A 1214 21.72 -14.29 10.63
C HIS A 1214 21.47 -14.31 9.13
N LYS A 1215 20.61 -13.43 8.62
CA LYS A 1215 20.49 -13.19 7.18
C LYS A 1215 20.39 -11.70 6.89
N CYS A 1216 21.15 -11.23 5.91
CA CYS A 1216 21.24 -9.81 5.60
C CYS A 1216 21.30 -9.58 4.10
N PHE A 1217 20.73 -8.44 3.69
CA PHE A 1217 20.60 -8.05 2.28
C PHE A 1217 21.13 -6.63 2.08
N VAL A 1218 21.93 -6.43 1.02
CA VAL A 1218 22.36 -5.10 0.55
C VAL A 1218 22.39 -5.06 -0.98
N GLU A 1219 21.88 -3.98 -1.56
CA GLU A 1219 22.00 -3.70 -3.00
C GLU A 1219 22.51 -2.28 -3.21
N VAL A 1220 23.74 -2.14 -3.70
CA VAL A 1220 24.41 -0.86 -3.97
C VAL A 1220 24.28 -0.49 -5.44
N ASN A 1221 23.71 0.68 -5.71
CA ASN A 1221 23.51 1.23 -7.04
C ASN A 1221 23.81 2.75 -7.07
N GLU A 1222 23.47 3.42 -8.18
CA GLU A 1222 23.85 4.82 -8.38
C GLU A 1222 23.18 5.83 -7.44
N GLU A 1223 21.99 5.50 -6.93
CA GLU A 1223 21.19 6.39 -6.09
C GLU A 1223 21.51 6.19 -4.59
N GLY A 1224 22.05 5.02 -4.24
CA GLY A 1224 22.35 4.62 -2.87
C GLY A 1224 22.38 3.12 -2.70
N THR A 1225 22.02 2.68 -1.51
CA THR A 1225 21.54 1.33 -1.25
C THR A 1225 20.02 1.28 -1.51
N GLU A 1226 19.63 0.72 -2.66
CA GLU A 1226 18.30 0.59 -3.33
C GLU A 1226 17.37 1.82 -3.55
N ALA A 1227 16.61 1.80 -4.66
CA ALA A 1227 16.19 2.91 -5.55
C ALA A 1227 15.06 3.88 -5.04
N ALA A 1228 14.70 5.03 -5.67
CA ALA A 1228 14.83 5.45 -7.07
C ALA A 1228 14.94 7.00 -7.33
N ALA A 1229 15.30 7.36 -8.57
CA ALA A 1229 15.19 8.64 -9.32
C ALA A 1229 16.46 9.51 -9.46
N ALA A 1230 16.65 10.11 -10.65
CA ALA A 1230 17.92 10.68 -11.12
C ALA A 1230 17.84 12.06 -11.80
N THR A 1231 18.89 12.87 -11.65
CA THR A 1231 19.28 14.07 -12.43
C THR A 1231 20.74 14.44 -12.03
N ALA A 1232 21.61 15.11 -12.80
CA ALA A 1232 21.53 15.78 -14.09
C ALA A 1232 22.92 15.82 -14.81
N VAL A 1233 22.97 16.51 -15.96
CA VAL A 1233 24.12 16.66 -16.89
C VAL A 1233 25.29 17.49 -16.31
N ILE A 1234 26.54 17.09 -16.58
CA ILE A 1234 27.72 17.98 -16.45
C ILE A 1234 28.54 18.06 -17.75
N ARG A 1235 28.98 19.28 -18.07
CA ARG A 1235 29.75 19.70 -19.26
C ARG A 1235 31.21 19.97 -18.86
N ASN A 1236 32.16 19.26 -19.48
CA ASN A 1236 33.59 19.43 -19.19
C ASN A 1236 34.16 20.79 -19.64
N SER A 1237 35.10 21.32 -18.85
CA SER A 1237 36.00 22.43 -19.21
C SER A 1237 37.40 22.15 -18.66
N ARG A 1238 38.44 22.56 -19.39
CA ARG A 1238 39.81 22.03 -19.24
C ARG A 1238 40.62 22.79 -18.18
N CYS A 1239 41.33 22.07 -17.30
CA CYS A 1239 42.70 22.35 -16.86
C CYS A 1239 43.26 21.14 -16.10
N SER A 1240 44.49 20.70 -16.42
CA SER A 1240 45.12 19.55 -15.74
C SER A 1240 45.65 19.93 -14.36
N ARG A 1241 44.96 19.47 -13.31
CA ARG A 1241 45.62 18.86 -12.15
C ARG A 1241 45.47 17.35 -12.32
N ILE A 1242 46.46 16.56 -11.88
CA ILE A 1242 46.30 15.10 -11.83
C ILE A 1242 45.41 14.82 -10.61
N GLU A 1243 44.11 14.66 -10.86
CA GLU A 1243 43.12 14.34 -9.84
C GLU A 1243 43.28 12.85 -9.44
N PRO A 1244 43.31 12.53 -8.14
CA PRO A 1244 43.42 11.14 -7.68
C PRO A 1244 42.25 10.29 -8.18
N ARG A 1245 42.53 9.01 -8.43
CA ARG A 1245 41.57 8.03 -8.92
C ARG A 1245 41.48 6.88 -7.93
N PHE A 1246 40.27 6.62 -7.45
CA PHE A 1246 39.91 5.47 -6.63
C PHE A 1246 39.13 4.49 -7.52
N CYS A 1247 39.60 3.26 -7.67
CA CYS A 1247 39.04 2.33 -8.65
C CYS A 1247 38.91 0.93 -8.06
N ALA A 1248 37.72 0.61 -7.54
CA ALA A 1248 37.42 -0.67 -6.89
C ALA A 1248 37.22 -1.79 -7.94
N ASP A 1249 38.30 -2.11 -8.67
CA ASP A 1249 38.34 -3.07 -9.77
C ASP A 1249 38.93 -4.44 -9.37
N HIS A 1250 39.05 -4.70 -8.07
CA HIS A 1250 39.59 -5.92 -7.46
C HIS A 1250 39.10 -6.01 -6.00
N PRO A 1251 39.33 -7.11 -5.26
CA PRO A 1251 38.68 -7.35 -3.98
C PRO A 1251 38.95 -6.25 -2.93
N PHE A 1252 37.90 -5.83 -2.23
CA PHE A 1252 37.94 -4.77 -1.23
C PHE A 1252 37.05 -5.06 -0.01
N LEU A 1253 37.32 -4.37 1.10
CA LEU A 1253 36.43 -4.33 2.26
C LEU A 1253 35.55 -3.08 2.21
N PHE A 1254 34.32 -3.19 2.68
CA PHE A 1254 33.42 -2.06 2.86
C PHE A 1254 32.68 -2.12 4.20
N PHE A 1255 32.36 -0.95 4.74
CA PHE A 1255 31.75 -0.77 6.05
C PHE A 1255 30.69 0.33 5.96
N ILE A 1256 29.56 0.18 6.65
CA ILE A 1256 28.59 1.26 6.85
C ILE A 1256 28.73 1.72 8.29
N ARG A 1257 29.27 2.93 8.48
CA ARG A 1257 29.57 3.54 9.79
C ARG A 1257 28.49 4.56 10.16
N HIS A 1258 28.01 4.49 11.40
CA HIS A 1258 27.22 5.56 12.02
C HIS A 1258 28.15 6.56 12.71
N HIS A 1259 28.15 7.82 12.27
CA HIS A 1259 29.14 8.82 12.70
C HIS A 1259 28.99 9.20 14.18
N LYS A 1260 27.75 9.35 14.67
CA LYS A 1260 27.48 9.83 16.04
C LYS A 1260 27.95 8.86 17.14
N THR A 1261 27.98 7.56 16.87
CA THR A 1261 28.38 6.53 17.85
C THR A 1261 29.63 5.76 17.43
N ASN A 1262 30.24 6.10 16.29
CA ASN A 1262 31.34 5.34 15.66
C ASN A 1262 31.05 3.84 15.43
N SER A 1263 29.78 3.43 15.45
CA SER A 1263 29.37 2.03 15.33
C SER A 1263 29.43 1.56 13.88
N ILE A 1264 29.97 0.36 13.67
CA ILE A 1264 29.86 -0.37 12.40
C ILE A 1264 28.48 -1.04 12.37
N LEU A 1265 27.60 -0.57 11.47
CA LEU A 1265 26.27 -1.14 11.25
C LEU A 1265 26.34 -2.38 10.36
N PHE A 1266 27.14 -2.29 9.31
CA PHE A 1266 27.40 -3.37 8.36
C PHE A 1266 28.88 -3.43 8.00
N CYS A 1267 29.37 -4.62 7.71
CA CYS A 1267 30.69 -4.83 7.13
C CYS A 1267 30.66 -5.98 6.12
N GLY A 1268 31.52 -5.90 5.12
CA GLY A 1268 31.64 -6.96 4.14
C GLY A 1268 32.93 -6.92 3.34
N ARG A 1269 33.18 -8.04 2.67
CA ARG A 1269 34.22 -8.27 1.68
C ARG A 1269 33.55 -8.53 0.34
N PHE A 1270 33.96 -7.81 -0.69
CA PHE A 1270 33.52 -8.05 -2.06
C PHE A 1270 34.66 -8.65 -2.87
N SER A 1271 34.60 -9.96 -3.16
CA SER A 1271 35.64 -10.71 -3.88
C SER A 1271 35.16 -11.26 -5.21
N SER A 1272 33.88 -11.65 -5.32
CA SER A 1272 33.29 -12.26 -6.50
C SER A 1272 32.03 -11.51 -6.94
N PRO A 1273 32.14 -10.63 -7.96
CA PRO A 1273 30.98 -10.03 -8.62
C PRO A 1273 30.24 -11.00 -9.55
#